data_AF-A0A8S9XMQ3-F1
#
_entry.id   AF-A0A8S9XMQ3-F1
#
_cell.length_a   1.000
_cell.length_b   1.000
_cell.length_c   1.000
_cell.angle_alpha   90.00
_cell.angle_beta   90.00
_cell.angle_gamma   90.00
#
_symmetry.space_group_name_H-M   'P 1'
#
loop_
_entity.id
_entity.type
_entity.pdbx_description
1 polymer ?
#
loop_
_entity_poly.entity_id
_entity_poly.type
_entity_poly.pdbx_seq_one_letter_code
_entity_poly.pdbx_strand_id
1 'polypeptide(L)'
;MTRRAPAAYMDGVYMMSGEDRPSARRISQIFMKGSDGLPSAKNRTALLAFFGQVVSSEVVMASEAGCPIEVHQIPIDKCDDMYDPECTGGKSIPFHRAKYDPHTGQSPNSPREQINHVTSWVDGSFVYSTSEAWMSTMRSYENGTLLTDSSGKWPVKNTMRAPLFNQPVPHALRTLSPERLFLLGDPRSNQNPALLAFSILWFRYHNKLAERVQAEHPDWPDEEVFHRARRLLIAHLQNIIAYEYVPAFTGQELPEYTGYKMDTHPGISHVFQSAAFRFGHTLIPPGIYRRDGQCNFRKTAMGNPALRLCSHWWDSSDVLGESSLEEVLLGMASQLAEKEDTTLCSDVRDRLFGPNEFSRRDLGALNIMRGRDHGLPDYNTVRAFFRLPKHKTWSDINPELFKSDPSLEEKLRKTYGGVDNIDTYIGGMLESHDGPGELFTTIIIEQFTRLRDSDRFWFENVDSGIFTEEEIEEIKRVTMWDVVVNATDVDPSWIQQDVFFWTEGDPCPQPAMLNASVLEPCSYLRGYDYFEGSELAYVYACVFLAIVPLVTAGAGYGVVKLQNRRRRQLRMQQEQLKSGNNTTNATVDKMAVREWLHANHRRCVKVRFGPETYLHTVDRKGEKLRSVNFKNSDTVTVEESVAPDRGKKKRPMVLVRIPRDHDLVLEFDALSARRKFLNKFDSFLTSQKKHLVVLQSNREAMLSKAETKERRQKRLEHFFREAYALTFGLKPGERRRGSDNADGDVVMRTSLSRAEFASALGMKPDDVFVRMMFNIVDKDGDGRISFQEFLDTVVLFSRGKTEDKLRIIFDMCDNDRNGVIDKGEFSEMLRSLVEIARTTSLSDQHVTELIDGMFQNAGLEQKDFLTYADFKLMMKEYKGDFVAIGLDCKGAKQNFLDTSTNVARMTSFHIDPIIDDDKHWITETYNSVVTFLEENRQNIFYLFIFYVITIALFIERFIHYSFLAEHTDLRHIMGVGIAITRGSAASLSFCYSLLLLTMSRNLLTKLKEFPIQQYIPLDAHIVFHKIVACTALFFSLLHTVGHIVNFYHVSTQPLEHIHCLTSEVHFPSDYKPGITFWLFQTITGITGVLLFIVMTIIFVFAHPTIRKKAYKFFWSAHSLYIVLYLLCLVHGLARLTGPPRFWIFFIVPGIIYALDQVVSVRTKYMALDVLETELLPSDVIKLKFFRPPNFKYLSGQWVRLACTSFRSHEFHSFTLTSSPHENFLSCHIKAQGPWTWKLRNHFDPCNFNPELEEPKVIFSSDIFLKRN
;
A
#
# COMPACT_ATOMS: atom_id res chain seq x y z
N MET A 1 -25.47 6.23 -36.57
CA MET A 1 -26.85 6.70 -36.80
C MET A 1 -26.82 7.97 -37.64
N THR A 2 -27.96 8.54 -38.02
CA THR A 2 -28.03 9.82 -38.77
C THR A 2 -28.95 10.83 -38.12
N ARG A 3 -28.69 12.12 -38.32
CA ARG A 3 -29.55 13.20 -37.82
C ARG A 3 -30.32 13.85 -38.96
N ARG A 4 -31.66 13.82 -38.88
CA ARG A 4 -32.57 14.59 -39.74
C ARG A 4 -32.90 15.96 -39.14
N ALA A 5 -32.84 16.08 -37.82
CA ALA A 5 -32.91 17.32 -37.07
C ALA A 5 -31.60 17.51 -36.27
N PRO A 6 -31.14 18.75 -36.05
CA PRO A 6 -29.90 19.02 -35.32
C PRO A 6 -29.94 18.46 -33.90
N ALA A 7 -28.77 18.13 -33.35
CA ALA A 7 -28.66 17.74 -31.95
C ALA A 7 -29.00 18.93 -31.05
N ALA A 8 -29.89 18.72 -30.08
CA ALA A 8 -30.38 19.74 -29.17
C ALA A 8 -29.91 19.50 -27.72
N TYR A 9 -28.62 19.22 -27.54
CA TYR A 9 -28.03 19.09 -26.20
C TYR A 9 -28.00 20.42 -25.45
N MET A 10 -28.15 20.39 -24.12
CA MET A 10 -28.23 21.60 -23.28
C MET A 10 -26.95 22.45 -23.34
N ASP A 11 -25.79 21.79 -23.39
CA ASP A 11 -24.48 22.41 -23.57
C ASP A 11 -24.04 22.48 -25.04
N GLY A 12 -24.91 22.03 -25.96
CA GLY A 12 -24.60 21.87 -27.38
C GLY A 12 -23.69 20.69 -27.71
N VAL A 13 -23.31 19.84 -26.75
CA VAL A 13 -22.35 18.76 -26.95
C VAL A 13 -22.87 17.40 -26.50
N TYR A 14 -23.15 17.22 -25.21
CA TYR A 14 -23.51 15.91 -24.66
C TYR A 14 -24.46 15.95 -23.46
N MET A 15 -24.65 17.09 -22.79
CA MET A 15 -25.61 17.21 -21.68
C MET A 15 -27.03 17.05 -22.23
N MET A 16 -27.82 16.17 -21.62
CA MET A 16 -29.10 15.72 -22.17
C MET A 16 -30.01 16.90 -22.56
N SER A 17 -30.76 16.75 -23.64
CA SER A 17 -31.65 17.82 -24.09
C SER A 17 -32.78 18.03 -23.09
N GLY A 18 -33.13 19.29 -22.83
CA GLY A 18 -34.30 19.61 -22.02
C GLY A 18 -34.19 19.15 -20.56
N GLU A 19 -33.03 19.35 -19.91
CA GLU A 19 -32.91 19.16 -18.45
C GLU A 19 -33.83 20.11 -17.66
N ASP A 20 -34.22 21.24 -18.26
CA ASP A 20 -35.22 22.17 -17.77
C ASP A 20 -36.67 21.70 -17.99
N ARG A 21 -36.87 20.62 -18.77
CA ARG A 21 -38.20 20.03 -18.99
C ARG A 21 -38.66 19.22 -17.76
N PRO A 22 -39.98 19.01 -17.62
CA PRO A 22 -40.54 18.30 -16.47
C PRO A 22 -40.01 16.87 -16.32
N SER A 23 -40.13 16.31 -15.10
CA SER A 23 -39.75 14.92 -14.81
C SER A 23 -40.47 13.95 -15.76
N ALA A 24 -39.70 13.05 -16.38
CA ALA A 24 -40.23 12.03 -17.29
C ALA A 24 -41.27 11.12 -16.61
N ARG A 25 -41.07 10.76 -15.34
CA ARG A 25 -42.06 9.96 -14.58
C ARG A 25 -43.36 10.74 -14.35
N ARG A 26 -43.26 12.02 -14.02
CA ARG A 26 -44.44 12.88 -13.85
C ARG A 26 -45.23 13.04 -15.13
N ILE A 27 -44.54 13.19 -16.27
CA ILE A 27 -45.19 13.22 -17.60
C ILE A 27 -45.86 11.88 -17.88
N SER A 28 -45.19 10.75 -17.67
CA SER A 28 -45.75 9.40 -17.82
C SER A 28 -47.04 9.21 -17.00
N GLN A 29 -47.06 9.67 -15.74
CA GLN A 29 -48.23 9.61 -14.86
C GLN A 29 -49.40 10.48 -15.34
N ILE A 30 -49.13 11.68 -15.86
CA ILE A 30 -50.17 12.61 -16.31
C ILE A 30 -50.76 12.18 -17.65
N PHE A 31 -49.90 11.70 -18.56
CA PHE A 31 -50.21 11.55 -19.98
C PHE A 31 -50.43 10.09 -20.43
N MET A 32 -49.64 9.15 -19.92
CA MET A 32 -49.64 7.75 -20.38
C MET A 32 -50.41 6.81 -19.46
N LYS A 33 -50.89 7.28 -18.30
CA LYS A 33 -51.68 6.47 -17.38
C LYS A 33 -53.12 6.34 -17.90
N GLY A 34 -53.56 5.11 -18.14
CA GLY A 34 -54.93 4.81 -18.56
C GLY A 34 -55.41 3.45 -18.03
N SER A 35 -56.60 3.06 -18.45
CA SER A 35 -57.15 1.71 -18.22
C SER A 35 -56.68 0.76 -19.32
N ASP A 36 -56.15 -0.40 -18.94
CA ASP A 36 -55.83 -1.47 -19.88
C ASP A 36 -57.11 -2.08 -20.51
N GLY A 37 -56.97 -2.73 -21.67
CA GLY A 37 -58.02 -3.51 -22.32
C GLY A 37 -58.90 -2.70 -23.26
N LEU A 38 -58.38 -1.60 -23.82
CA LEU A 38 -59.08 -0.83 -24.85
C LEU A 38 -58.73 -1.44 -26.22
N PRO A 39 -59.71 -1.87 -27.03
CA PRO A 39 -59.40 -2.50 -28.32
C PRO A 39 -58.82 -1.49 -29.31
N SER A 40 -57.91 -1.94 -30.17
CA SER A 40 -57.46 -1.21 -31.36
C SER A 40 -58.64 -0.65 -32.16
N ALA A 41 -58.53 0.61 -32.57
CA ALA A 41 -59.56 1.30 -33.35
C ALA A 41 -59.72 0.72 -34.76
N LYS A 42 -58.70 0.02 -35.28
CA LYS A 42 -58.69 -0.65 -36.59
C LYS A 42 -58.68 -2.17 -36.50
N ASN A 43 -59.00 -2.74 -35.34
CA ASN A 43 -58.91 -4.17 -35.06
C ASN A 43 -57.53 -4.78 -35.41
N ARG A 44 -56.46 -4.05 -35.15
CA ARG A 44 -55.09 -4.59 -35.28
C ARG A 44 -54.89 -5.70 -34.26
N THR A 45 -54.19 -6.75 -34.64
CA THR A 45 -53.94 -7.91 -33.78
C THR A 45 -52.75 -7.69 -32.86
N ALA A 46 -52.69 -8.45 -31.76
CA ALA A 46 -51.50 -8.50 -30.91
C ALA A 46 -50.28 -9.02 -31.68
N LEU A 47 -50.49 -9.83 -32.72
CA LEU A 47 -49.44 -10.28 -33.64
C LEU A 47 -48.75 -9.10 -34.31
N LEU A 48 -49.50 -8.11 -34.84
CA LEU A 48 -48.91 -6.87 -35.38
C LEU A 48 -48.08 -6.13 -34.31
N ALA A 49 -48.64 -5.96 -33.11
CA ALA A 49 -47.99 -5.22 -32.03
C ALA A 49 -46.61 -5.80 -31.67
N PHE A 50 -46.51 -7.13 -31.53
CA PHE A 50 -45.26 -7.80 -31.22
C PHE A 50 -44.36 -7.98 -32.45
N PHE A 51 -44.90 -8.09 -33.66
CA PHE A 51 -44.09 -8.10 -34.89
C PHE A 51 -43.35 -6.78 -35.05
N GLY A 52 -43.91 -5.66 -34.59
CA GLY A 52 -43.19 -4.38 -34.51
C GLY A 52 -41.90 -4.44 -33.68
N GLN A 53 -41.81 -5.33 -32.68
CA GLN A 53 -40.56 -5.56 -31.95
C GLN A 53 -39.53 -6.34 -32.78
N VAL A 54 -39.97 -7.25 -33.66
CA VAL A 54 -39.10 -7.92 -34.64
C VAL A 54 -38.52 -6.87 -35.59
N VAL A 55 -39.38 -6.03 -36.16
CA VAL A 55 -38.96 -4.94 -37.06
C VAL A 55 -38.00 -3.99 -36.35
N SER A 56 -38.28 -3.60 -35.10
CA SER A 56 -37.35 -2.77 -34.34
C SER A 56 -36.03 -3.49 -34.09
N SER A 57 -36.06 -4.79 -33.82
CA SER A 57 -34.83 -5.54 -33.50
C SER A 57 -33.93 -5.70 -34.71
N GLU A 58 -34.53 -5.84 -35.89
CA GLU A 58 -33.84 -5.94 -37.18
C GLU A 58 -33.02 -4.69 -37.51
N VAL A 59 -33.60 -3.49 -37.34
CA VAL A 59 -32.94 -2.25 -37.79
C VAL A 59 -32.31 -1.42 -36.66
N VAL A 60 -32.68 -1.66 -35.40
CA VAL A 60 -32.36 -0.76 -34.28
C VAL A 60 -31.94 -1.50 -32.99
N MET A 61 -30.79 -1.09 -32.47
CA MET A 61 -30.27 -1.43 -31.14
C MET A 61 -29.35 -0.31 -30.65
N ALA A 62 -29.97 0.78 -30.20
CA ALA A 62 -29.25 2.01 -29.81
C ALA A 62 -29.60 2.50 -28.39
N SER A 63 -30.11 1.61 -27.53
CA SER A 63 -30.46 1.95 -26.13
C SER A 63 -29.52 1.31 -25.10
N GLU A 64 -28.49 0.59 -25.57
CA GLU A 64 -27.55 -0.14 -24.71
C GLU A 64 -26.61 0.80 -23.98
N ALA A 65 -26.29 0.49 -22.72
CA ALA A 65 -25.40 1.31 -21.91
C ALA A 65 -23.98 1.37 -22.50
N GLY A 66 -23.38 2.56 -22.48
CA GLY A 66 -22.00 2.79 -22.89
C GLY A 66 -20.99 2.77 -21.74
N CYS A 67 -19.70 2.77 -22.08
CA CYS A 67 -18.61 3.10 -21.17
C CYS A 67 -17.97 4.44 -21.64
N PRO A 68 -17.66 5.41 -20.77
CA PRO A 68 -17.90 5.45 -19.32
C PRO A 68 -19.39 5.39 -18.96
N ILE A 69 -19.72 4.95 -17.75
CA ILE A 69 -21.12 4.78 -17.36
C ILE A 69 -21.68 6.09 -16.86
N GLU A 70 -22.68 6.57 -17.58
CA GLU A 70 -23.43 7.75 -17.20
C GLU A 70 -24.83 7.34 -16.75
N VAL A 71 -25.08 7.45 -15.45
CA VAL A 71 -26.39 7.18 -14.84
C VAL A 71 -27.05 8.51 -14.51
N HIS A 72 -28.21 8.76 -15.10
CA HIS A 72 -29.08 9.85 -14.69
C HIS A 72 -30.21 9.32 -13.80
N GLN A 73 -30.58 10.07 -12.77
CA GLN A 73 -31.64 9.68 -11.84
C GLN A 73 -32.94 10.37 -12.24
N ILE A 74 -33.98 9.61 -12.61
CA ILE A 74 -35.31 10.16 -12.89
C ILE A 74 -36.01 10.38 -11.54
N PRO A 75 -36.33 11.63 -11.15
CA PRO A 75 -36.95 11.89 -9.86
C PRO A 75 -38.38 11.34 -9.82
N ILE A 76 -38.68 10.60 -8.75
CA ILE A 76 -40.03 10.10 -8.45
C ILE A 76 -40.70 11.09 -7.50
N ASP A 77 -41.94 11.47 -7.83
CA ASP A 77 -42.73 12.35 -6.97
C ASP A 77 -43.08 11.64 -5.65
N LYS A 78 -43.16 12.42 -4.56
CA LYS A 78 -43.57 11.89 -3.25
C LYS A 78 -44.98 11.30 -3.37
N CYS A 79 -45.18 10.13 -2.77
CA CYS A 79 -46.45 9.37 -2.85
C CYS A 79 -46.77 8.85 -4.27
N ASP A 80 -45.77 8.54 -5.10
CA ASP A 80 -46.00 7.80 -6.34
C ASP A 80 -46.62 6.42 -6.03
N ASP A 81 -47.76 6.12 -6.66
CA ASP A 81 -48.57 4.93 -6.40
C ASP A 81 -47.78 3.61 -6.47
N MET A 82 -46.77 3.52 -7.32
CA MET A 82 -46.00 2.28 -7.57
C MET A 82 -44.66 2.29 -6.84
N TYR A 83 -43.90 3.38 -6.95
CA TYR A 83 -42.50 3.41 -6.51
C TYR A 83 -42.30 4.02 -5.12
N ASP A 84 -43.23 4.84 -4.63
CA ASP A 84 -43.20 5.43 -3.28
C ASP A 84 -44.57 5.34 -2.56
N PRO A 85 -45.13 4.13 -2.38
CA PRO A 85 -46.44 3.96 -1.74
C PRO A 85 -46.44 4.40 -0.26
N GLU A 86 -45.27 4.43 0.38
CA GLU A 86 -45.09 4.85 1.78
C GLU A 86 -44.91 6.38 1.92
N CYS A 87 -44.96 7.13 0.82
CA CYS A 87 -44.81 8.60 0.82
C CYS A 87 -43.51 9.10 1.48
N THR A 88 -42.42 8.33 1.38
CA THR A 88 -41.13 8.68 2.01
C THR A 88 -40.43 9.84 1.30
N GLY A 89 -40.58 9.93 -0.03
CA GLY A 89 -39.85 10.86 -0.89
C GLY A 89 -38.38 10.48 -1.07
N GLY A 90 -37.70 11.12 -2.04
CA GLY A 90 -36.27 10.94 -2.28
C GLY A 90 -35.89 9.68 -3.07
N LYS A 91 -36.86 8.99 -3.68
CA LYS A 91 -36.62 7.85 -4.58
C LYS A 91 -36.41 8.33 -6.02
N SER A 92 -35.63 7.57 -6.78
CA SER A 92 -35.39 7.84 -8.21
C SER A 92 -35.25 6.54 -9.01
N ILE A 93 -35.59 6.62 -10.30
CA ILE A 93 -35.39 5.51 -11.25
C ILE A 93 -34.02 5.70 -11.91
N PRO A 94 -33.09 4.72 -11.84
CA PRO A 94 -31.82 4.82 -12.54
C PRO A 94 -32.01 4.70 -14.05
N PHE A 95 -31.43 5.63 -14.81
CA PHE A 95 -31.43 5.66 -16.27
C PHE A 95 -30.00 5.67 -16.80
N HIS A 96 -29.60 4.58 -17.48
CA HIS A 96 -28.30 4.47 -18.12
C HIS A 96 -28.34 5.11 -19.52
N ARG A 97 -27.41 6.03 -19.78
CA ARG A 97 -27.25 6.66 -21.09
C ARG A 97 -26.72 5.68 -22.12
N ALA A 98 -27.14 5.88 -23.37
CA ALA A 98 -26.81 5.00 -24.47
C ALA A 98 -25.34 5.15 -24.90
N LYS A 99 -24.77 4.05 -25.41
CA LYS A 99 -23.43 4.05 -25.99
C LYS A 99 -23.34 4.99 -27.17
N TYR A 100 -22.23 5.72 -27.25
CA TYR A 100 -21.98 6.72 -28.27
C TYR A 100 -20.60 6.52 -28.91
N ASP A 101 -20.39 7.15 -30.06
CA ASP A 101 -19.11 7.17 -30.77
C ASP A 101 -18.06 7.96 -29.97
N PRO A 102 -16.95 7.34 -29.52
CA PRO A 102 -15.91 8.00 -28.76
C PRO A 102 -15.25 9.20 -29.47
N HIS A 103 -15.36 9.28 -30.80
CA HIS A 103 -14.86 10.41 -31.59
C HIS A 103 -15.78 11.65 -31.55
N THR A 104 -16.98 11.51 -30.96
CA THR A 104 -17.99 12.55 -30.85
C THR A 104 -18.23 12.97 -29.39
N GLY A 105 -19.05 14.01 -29.16
CA GLY A 105 -19.42 14.43 -27.80
C GLY A 105 -18.32 15.16 -27.03
N GLN A 106 -17.35 15.74 -27.73
CA GLN A 106 -16.24 16.51 -27.14
C GLN A 106 -16.26 18.01 -27.52
N SER A 107 -17.03 18.39 -28.54
CA SER A 107 -17.12 19.78 -29.00
C SER A 107 -18.48 20.08 -29.65
N PRO A 108 -18.92 21.35 -29.69
CA PRO A 108 -20.22 21.72 -30.30
C PRO A 108 -20.33 21.41 -31.79
N ASN A 109 -19.21 21.36 -32.52
CA ASN A 109 -19.19 21.01 -33.94
C ASN A 109 -19.30 19.50 -34.19
N SER A 110 -19.12 18.69 -33.15
CA SER A 110 -19.24 17.23 -33.18
C SER A 110 -19.96 16.77 -31.92
N PRO A 111 -21.26 17.09 -31.77
CA PRO A 111 -22.06 16.68 -30.62
C PRO A 111 -22.12 15.16 -30.53
N ARG A 112 -22.56 14.64 -29.38
CA ARG A 112 -22.60 13.20 -29.10
C ARG A 112 -23.50 12.48 -30.10
N GLU A 113 -22.98 11.41 -30.70
CA GLU A 113 -23.71 10.54 -31.62
C GLU A 113 -23.81 9.12 -31.08
N GLN A 114 -25.03 8.64 -30.86
CA GLN A 114 -25.28 7.26 -30.42
C GLN A 114 -25.00 6.25 -31.51
N ILE A 115 -24.56 5.06 -31.09
CA ILE A 115 -24.23 3.94 -31.98
C ILE A 115 -25.44 3.02 -32.11
N ASN A 116 -25.68 2.53 -33.33
CA ASN A 116 -26.56 1.40 -33.56
C ASN A 116 -25.73 0.11 -33.53
N HIS A 117 -26.07 -0.83 -32.64
CA HIS A 117 -25.35 -2.10 -32.48
C HIS A 117 -25.75 -3.16 -33.51
N VAL A 118 -26.85 -2.97 -34.22
CA VAL A 118 -27.28 -3.81 -35.35
C VAL A 118 -27.06 -3.10 -36.68
N THR A 119 -27.13 -3.86 -37.76
CA THR A 119 -27.17 -3.33 -39.13
C THR A 119 -28.39 -2.42 -39.27
N SER A 120 -28.30 -1.36 -40.09
CA SER A 120 -29.48 -0.52 -40.35
C SER A 120 -30.40 -1.14 -41.38
N TRP A 121 -29.93 -2.16 -42.09
CA TRP A 121 -30.63 -2.84 -43.16
C TRP A 121 -31.68 -3.81 -42.61
N VAL A 122 -32.62 -4.18 -43.48
CA VAL A 122 -33.47 -5.34 -43.26
C VAL A 122 -32.80 -6.52 -43.95
N ASP A 123 -31.81 -7.12 -43.28
CA ASP A 123 -30.89 -8.14 -43.82
C ASP A 123 -30.96 -9.49 -43.08
N GLY A 124 -32.01 -9.69 -42.29
CA GLY A 124 -32.25 -10.88 -41.48
C GLY A 124 -31.29 -10.98 -40.29
N SER A 125 -30.68 -9.88 -39.83
CA SER A 125 -29.77 -9.88 -38.69
C SER A 125 -30.44 -10.37 -37.40
N PHE A 126 -31.75 -10.19 -37.28
CA PHE A 126 -32.56 -10.75 -36.21
C PHE A 126 -32.48 -12.30 -36.14
N VAL A 127 -32.38 -12.96 -37.29
CA VAL A 127 -32.33 -14.43 -37.41
C VAL A 127 -30.89 -14.94 -37.41
N TYR A 128 -30.00 -14.26 -38.15
CA TYR A 128 -28.65 -14.75 -38.44
C TYR A 128 -27.53 -14.12 -37.61
N SER A 129 -27.86 -13.17 -36.72
CA SER A 129 -26.91 -12.33 -35.98
C SER A 129 -26.10 -11.38 -36.89
N THR A 130 -25.49 -10.37 -36.28
CA THR A 130 -24.53 -9.47 -36.94
C THR A 130 -23.09 -10.00 -36.89
N SER A 131 -22.85 -11.06 -36.11
CA SER A 131 -21.55 -11.70 -35.97
C SER A 131 -21.50 -13.03 -36.71
N GLU A 132 -20.59 -13.15 -37.67
CA GLU A 132 -20.37 -14.41 -38.41
C GLU A 132 -19.98 -15.57 -37.49
N ALA A 133 -19.19 -15.29 -36.44
CA ALA A 133 -18.83 -16.29 -35.44
C ALA A 133 -20.06 -16.78 -34.65
N TRP A 134 -21.03 -15.91 -34.39
CA TRP A 134 -22.28 -16.30 -33.72
C TRP A 134 -23.16 -17.12 -34.68
N MET A 135 -23.37 -16.64 -35.91
CA MET A 135 -24.10 -17.40 -36.94
C MET A 135 -23.52 -18.82 -37.11
N SER A 136 -22.19 -18.93 -37.13
CA SER A 136 -21.48 -20.19 -37.28
C SER A 136 -21.77 -21.19 -36.17
N THR A 137 -22.07 -20.75 -34.95
CA THR A 137 -22.47 -21.65 -33.85
C THR A 137 -23.93 -22.08 -33.91
N MET A 138 -24.75 -21.35 -34.68
CA MET A 138 -26.16 -21.64 -34.90
C MET A 138 -26.39 -22.56 -36.11
N ARG A 139 -25.39 -22.80 -36.95
CA ARG A 139 -25.49 -23.67 -38.14
C ARG A 139 -25.28 -25.14 -37.78
N SER A 140 -25.99 -26.04 -38.45
CA SER A 140 -25.73 -27.49 -38.37
C SER A 140 -24.57 -27.92 -39.28
N TYR A 141 -24.33 -27.16 -40.36
CA TYR A 141 -23.46 -27.52 -41.49
C TYR A 141 -23.92 -28.80 -42.23
N GLU A 142 -25.21 -29.11 -42.12
CA GLU A 142 -25.87 -30.19 -42.85
C GLU A 142 -27.12 -29.67 -43.56
N ASN A 143 -27.22 -29.92 -44.88
CA ASN A 143 -28.34 -29.53 -45.76
C ASN A 143 -28.71 -28.04 -45.70
N GLY A 144 -27.76 -27.17 -45.35
CA GLY A 144 -27.94 -25.73 -45.26
C GLY A 144 -28.85 -25.29 -44.10
N THR A 145 -28.97 -26.08 -43.03
CA THR A 145 -29.92 -25.81 -41.92
C THR A 145 -29.26 -25.14 -40.70
N LEU A 146 -30.10 -24.55 -39.85
CA LEU A 146 -29.76 -24.12 -38.50
C LEU A 146 -29.90 -25.29 -37.52
N LEU A 147 -29.03 -25.29 -36.50
CA LEU A 147 -28.87 -26.33 -35.50
C LEU A 147 -30.09 -26.44 -34.60
N THR A 148 -30.70 -27.63 -34.59
CA THR A 148 -31.89 -27.96 -33.79
C THR A 148 -31.56 -28.84 -32.59
N ASP A 149 -32.50 -28.93 -31.65
CA ASP A 149 -32.50 -29.93 -30.60
C ASP A 149 -32.78 -31.36 -31.13
N SER A 150 -32.83 -32.34 -30.24
CA SER A 150 -33.09 -33.74 -30.62
C SER A 150 -34.49 -34.00 -31.20
N SER A 151 -35.43 -33.06 -31.04
CA SER A 151 -36.77 -33.16 -31.64
C SER A 151 -36.79 -32.66 -33.09
N GLY A 152 -35.77 -31.92 -33.52
CA GLY A 152 -35.72 -31.27 -34.83
C GLY A 152 -36.59 -30.02 -34.95
N LYS A 153 -37.36 -29.65 -33.91
CA LYS A 153 -38.33 -28.55 -33.96
C LYS A 153 -37.92 -27.29 -33.20
N TRP A 154 -36.92 -27.37 -32.32
CA TRP A 154 -36.52 -26.25 -31.47
C TRP A 154 -35.05 -25.85 -31.70
N PRO A 155 -34.69 -24.57 -31.56
CA PRO A 155 -33.29 -24.17 -31.49
C PRO A 155 -32.61 -24.81 -30.28
N VAL A 156 -31.29 -24.96 -30.35
CA VAL A 156 -30.51 -25.41 -29.21
C VAL A 156 -30.52 -24.38 -28.07
N LYS A 157 -30.29 -24.87 -26.84
CA LYS A 157 -30.07 -24.01 -25.67
C LYS A 157 -28.69 -23.34 -25.72
N ASN A 158 -28.54 -22.20 -25.07
CA ASN A 158 -27.30 -21.41 -25.05
C ASN A 158 -26.20 -22.01 -24.14
N THR A 159 -25.91 -23.30 -24.30
CA THR A 159 -24.85 -24.02 -23.56
C THR A 159 -23.45 -23.49 -23.91
N MET A 160 -23.28 -22.96 -25.11
CA MET A 160 -22.06 -22.30 -25.58
C MET A 160 -21.84 -20.92 -24.96
N ARG A 161 -22.83 -20.38 -24.22
CA ARG A 161 -22.80 -19.06 -23.57
C ARG A 161 -22.47 -17.91 -24.53
N ALA A 162 -23.13 -17.89 -25.69
CA ALA A 162 -23.19 -16.72 -26.56
C ALA A 162 -23.72 -15.50 -25.77
N PRO A 163 -23.33 -14.25 -26.13
CA PRO A 163 -23.61 -13.04 -25.36
C PRO A 163 -25.06 -12.56 -25.52
N LEU A 164 -26.02 -13.44 -25.23
CA LEU A 164 -27.44 -13.14 -25.12
C LEU A 164 -27.69 -12.23 -23.92
N PHE A 165 -28.69 -11.35 -24.04
CA PHE A 165 -29.14 -10.57 -22.90
C PHE A 165 -29.85 -11.48 -21.90
N ASN A 166 -29.53 -11.28 -20.62
CA ASN A 166 -30.02 -12.11 -19.53
C ASN A 166 -30.30 -11.22 -18.33
N GLN A 167 -31.33 -10.39 -18.47
CA GLN A 167 -31.78 -9.51 -17.39
C GLN A 167 -32.44 -10.34 -16.27
N PRO A 168 -32.53 -9.79 -15.05
CA PRO A 168 -33.11 -10.49 -13.91
C PRO A 168 -34.56 -10.90 -14.16
N VAL A 169 -34.88 -12.15 -13.82
CA VAL A 169 -36.25 -12.64 -13.95
C VAL A 169 -37.10 -12.03 -12.83
N PRO A 170 -38.22 -11.35 -13.14
CA PRO A 170 -38.87 -10.51 -12.14
C PRO A 170 -39.47 -11.20 -10.91
N HIS A 171 -39.83 -12.48 -11.02
CA HIS A 171 -40.31 -13.26 -9.87
C HIS A 171 -39.16 -13.87 -9.05
N ALA A 172 -38.00 -14.13 -9.67
CA ALA A 172 -36.82 -14.68 -9.02
C ALA A 172 -35.93 -13.61 -8.36
N LEU A 173 -36.04 -12.35 -8.80
CA LEU A 173 -35.27 -11.19 -8.31
C LEU A 173 -33.75 -11.39 -8.36
N ARG A 174 -33.28 -12.17 -9.34
CA ARG A 174 -31.88 -12.42 -9.63
C ARG A 174 -31.71 -12.79 -11.10
N THR A 175 -30.50 -12.63 -11.62
CA THR A 175 -30.12 -13.18 -12.91
C THR A 175 -29.95 -14.70 -12.79
N LEU A 176 -30.65 -15.46 -13.64
CA LEU A 176 -30.54 -16.92 -13.72
C LEU A 176 -29.45 -17.32 -14.74
N SER A 177 -29.07 -18.60 -14.80
CA SER A 177 -28.11 -19.08 -15.81
C SER A 177 -28.58 -18.73 -17.24
N PRO A 178 -27.72 -18.17 -18.11
CA PRO A 178 -28.06 -17.89 -19.50
C PRO A 178 -28.25 -19.17 -20.33
N GLU A 179 -27.80 -20.33 -19.84
CA GLU A 179 -27.91 -21.61 -20.55
C GLU A 179 -29.36 -22.08 -20.74
N ARG A 180 -30.30 -21.53 -19.97
CA ARG A 180 -31.74 -21.80 -20.13
C ARG A 180 -32.35 -21.17 -21.38
N LEU A 181 -31.71 -20.10 -21.89
CA LEU A 181 -32.17 -19.31 -23.03
C LEU A 181 -31.94 -20.09 -24.34
N PHE A 182 -32.78 -19.85 -25.34
CA PHE A 182 -32.54 -20.39 -26.68
C PHE A 182 -31.45 -19.59 -27.39
N LEU A 183 -30.55 -20.29 -28.08
CA LEU A 183 -29.51 -19.68 -28.91
C LEU A 183 -30.11 -19.23 -30.23
N LEU A 184 -30.26 -17.91 -30.39
CA LEU A 184 -30.89 -17.25 -31.53
C LEU A 184 -30.01 -16.07 -32.00
N GLY A 185 -30.35 -15.48 -33.15
CA GLY A 185 -29.52 -14.48 -33.82
C GLY A 185 -29.45 -13.14 -33.08
N ASP A 186 -30.58 -12.64 -32.58
CA ASP A 186 -30.66 -11.39 -31.82
C ASP A 186 -30.48 -11.62 -30.30
N PRO A 187 -29.66 -10.79 -29.61
CA PRO A 187 -29.45 -10.91 -28.17
C PRO A 187 -30.71 -10.73 -27.32
N ARG A 188 -31.75 -10.07 -27.83
CA ARG A 188 -33.01 -9.76 -27.12
C ARG A 188 -34.13 -10.76 -27.41
N SER A 189 -33.95 -11.73 -28.32
CA SER A 189 -34.99 -12.69 -28.73
C SER A 189 -35.70 -13.38 -27.57
N ASN A 190 -35.04 -13.57 -26.43
CA ASN A 190 -35.59 -14.22 -25.24
C ASN A 190 -36.29 -13.26 -24.24
N GLN A 191 -36.50 -11.99 -24.60
CA GLN A 191 -37.06 -10.97 -23.70
C GLN A 191 -38.50 -11.26 -23.27
N ASN A 192 -39.36 -11.67 -24.21
CA ASN A 192 -40.76 -11.97 -23.94
C ASN A 192 -41.27 -13.12 -24.83
N PRO A 193 -42.36 -13.81 -24.44
CA PRO A 193 -42.83 -15.00 -25.15
C PRO A 193 -43.20 -14.75 -26.62
N ALA A 194 -43.72 -13.57 -26.96
CA ALA A 194 -44.09 -13.22 -28.33
C ALA A 194 -42.86 -13.03 -29.23
N LEU A 195 -41.88 -12.26 -28.79
CA LEU A 195 -40.64 -12.04 -29.54
C LEU A 195 -39.86 -13.36 -29.73
N LEU A 196 -39.86 -14.21 -28.70
CA LEU A 196 -39.27 -15.54 -28.78
C LEU A 196 -40.01 -16.43 -29.79
N ALA A 197 -41.35 -16.39 -29.80
CA ALA A 197 -42.16 -17.10 -30.78
C ALA A 197 -41.81 -16.70 -32.22
N PHE A 198 -41.71 -15.40 -32.51
CA PHE A 198 -41.28 -14.95 -33.85
C PHE A 198 -39.85 -15.39 -34.20
N SER A 199 -38.92 -15.33 -33.24
CA SER A 199 -37.54 -15.77 -33.48
C SER A 199 -37.49 -17.24 -33.87
N ILE A 200 -38.27 -18.09 -33.20
CA ILE A 200 -38.36 -19.52 -33.49
C ILE A 200 -39.11 -19.78 -34.80
N LEU A 201 -40.15 -18.98 -35.11
CA LEU A 201 -40.87 -19.05 -36.37
C LEU A 201 -39.93 -18.83 -37.56
N TRP A 202 -39.15 -17.74 -37.55
CA TRP A 202 -38.20 -17.44 -38.61
C TRP A 202 -37.05 -18.46 -38.68
N PHE A 203 -36.59 -18.97 -37.54
CA PHE A 203 -35.65 -20.07 -37.47
C PHE A 203 -36.19 -21.34 -38.18
N ARG A 204 -37.43 -21.74 -37.88
CA ARG A 204 -38.07 -22.90 -38.53
C ARG A 204 -38.29 -22.65 -40.02
N TYR A 205 -38.69 -21.43 -40.38
CA TYR A 205 -38.90 -21.04 -41.77
C TYR A 205 -37.61 -21.13 -42.59
N HIS A 206 -36.46 -20.74 -42.03
CA HIS A 206 -35.16 -20.93 -42.69
C HIS A 206 -34.89 -22.41 -42.98
N ASN A 207 -35.06 -23.29 -41.99
CA ASN A 207 -34.85 -24.72 -42.19
C ASN A 207 -35.81 -25.28 -43.25
N LYS A 208 -37.06 -24.79 -43.28
CA LYS A 208 -38.02 -25.18 -44.31
C LYS A 208 -37.62 -24.73 -45.71
N LEU A 209 -37.09 -23.53 -45.84
CA LEU A 209 -36.54 -23.02 -47.10
C LEU A 209 -35.29 -23.81 -47.51
N ALA A 210 -34.41 -24.15 -46.57
CA ALA A 210 -33.23 -24.97 -46.85
C ALA A 210 -33.61 -26.36 -47.35
N GLU A 211 -34.61 -27.01 -46.75
CA GLU A 211 -35.18 -28.27 -47.25
C GLU A 211 -35.72 -28.15 -48.67
N ARG A 212 -36.49 -27.08 -48.96
CA ARG A 212 -37.03 -26.83 -50.31
C ARG A 212 -35.90 -26.62 -51.32
N VAL A 213 -34.93 -25.78 -51.01
CA VAL A 213 -33.78 -25.50 -51.88
C VAL A 213 -32.95 -26.75 -52.13
N GLN A 214 -32.69 -27.57 -51.10
CA GLN A 214 -31.97 -28.83 -51.26
C GLN A 214 -32.75 -29.84 -52.12
N ALA A 215 -34.09 -29.85 -52.02
CA ALA A 215 -34.93 -30.70 -52.85
C ALA A 215 -34.95 -30.26 -54.32
N GLU A 216 -34.93 -28.95 -54.58
CA GLU A 216 -34.82 -28.36 -55.92
C GLU A 216 -33.42 -28.54 -56.52
N HIS A 217 -32.38 -28.48 -55.68
CA HIS A 217 -30.97 -28.62 -56.04
C HIS A 217 -30.24 -29.68 -55.19
N PRO A 218 -30.41 -30.99 -55.47
CA PRO A 218 -29.82 -32.07 -54.68
C PRO A 218 -28.29 -32.15 -54.72
N ASP A 219 -27.66 -31.53 -55.71
CA ASP A 219 -26.22 -31.51 -55.95
C ASP A 219 -25.51 -30.35 -55.24
N TRP A 220 -26.25 -29.39 -54.70
CA TRP A 220 -25.66 -28.23 -54.01
C TRP A 220 -25.09 -28.62 -52.63
N PRO A 221 -23.91 -28.08 -52.26
CA PRO A 221 -23.35 -28.23 -50.92
C PRO A 221 -24.10 -27.39 -49.88
N ASP A 222 -23.92 -27.73 -48.60
CA ASP A 222 -24.51 -27.04 -47.44
C ASP A 222 -24.45 -25.51 -47.54
N GLU A 223 -23.29 -24.97 -47.91
CA GLU A 223 -23.06 -23.52 -47.97
C GLU A 223 -23.94 -22.82 -49.02
N GLU A 224 -24.10 -23.43 -50.19
CA GLU A 224 -24.94 -22.87 -51.27
C GLU A 224 -26.42 -22.92 -50.89
N VAL A 225 -26.86 -24.03 -50.30
CA VAL A 225 -28.23 -24.19 -49.79
C VAL A 225 -28.51 -23.19 -48.67
N PHE A 226 -27.62 -23.08 -47.70
CA PHE A 226 -27.74 -22.14 -46.57
C PHE A 226 -27.86 -20.70 -47.08
N HIS A 227 -26.96 -20.28 -47.97
CA HIS A 227 -26.98 -18.91 -48.49
C HIS A 227 -28.19 -18.63 -49.38
N ARG A 228 -28.65 -19.59 -50.18
CA ARG A 228 -29.88 -19.43 -50.96
C ARG A 228 -31.11 -19.33 -50.06
N ALA A 229 -31.25 -20.22 -49.09
CA ALA A 229 -32.34 -20.18 -48.10
C ALA A 229 -32.31 -18.87 -47.28
N ARG A 230 -31.12 -18.41 -46.91
CA ARG A 230 -30.92 -17.11 -46.23
C ARG A 230 -31.37 -15.94 -47.11
N ARG A 231 -30.98 -15.89 -48.38
CA ARG A 231 -31.40 -14.81 -49.31
C ARG A 231 -32.92 -14.78 -49.47
N LEU A 232 -33.55 -15.94 -49.66
CA LEU A 232 -35.01 -16.05 -49.76
C LEU A 232 -35.70 -15.57 -48.48
N LEU A 233 -35.23 -15.98 -47.30
CA LEU A 233 -35.79 -15.52 -46.03
C LEU A 233 -35.68 -14.01 -45.89
N ILE A 234 -34.52 -13.43 -46.21
CA ILE A 234 -34.30 -11.98 -46.16
C ILE A 234 -35.28 -11.27 -47.09
N ALA A 235 -35.48 -11.78 -48.31
CA ALA A 235 -36.41 -11.20 -49.27
C ALA A 235 -37.86 -11.25 -48.79
N HIS A 236 -38.32 -12.38 -48.23
CA HIS A 236 -39.65 -12.49 -47.63
C HIS A 236 -39.81 -11.55 -46.43
N LEU A 237 -38.78 -11.44 -45.58
CA LEU A 237 -38.79 -10.52 -44.44
C LEU A 237 -38.86 -9.06 -44.89
N GLN A 238 -38.09 -8.67 -45.91
CA GLN A 238 -38.15 -7.35 -46.54
C GLN A 238 -39.54 -7.05 -47.10
N ASN A 239 -40.12 -7.99 -47.85
CA ASN A 239 -41.47 -7.86 -48.42
C ASN A 239 -42.53 -7.65 -47.33
N ILE A 240 -42.57 -8.53 -46.34
CA ILE A 240 -43.55 -8.47 -45.24
C ILE A 240 -43.38 -7.17 -44.44
N ILE A 241 -42.15 -6.74 -44.13
CA ILE A 241 -41.94 -5.51 -43.37
C ILE A 241 -42.41 -4.29 -44.16
N ALA A 242 -41.99 -4.16 -45.42
CA ALA A 242 -42.23 -2.96 -46.22
C ALA A 242 -43.66 -2.84 -46.76
N TYR A 243 -44.27 -3.96 -47.16
CA TYR A 243 -45.51 -3.97 -47.94
C TYR A 243 -46.71 -4.57 -47.18
N GLU A 244 -46.50 -5.23 -46.04
CA GLU A 244 -47.59 -5.74 -45.20
C GLU A 244 -47.63 -5.01 -43.84
N TYR A 245 -46.53 -5.03 -43.10
CA TYR A 245 -46.46 -4.44 -41.75
C TYR A 245 -46.50 -2.90 -41.74
N VAL A 246 -45.68 -2.21 -42.54
CA VAL A 246 -45.65 -0.73 -42.55
C VAL A 246 -47.02 -0.13 -42.90
N PRO A 247 -47.73 -0.62 -43.95
CA PRO A 247 -49.10 -0.19 -44.23
C PRO A 247 -50.08 -0.54 -43.10
N ALA A 248 -50.01 -1.74 -42.53
CA ALA A 248 -50.88 -2.12 -41.42
C ALA A 248 -50.64 -1.25 -40.17
N PHE A 249 -49.39 -0.88 -39.89
CA PHE A 249 -48.98 -0.08 -38.73
C PHE A 249 -49.31 1.40 -38.89
N THR A 250 -48.99 2.00 -40.04
CA THR A 250 -49.13 3.45 -40.27
C THR A 250 -50.45 3.84 -40.94
N GLY A 251 -51.10 2.91 -41.64
CA GLY A 251 -52.24 3.20 -42.53
C GLY A 251 -51.83 3.81 -43.88
N GLN A 252 -50.53 3.88 -44.19
CA GLN A 252 -50.01 4.43 -45.43
C GLN A 252 -48.99 3.48 -46.07
N GLU A 253 -49.07 3.35 -47.40
CA GLU A 253 -48.11 2.57 -48.19
C GLU A 253 -46.82 3.35 -48.45
N LEU A 254 -45.72 2.60 -48.65
CA LEU A 254 -44.48 3.18 -49.13
C LEU A 254 -44.64 3.67 -50.59
N PRO A 255 -43.95 4.74 -51.01
CA PRO A 255 -43.90 5.13 -52.41
C PRO A 255 -43.41 3.97 -53.29
N GLU A 256 -43.80 3.92 -54.56
CA GLU A 256 -43.34 2.88 -55.49
C GLU A 256 -41.80 2.82 -55.58
N TYR A 257 -41.24 1.61 -55.72
CA TYR A 257 -39.79 1.44 -55.78
C TYR A 257 -39.25 1.89 -57.15
N THR A 258 -38.36 2.88 -57.14
CA THR A 258 -37.76 3.46 -58.36
C THR A 258 -36.36 2.95 -58.66
N GLY A 259 -35.93 1.87 -58.01
CA GLY A 259 -34.55 1.35 -58.08
C GLY A 259 -33.62 1.87 -56.98
N TYR A 260 -32.45 1.26 -56.90
CA TYR A 260 -31.42 1.52 -55.89
C TYR A 260 -30.77 2.90 -56.06
N LYS A 261 -30.63 3.64 -54.95
CA LYS A 261 -30.06 5.00 -54.87
C LYS A 261 -28.79 5.00 -54.04
N MET A 262 -27.64 4.93 -54.72
CA MET A 262 -26.31 4.89 -54.09
C MET A 262 -26.00 6.09 -53.18
N ASP A 263 -26.47 7.29 -53.52
CA ASP A 263 -26.19 8.52 -52.76
C ASP A 263 -27.04 8.67 -51.48
N THR A 264 -28.00 7.77 -51.26
CA THR A 264 -28.90 7.84 -50.11
C THR A 264 -28.25 7.18 -48.89
N HIS A 265 -28.09 7.92 -47.81
CA HIS A 265 -27.49 7.40 -46.58
C HIS A 265 -28.45 6.43 -45.85
N PRO A 266 -28.03 5.21 -45.47
CA PRO A 266 -28.93 4.19 -44.92
C PRO A 266 -29.15 4.26 -43.40
N GLY A 267 -28.22 4.87 -42.66
CA GLY A 267 -28.25 4.84 -41.20
C GLY A 267 -29.57 5.33 -40.58
N ILE A 268 -30.07 4.63 -39.57
CA ILE A 268 -31.29 4.98 -38.85
C ILE A 268 -31.20 6.38 -38.22
N SER A 269 -32.28 7.15 -38.34
CA SER A 269 -32.36 8.48 -37.78
C SER A 269 -32.62 8.48 -36.26
N HIS A 270 -32.05 9.44 -35.53
CA HIS A 270 -32.31 9.57 -34.09
C HIS A 270 -33.81 9.77 -33.78
N VAL A 271 -34.51 10.58 -34.58
CA VAL A 271 -35.94 10.86 -34.42
C VAL A 271 -36.80 9.61 -34.64
N PHE A 272 -36.42 8.73 -35.56
CA PHE A 272 -37.11 7.45 -35.79
C PHE A 272 -36.96 6.53 -34.57
N GLN A 273 -35.73 6.25 -34.14
CA GLN A 273 -35.45 5.27 -33.08
C GLN A 273 -35.84 5.75 -31.67
N SER A 274 -35.67 7.03 -31.37
CA SER A 274 -35.90 7.58 -30.02
C SER A 274 -37.31 8.13 -29.81
N ALA A 275 -38.09 8.34 -30.88
CA ALA A 275 -39.46 8.84 -30.77
C ALA A 275 -40.45 8.03 -31.63
N ALA A 276 -40.39 8.16 -32.97
CA ALA A 276 -41.50 7.72 -33.83
C ALA A 276 -41.78 6.22 -33.77
N PHE A 277 -40.75 5.37 -33.87
CA PHE A 277 -40.93 3.92 -33.87
C PHE A 277 -41.25 3.34 -32.48
N ARG A 278 -41.18 4.16 -31.43
CA ARG A 278 -41.64 3.81 -30.07
C ARG A 278 -43.15 3.91 -29.90
N PHE A 279 -43.86 4.43 -30.91
CA PHE A 279 -45.32 4.42 -30.96
C PHE A 279 -45.89 3.00 -30.76
N GLY A 280 -45.22 1.97 -31.29
CA GLY A 280 -45.66 0.58 -31.16
C GLY A 280 -45.81 0.09 -29.72
N HIS A 281 -45.21 0.75 -28.72
CA HIS A 281 -45.42 0.42 -27.31
C HIS A 281 -46.87 0.61 -26.84
N THR A 282 -47.66 1.48 -27.48
CA THR A 282 -49.07 1.71 -27.12
C THR A 282 -49.97 0.54 -27.47
N LEU A 283 -49.59 -0.24 -28.49
CA LEU A 283 -50.35 -1.40 -28.98
C LEU A 283 -50.17 -2.64 -28.10
N ILE A 284 -49.19 -2.65 -27.19
CA ILE A 284 -48.80 -3.85 -26.46
C ILE A 284 -49.88 -4.22 -25.43
N PRO A 285 -50.56 -5.37 -25.58
CA PRO A 285 -51.54 -5.82 -24.60
C PRO A 285 -50.87 -6.29 -23.32
N PRO A 286 -51.59 -6.28 -22.19
CA PRO A 286 -51.00 -6.60 -20.89
C PRO A 286 -50.82 -8.13 -20.68
N GLY A 287 -51.21 -8.94 -21.67
CA GLY A 287 -50.99 -10.38 -21.71
C GLY A 287 -51.20 -10.97 -23.10
N ILE A 288 -50.88 -12.26 -23.25
CA ILE A 288 -50.92 -12.99 -24.53
C ILE A 288 -51.80 -14.23 -24.37
N TYR A 289 -52.84 -14.34 -25.20
CA TYR A 289 -53.66 -15.54 -25.29
C TYR A 289 -52.90 -16.73 -25.88
N ARG A 290 -53.31 -17.93 -25.49
CA ARG A 290 -52.91 -19.19 -26.12
C ARG A 290 -54.14 -19.86 -26.70
N ARG A 291 -54.08 -20.29 -27.95
CA ARG A 291 -55.24 -20.87 -28.64
C ARG A 291 -54.86 -22.08 -29.47
N ASP A 292 -55.64 -23.16 -29.38
CA ASP A 292 -55.46 -24.33 -30.26
C ASP A 292 -56.18 -24.17 -31.62
N GLY A 293 -55.99 -25.13 -32.52
CA GLY A 293 -56.64 -25.15 -33.84
C GLY A 293 -58.16 -25.29 -33.80
N GLN A 294 -58.76 -25.68 -32.66
CA GLN A 294 -60.21 -25.85 -32.48
C GLN A 294 -60.87 -24.60 -31.87
N CYS A 295 -60.18 -23.45 -31.90
CA CYS A 295 -60.60 -22.21 -31.27
C CYS A 295 -60.74 -22.26 -29.74
N ASN A 296 -60.11 -23.22 -29.04
CA ASN A 296 -60.14 -23.24 -27.58
C ASN A 296 -58.99 -22.39 -27.01
N PHE A 297 -59.34 -21.40 -26.21
CA PHE A 297 -58.36 -20.55 -25.51
C PHE A 297 -57.89 -21.23 -24.21
N ARG A 298 -56.60 -21.57 -24.15
CA ARG A 298 -56.00 -22.31 -23.03
C ARG A 298 -55.64 -21.39 -21.88
N LYS A 299 -56.04 -21.80 -20.67
CA LYS A 299 -55.68 -21.15 -19.42
C LYS A 299 -54.28 -21.56 -18.98
N THR A 300 -53.62 -20.69 -18.22
CA THR A 300 -52.33 -21.00 -17.56
C THR A 300 -52.49 -22.10 -16.50
N ALA A 301 -51.38 -22.68 -16.02
CA ALA A 301 -51.39 -23.66 -14.92
C ALA A 301 -52.10 -23.14 -13.65
N MET A 302 -52.07 -21.83 -13.39
CA MET A 302 -52.76 -21.19 -12.26
C MET A 302 -54.23 -20.80 -12.55
N GLY A 303 -54.78 -21.21 -13.70
CA GLY A 303 -56.16 -20.94 -14.08
C GLY A 303 -56.44 -19.55 -14.66
N ASN A 304 -55.41 -18.71 -14.85
CA ASN A 304 -55.56 -17.40 -15.50
C ASN A 304 -55.86 -17.54 -17.01
N PRO A 305 -56.61 -16.61 -17.62
CA PRO A 305 -57.07 -16.72 -19.00
C PRO A 305 -55.97 -16.55 -20.06
N ALA A 306 -54.87 -15.88 -19.74
CA ALA A 306 -53.77 -15.59 -20.65
C ALA A 306 -52.44 -15.46 -19.90
N LEU A 307 -51.33 -15.47 -20.65
CA LEU A 307 -49.98 -15.26 -20.11
C LEU A 307 -49.76 -13.78 -19.81
N ARG A 308 -49.39 -13.43 -18.57
CA ARG A 308 -49.12 -12.05 -18.15
C ARG A 308 -47.70 -11.62 -18.55
N LEU A 309 -47.50 -10.43 -19.16
CA LEU A 309 -46.16 -10.00 -19.57
C LEU A 309 -45.22 -9.76 -18.37
N CYS A 310 -45.68 -9.06 -17.34
CA CYS A 310 -44.85 -8.69 -16.18
C CYS A 310 -44.23 -9.88 -15.43
N SER A 311 -44.86 -11.06 -15.48
CA SER A 311 -44.38 -12.27 -14.79
C SER A 311 -43.37 -13.05 -15.62
N HIS A 312 -43.39 -12.89 -16.95
CA HIS A 312 -42.66 -13.73 -17.91
C HIS A 312 -41.57 -12.97 -18.70
N TRP A 313 -41.26 -11.72 -18.35
CA TRP A 313 -40.09 -11.02 -18.89
C TRP A 313 -38.82 -11.84 -18.61
N TRP A 314 -38.04 -12.09 -19.65
CA TRP A 314 -36.80 -12.88 -19.64
C TRP A 314 -36.97 -14.32 -19.13
N ASP A 315 -38.20 -14.84 -19.04
CA ASP A 315 -38.50 -16.23 -18.64
C ASP A 315 -39.31 -16.97 -19.73
N SER A 316 -39.11 -16.54 -20.98
CA SER A 316 -39.91 -16.97 -22.12
C SER A 316 -39.61 -18.41 -22.56
N SER A 317 -38.41 -18.92 -22.24
CA SER A 317 -38.00 -20.29 -22.54
C SER A 317 -38.89 -21.33 -21.85
N ASP A 318 -39.32 -21.03 -20.63
CA ASP A 318 -40.05 -21.97 -19.78
C ASP A 318 -41.54 -21.96 -20.19
N VAL A 319 -42.07 -20.77 -20.55
CA VAL A 319 -43.41 -20.60 -21.12
C VAL A 319 -43.62 -21.42 -22.40
N LEU A 320 -42.65 -21.42 -23.32
CA LEU A 320 -42.70 -22.23 -24.55
C LEU A 320 -42.35 -23.71 -24.31
N GLY A 321 -41.88 -24.08 -23.12
CA GLY A 321 -41.83 -25.48 -22.70
C GLY A 321 -43.21 -26.05 -22.36
N GLU A 322 -44.09 -25.21 -21.80
CA GLU A 322 -45.47 -25.56 -21.41
C GLU A 322 -46.53 -25.29 -22.50
N SER A 323 -46.15 -24.54 -23.53
CA SER A 323 -47.02 -24.07 -24.63
C SER A 323 -46.38 -24.40 -25.96
N SER A 324 -47.15 -24.83 -26.96
CA SER A 324 -46.59 -24.96 -28.30
C SER A 324 -46.39 -23.58 -28.94
N LEU A 325 -45.47 -23.48 -29.90
CA LEU A 325 -45.25 -22.25 -30.66
C LEU A 325 -46.53 -21.80 -31.36
N GLU A 326 -47.24 -22.76 -31.94
CA GLU A 326 -48.47 -22.59 -32.70
C GLU A 326 -49.57 -21.99 -31.82
N GLU A 327 -49.69 -22.42 -30.57
CA GLU A 327 -50.69 -21.89 -29.64
C GLU A 327 -50.53 -20.40 -29.36
N VAL A 328 -49.28 -19.94 -29.26
CA VAL A 328 -48.96 -18.53 -29.01
C VAL A 328 -49.20 -17.69 -30.28
N LEU A 329 -48.79 -18.19 -31.45
CA LEU A 329 -49.02 -17.51 -32.73
C LEU A 329 -50.52 -17.37 -33.04
N LEU A 330 -51.28 -18.47 -32.91
CA LEU A 330 -52.73 -18.48 -33.12
C LEU A 330 -53.47 -17.61 -32.10
N GLY A 331 -52.99 -17.59 -30.85
CA GLY A 331 -53.51 -16.71 -29.81
C GLY A 331 -53.30 -15.23 -30.15
N MET A 332 -52.09 -14.84 -30.58
CA MET A 332 -51.77 -13.47 -31.00
C MET A 332 -52.51 -13.03 -32.27
N ALA A 333 -52.74 -13.94 -33.22
CA ALA A 333 -53.49 -13.65 -34.44
C ALA A 333 -54.98 -13.39 -34.16
N SER A 334 -55.58 -14.10 -33.21
CA SER A 334 -56.99 -13.89 -32.82
C SER A 334 -57.19 -12.76 -31.82
N GLN A 335 -56.15 -12.42 -31.06
CA GLN A 335 -56.19 -11.38 -30.03
C GLN A 335 -56.04 -9.99 -30.65
N LEU A 336 -56.87 -9.03 -30.23
CA LEU A 336 -56.71 -7.62 -30.59
C LEU A 336 -55.60 -6.97 -29.76
N ALA A 337 -54.87 -6.05 -30.40
CA ALA A 337 -53.94 -5.15 -29.73
C ALA A 337 -54.69 -4.10 -28.87
N GLU A 338 -53.94 -3.40 -28.03
CA GLU A 338 -54.44 -2.21 -27.33
C GLU A 338 -54.68 -1.06 -28.32
N LYS A 339 -55.43 -0.06 -27.85
CA LYS A 339 -55.79 1.11 -28.63
C LYS A 339 -54.58 1.98 -28.99
N GLU A 340 -54.64 2.57 -30.18
CA GLU A 340 -53.67 3.52 -30.73
C GLU A 340 -53.80 4.92 -30.12
N ASP A 341 -53.70 5.01 -28.80
CA ASP A 341 -53.85 6.28 -28.10
C ASP A 341 -52.59 6.67 -27.30
N THR A 342 -52.75 7.59 -26.36
CA THR A 342 -51.64 8.10 -25.54
C THR A 342 -51.31 7.19 -24.37
N THR A 343 -52.13 6.18 -24.09
CA THR A 343 -52.05 5.35 -22.89
C THR A 343 -51.16 4.14 -23.09
N LEU A 344 -50.33 3.84 -22.10
CA LEU A 344 -49.48 2.65 -22.10
C LEU A 344 -50.01 1.64 -21.09
N CYS A 345 -50.05 0.37 -21.47
CA CYS A 345 -50.53 -0.68 -20.59
C CYS A 345 -49.70 -0.75 -19.30
N SER A 346 -50.35 -1.14 -18.19
CA SER A 346 -49.72 -1.16 -16.87
C SER A 346 -48.44 -2.00 -16.79
N ASP A 347 -48.32 -3.04 -17.61
CA ASP A 347 -47.18 -3.95 -17.63
C ASP A 347 -45.91 -3.37 -18.25
N VAL A 348 -46.03 -2.42 -19.18
CA VAL A 348 -44.88 -1.70 -19.73
C VAL A 348 -44.65 -0.36 -19.02
N ARG A 349 -45.70 0.31 -18.54
CA ARG A 349 -45.60 1.63 -17.90
C ARG A 349 -45.13 1.59 -16.44
N ASP A 350 -45.49 0.58 -15.65
CA ASP A 350 -45.07 0.52 -14.23
C ASP A 350 -44.20 -0.72 -13.94
N ARG A 351 -44.31 -1.78 -14.75
CA ARG A 351 -43.84 -3.12 -14.39
C ARG A 351 -42.88 -3.73 -15.43
N LEU A 352 -42.26 -2.90 -16.26
CA LEU A 352 -41.20 -3.31 -17.18
C LEU A 352 -40.02 -3.87 -16.40
N PHE A 353 -39.31 -4.86 -16.90
CA PHE A 353 -38.08 -5.34 -16.28
C PHE A 353 -37.01 -4.24 -16.11
N GLY A 354 -36.20 -4.35 -15.07
CA GLY A 354 -35.11 -3.44 -14.75
C GLY A 354 -33.92 -4.12 -14.07
N PRO A 355 -32.85 -3.36 -13.78
CA PRO A 355 -31.68 -3.88 -13.09
C PRO A 355 -32.05 -4.38 -11.68
N ASN A 356 -31.23 -5.22 -11.07
CA ASN A 356 -31.54 -5.83 -9.76
C ASN A 356 -31.90 -4.80 -8.65
N GLU A 357 -31.20 -3.66 -8.59
CA GLU A 357 -31.50 -2.57 -7.64
C GLU A 357 -32.87 -1.90 -7.85
N PHE A 358 -33.40 -1.96 -9.07
CA PHE A 358 -34.66 -1.37 -9.46
C PHE A 358 -35.39 -2.27 -10.47
N SER A 359 -35.86 -3.42 -9.99
CA SER A 359 -36.34 -4.54 -10.81
C SER A 359 -37.54 -4.23 -11.73
N ARG A 360 -38.27 -3.15 -11.46
CA ARG A 360 -39.43 -2.68 -12.22
C ARG A 360 -39.23 -1.24 -12.66
N ARG A 361 -39.37 -0.94 -13.95
CA ARG A 361 -39.19 0.40 -14.54
C ARG A 361 -40.43 0.86 -15.31
N ASP A 362 -40.42 2.14 -15.65
CA ASP A 362 -41.46 2.80 -16.45
C ASP A 362 -40.98 3.03 -17.89
N LEU A 363 -41.50 2.25 -18.84
CA LEU A 363 -41.11 2.36 -20.26
C LEU A 363 -41.42 3.75 -20.84
N GLY A 364 -42.53 4.38 -20.42
CA GLY A 364 -42.91 5.71 -20.87
C GLY A 364 -41.89 6.76 -20.43
N ALA A 365 -41.49 6.72 -19.16
CA ALA A 365 -40.43 7.58 -18.64
C ALA A 365 -39.07 7.31 -19.32
N LEU A 366 -38.74 6.04 -19.57
CA LEU A 366 -37.51 5.66 -20.28
C LEU A 366 -37.52 6.15 -21.74
N ASN A 367 -38.66 6.14 -22.44
CA ASN A 367 -38.78 6.64 -23.81
C ASN A 367 -38.51 8.15 -23.88
N ILE A 368 -39.11 8.93 -22.97
CA ILE A 368 -38.86 10.37 -22.86
C ILE A 368 -37.37 10.62 -22.60
N MET A 369 -36.80 9.95 -21.60
CA MET A 369 -35.39 10.12 -21.25
C MET A 369 -34.43 9.69 -22.36
N ARG A 370 -34.77 8.65 -23.13
CA ARG A 370 -33.95 8.24 -24.28
C ARG A 370 -33.99 9.27 -25.41
N GLY A 371 -35.13 9.89 -25.67
CA GLY A 371 -35.20 11.07 -26.54
C GLY A 371 -34.29 12.20 -26.07
N ARG A 372 -34.27 12.45 -24.75
CA ARG A 372 -33.41 13.49 -24.16
C ARG A 372 -31.91 13.15 -24.24
N ASP A 373 -31.56 11.90 -24.01
CA ASP A 373 -30.21 11.35 -24.12
C ASP A 373 -29.66 11.39 -25.56
N HIS A 374 -30.51 11.12 -26.55
CA HIS A 374 -30.17 11.22 -27.97
C HIS A 374 -30.13 12.66 -28.49
N GLY A 375 -30.37 13.65 -27.62
CA GLY A 375 -30.34 15.06 -27.97
C GLY A 375 -31.42 15.43 -28.98
N LEU A 376 -32.63 14.89 -28.85
CA LEU A 376 -33.73 15.22 -29.74
C LEU A 376 -34.22 16.66 -29.48
N PRO A 377 -34.50 17.45 -30.54
CA PRO A 377 -35.13 18.76 -30.37
C PRO A 377 -36.56 18.65 -29.85
N ASP A 378 -37.16 19.81 -29.56
CA ASP A 378 -38.59 19.91 -29.30
C ASP A 378 -39.42 19.46 -30.50
N TYR A 379 -40.65 19.06 -30.21
CA TYR A 379 -41.62 18.56 -31.16
C TYR A 379 -41.85 19.50 -32.36
N ASN A 380 -42.04 20.80 -32.15
CA ASN A 380 -42.32 21.76 -33.22
C ASN A 380 -41.10 21.99 -34.13
N THR A 381 -39.90 21.94 -33.56
CA THR A 381 -38.66 21.96 -34.34
C THR A 381 -38.57 20.73 -35.23
N VAL A 382 -38.83 19.52 -34.71
CA VAL A 382 -38.84 18.30 -35.55
C VAL A 382 -39.88 18.38 -36.66
N ARG A 383 -41.11 18.85 -36.38
CA ARG A 383 -42.15 19.07 -37.41
C ARG A 383 -41.63 19.95 -38.56
N ALA A 384 -40.99 21.06 -38.25
CA ALA A 384 -40.43 21.96 -39.26
C ALA A 384 -39.35 21.30 -40.14
N PHE A 385 -38.50 20.44 -39.56
CA PHE A 385 -37.48 19.70 -40.34
C PHE A 385 -38.09 18.68 -41.30
N PHE A 386 -39.26 18.12 -40.97
CA PHE A 386 -40.05 17.26 -41.87
C PHE A 386 -41.02 18.06 -42.75
N ARG A 387 -40.89 19.39 -42.81
CA ARG A 387 -41.74 20.31 -43.61
C ARG A 387 -43.22 20.29 -43.22
N LEU A 388 -43.53 19.91 -41.98
CA LEU A 388 -44.87 19.95 -41.42
C LEU A 388 -45.13 21.30 -40.72
N PRO A 389 -46.39 21.77 -40.68
CA PRO A 389 -46.74 23.01 -40.02
C PRO A 389 -46.56 22.91 -38.51
N LYS A 390 -46.01 23.98 -37.89
CA LYS A 390 -45.90 24.09 -36.43
C LYS A 390 -47.27 24.34 -35.79
N HIS A 391 -47.52 23.70 -34.65
CA HIS A 391 -48.72 23.94 -33.84
C HIS A 391 -48.48 25.10 -32.88
N LYS A 392 -49.47 26.01 -32.73
CA LYS A 392 -49.34 27.21 -31.89
C LYS A 392 -50.04 27.05 -30.54
N THR A 393 -51.11 26.28 -30.51
CA THR A 393 -51.90 25.99 -29.32
C THR A 393 -51.94 24.49 -29.06
N TRP A 394 -52.24 24.09 -27.82
CA TRP A 394 -52.36 22.68 -27.45
C TRP A 394 -53.51 21.99 -28.21
N SER A 395 -54.66 22.65 -28.30
CA SER A 395 -55.81 22.15 -29.05
C SER A 395 -55.52 21.91 -30.54
N ASP A 396 -54.51 22.57 -31.13
CA ASP A 396 -54.14 22.34 -32.54
C ASP A 396 -53.50 20.95 -32.76
N ILE A 397 -52.93 20.32 -31.73
CA ILE A 397 -52.25 19.02 -31.86
C ILE A 397 -53.27 17.89 -32.00
N ASN A 398 -54.28 17.88 -31.13
CA ASN A 398 -55.34 16.88 -31.15
C ASN A 398 -56.67 17.49 -30.63
N PRO A 399 -57.45 18.11 -31.53
CA PRO A 399 -58.69 18.77 -31.16
C PRO A 399 -59.72 17.84 -30.52
N GLU A 400 -59.78 16.57 -30.95
CA GLU A 400 -60.76 15.60 -30.45
C GLU A 400 -60.43 15.15 -29.03
N LEU A 401 -59.16 14.80 -28.79
CA LEU A 401 -58.68 14.37 -27.48
C LEU A 401 -58.92 15.46 -26.43
N PHE A 402 -58.49 16.69 -26.70
CA PHE A 402 -58.64 17.79 -25.73
C PHE A 402 -60.09 18.25 -25.54
N LYS A 403 -60.97 18.02 -26.52
CA LYS A 403 -62.42 18.23 -26.34
C LYS A 403 -63.06 17.15 -25.48
N SER A 404 -62.55 15.90 -25.56
CA SER A 404 -63.02 14.78 -24.74
C SER A 404 -62.47 14.78 -23.31
N ASP A 405 -61.21 15.18 -23.13
CA ASP A 405 -60.55 15.35 -21.82
C ASP A 405 -59.87 16.73 -21.71
N PRO A 406 -60.64 17.79 -21.40
CA PRO A 406 -60.08 19.13 -21.15
C PRO A 406 -59.13 19.19 -19.96
N SER A 407 -59.22 18.20 -19.04
CA SER A 407 -58.37 18.17 -17.84
C SER A 407 -56.92 17.81 -18.18
N LEU A 408 -56.71 16.98 -19.21
CA LEU A 408 -55.40 16.62 -19.71
C LEU A 408 -54.68 17.83 -20.32
N GLU A 409 -55.40 18.63 -21.12
CA GLU A 409 -54.87 19.87 -21.71
C GLU A 409 -54.33 20.81 -20.63
N GLU A 410 -55.13 21.07 -19.59
CA GLU A 410 -54.75 21.98 -18.51
C GLU A 410 -53.55 21.45 -17.70
N LYS A 411 -53.49 20.13 -17.44
CA LYS A 411 -52.35 19.51 -16.76
C LYS A 411 -51.07 19.59 -17.60
N LEU A 412 -51.14 19.32 -18.90
CA LEU A 412 -49.99 19.40 -19.82
C LEU A 412 -49.51 20.84 -19.98
N ARG A 413 -50.42 21.78 -20.19
CA ARG A 413 -50.14 23.22 -20.25
C ARG A 413 -49.48 23.72 -18.96
N LYS A 414 -49.96 23.28 -17.79
CA LYS A 414 -49.33 23.62 -16.50
C LYS A 414 -47.95 22.98 -16.32
N THR A 415 -47.71 21.83 -16.93
CA THR A 415 -46.47 21.05 -16.77
C THR A 415 -45.37 21.53 -17.72
N TYR A 416 -45.65 21.67 -19.02
CA TYR A 416 -44.70 22.14 -20.03
C TYR A 416 -44.71 23.66 -20.26
N GLY A 417 -45.78 24.35 -19.88
CA GLY A 417 -46.01 25.74 -20.25
C GLY A 417 -46.52 25.86 -21.69
N GLY A 418 -45.58 26.00 -22.63
CA GLY A 418 -45.85 26.22 -24.05
C GLY A 418 -45.65 24.98 -24.92
N VAL A 419 -46.17 25.04 -26.16
CA VAL A 419 -46.12 23.94 -27.14
C VAL A 419 -44.71 23.70 -27.70
N ASP A 420 -43.86 24.73 -27.69
CA ASP A 420 -42.48 24.68 -28.20
C ASP A 420 -41.47 24.00 -27.26
N ASN A 421 -41.90 23.52 -26.09
CA ASN A 421 -41.02 22.78 -25.16
C ASN A 421 -41.41 21.30 -24.99
N ILE A 422 -42.31 20.80 -25.83
CA ILE A 422 -42.77 19.41 -25.77
C ILE A 422 -41.67 18.47 -26.27
N ASP A 423 -41.39 17.41 -25.51
CA ASP A 423 -40.52 16.32 -25.95
C ASP A 423 -41.10 15.67 -27.23
N THR A 424 -40.28 15.45 -28.27
CA THR A 424 -40.74 14.93 -29.57
C THR A 424 -41.59 13.65 -29.45
N TYR A 425 -41.23 12.74 -28.52
CA TYR A 425 -42.01 11.53 -28.27
C TYR A 425 -43.44 11.84 -27.80
N ILE A 426 -43.60 12.80 -26.88
CA ILE A 426 -44.89 13.20 -26.33
C ILE A 426 -45.74 13.90 -27.38
N GLY A 427 -45.14 14.80 -28.16
CA GLY A 427 -45.85 15.52 -29.22
C GLY A 427 -46.38 14.58 -30.31
N GLY A 428 -45.58 13.61 -30.75
CA GLY A 428 -46.04 12.63 -31.75
C GLY A 428 -47.05 11.62 -31.19
N MET A 429 -46.96 11.26 -29.90
CA MET A 429 -48.02 10.48 -29.24
C MET A 429 -49.32 11.28 -29.12
N LEU A 430 -49.27 12.59 -28.86
CA LEU A 430 -50.47 13.43 -28.77
C LEU A 430 -51.26 13.49 -30.07
N GLU A 431 -50.60 13.40 -31.22
CA GLU A 431 -51.24 13.37 -32.55
C GLU A 431 -51.97 12.05 -32.86
N SER A 432 -51.91 11.03 -31.99
CA SER A 432 -52.51 9.72 -32.26
C SER A 432 -54.04 9.75 -32.22
N HIS A 433 -54.68 9.06 -33.17
CA HIS A 433 -56.13 8.80 -33.16
C HIS A 433 -56.43 7.31 -33.38
N ASP A 434 -56.23 6.82 -34.60
CA ASP A 434 -56.47 5.45 -35.05
C ASP A 434 -55.18 4.79 -35.61
N GLY A 435 -54.04 5.35 -35.23
CA GLY A 435 -52.71 5.06 -35.74
C GLY A 435 -51.70 6.12 -35.29
N PRO A 436 -50.44 6.03 -35.76
CA PRO A 436 -49.45 7.07 -35.51
C PRO A 436 -49.91 8.41 -36.12
N GLY A 437 -49.64 9.51 -35.41
CA GLY A 437 -49.93 10.86 -35.89
C GLY A 437 -49.16 11.26 -37.16
N GLU A 438 -49.51 12.41 -37.74
CA GLU A 438 -48.92 12.94 -38.98
C GLU A 438 -47.38 12.97 -38.94
N LEU A 439 -46.79 13.43 -37.82
CA LEU A 439 -45.35 13.50 -37.66
C LEU A 439 -44.71 12.11 -37.64
N PHE A 440 -45.24 11.19 -36.83
CA PHE A 440 -44.68 9.84 -36.70
C PHE A 440 -44.83 9.04 -37.98
N THR A 441 -45.99 9.12 -38.64
CA THR A 441 -46.22 8.49 -39.94
C THR A 441 -45.23 9.01 -40.97
N THR A 442 -45.02 10.33 -41.05
CA THR A 442 -44.03 10.92 -41.97
C THR A 442 -42.60 10.43 -41.69
N ILE A 443 -42.19 10.36 -40.42
CA ILE A 443 -40.85 9.87 -40.02
C ILE A 443 -40.68 8.38 -40.38
N ILE A 444 -41.70 7.56 -40.11
CA ILE A 444 -41.65 6.11 -40.35
C ILE A 444 -41.58 5.83 -41.85
N ILE A 445 -42.45 6.44 -42.65
CA ILE A 445 -42.46 6.28 -44.12
C ILE A 445 -41.14 6.77 -44.72
N GLU A 446 -40.62 7.92 -44.30
CA GLU A 446 -39.30 8.41 -44.76
C GLU A 446 -38.19 7.42 -44.43
N GLN A 447 -38.16 6.89 -43.20
CA GLN A 447 -37.10 5.97 -42.78
C GLN A 447 -37.14 4.66 -43.56
N PHE A 448 -38.29 4.02 -43.73
CA PHE A 448 -38.40 2.75 -44.47
C PHE A 448 -38.20 2.94 -45.96
N THR A 449 -38.70 4.02 -46.56
CA THR A 449 -38.40 4.37 -47.96
C THR A 449 -36.88 4.52 -48.15
N ARG A 450 -36.21 5.18 -47.20
CA ARG A 450 -34.76 5.34 -47.24
C ARG A 450 -34.01 4.03 -47.09
N LEU A 451 -34.42 3.16 -46.15
CA LEU A 451 -33.80 1.85 -45.98
C LEU A 451 -33.92 1.02 -47.26
N ARG A 452 -35.11 0.96 -47.85
CA ARG A 452 -35.36 0.28 -49.11
C ARG A 452 -34.50 0.83 -50.25
N ASP A 453 -34.61 2.13 -50.49
CA ASP A 453 -33.98 2.76 -51.66
C ASP A 453 -32.44 2.77 -51.55
N SER A 454 -31.88 2.75 -50.34
CA SER A 454 -30.43 2.72 -50.11
C SER A 454 -29.85 1.32 -49.94
N ASP A 455 -30.66 0.27 -49.97
CA ASP A 455 -30.16 -1.10 -49.84
C ASP A 455 -29.84 -1.69 -51.22
N ARG A 456 -28.56 -1.96 -51.46
CA ARG A 456 -28.10 -2.62 -52.69
C ARG A 456 -28.62 -4.06 -52.81
N PHE A 457 -28.92 -4.69 -51.67
CA PHE A 457 -29.42 -6.06 -51.56
C PHE A 457 -30.95 -6.10 -51.37
N TRP A 458 -31.65 -4.99 -51.57
CA TRP A 458 -33.10 -5.00 -51.61
C TRP A 458 -33.61 -5.99 -52.65
N PHE A 459 -34.58 -6.83 -52.31
CA PHE A 459 -34.97 -7.95 -53.17
C PHE A 459 -35.50 -7.52 -54.54
N GLU A 460 -36.12 -6.33 -54.66
CA GLU A 460 -36.60 -5.78 -55.95
C GLU A 460 -35.48 -5.16 -56.81
N ASN A 461 -34.24 -5.11 -56.32
CA ASN A 461 -33.12 -4.56 -57.07
C ASN A 461 -32.61 -5.59 -58.09
N VAL A 462 -33.16 -5.56 -59.32
CA VAL A 462 -32.77 -6.45 -60.42
C VAL A 462 -31.29 -6.31 -60.78
N ASP A 463 -30.71 -5.11 -60.68
CA ASP A 463 -29.29 -4.85 -60.98
C ASP A 463 -28.33 -5.59 -60.02
N SER A 464 -28.82 -6.06 -58.88
CA SER A 464 -28.03 -6.85 -57.93
C SER A 464 -27.70 -8.26 -58.46
N GLY A 465 -28.49 -8.78 -59.40
CA GLY A 465 -28.38 -10.14 -59.93
C GLY A 465 -28.68 -11.26 -58.92
N ILE A 466 -29.32 -10.94 -57.78
CA ILE A 466 -29.63 -11.92 -56.73
C ILE A 466 -30.89 -12.71 -57.05
N PHE A 467 -31.91 -12.01 -57.57
CA PHE A 467 -33.20 -12.54 -57.97
C PHE A 467 -33.55 -12.08 -59.39
N THR A 468 -34.21 -12.95 -60.13
CA THR A 468 -34.84 -12.68 -61.42
C THR A 468 -36.18 -11.97 -61.23
N GLU A 469 -36.68 -11.32 -62.27
CA GLU A 469 -38.00 -10.66 -62.23
C GLU A 469 -39.13 -11.65 -61.84
N GLU A 470 -39.05 -12.90 -62.32
CA GLU A 470 -40.02 -13.95 -61.98
C GLU A 470 -39.98 -14.31 -60.48
N GLU A 471 -38.78 -14.44 -59.90
CA GLU A 471 -38.61 -14.70 -58.47
C GLU A 471 -39.08 -13.52 -57.62
N ILE A 472 -38.85 -12.27 -58.06
CA ILE A 472 -39.33 -11.07 -57.37
C ILE A 472 -40.86 -11.08 -57.30
N GLU A 473 -41.54 -11.44 -58.39
CA GLU A 473 -43.00 -11.57 -58.42
C GLU A 473 -43.53 -12.77 -57.61
N GLU A 474 -42.72 -13.81 -57.37
CA GLU A 474 -43.04 -14.88 -56.40
C GLU A 474 -42.90 -14.36 -54.96
N ILE A 475 -41.79 -13.69 -54.66
CA ILE A 475 -41.49 -13.12 -53.33
C ILE A 475 -42.58 -12.12 -52.90
N LYS A 476 -43.06 -11.27 -53.80
CA LYS A 476 -44.12 -10.29 -53.52
C LYS A 476 -45.45 -10.92 -53.09
N ARG A 477 -45.72 -12.16 -53.50
CA ARG A 477 -46.94 -12.89 -53.13
C ARG A 477 -46.87 -13.50 -51.74
N VAL A 478 -45.68 -13.62 -51.15
CA VAL A 478 -45.48 -14.22 -49.84
C VAL A 478 -45.87 -13.22 -48.75
N THR A 479 -46.85 -13.60 -47.95
CA THR A 479 -47.36 -12.85 -46.80
C THR A 479 -46.91 -13.49 -45.48
N MET A 480 -47.13 -12.78 -44.38
CA MET A 480 -46.85 -13.32 -43.04
C MET A 480 -47.68 -14.59 -42.75
N TRP A 481 -48.87 -14.72 -43.33
CA TRP A 481 -49.68 -15.94 -43.27
C TRP A 481 -48.97 -17.14 -43.88
N ASP A 482 -48.35 -16.98 -45.06
CA ASP A 482 -47.60 -18.05 -45.74
C ASP A 482 -46.40 -18.50 -44.91
N VAL A 483 -45.73 -17.58 -44.22
CA VAL A 483 -44.62 -17.91 -43.31
C VAL A 483 -45.12 -18.74 -42.13
N VAL A 484 -46.22 -18.33 -41.49
CA VAL A 484 -46.79 -19.07 -40.35
C VAL A 484 -47.22 -20.47 -40.76
N VAL A 485 -48.00 -20.61 -41.84
CA VAL A 485 -48.53 -21.90 -42.29
C VAL A 485 -47.42 -22.84 -42.76
N ASN A 486 -46.41 -22.35 -43.47
CA ASN A 486 -45.34 -23.21 -44.01
C ASN A 486 -44.28 -23.59 -42.95
N ALA A 487 -44.02 -22.73 -41.97
CA ALA A 487 -43.02 -22.97 -40.94
C ALA A 487 -43.54 -23.74 -39.71
N THR A 488 -44.85 -23.94 -39.62
CA THR A 488 -45.50 -24.57 -38.46
C THR A 488 -46.51 -25.65 -38.86
N ASP A 489 -47.06 -26.36 -37.88
CA ASP A 489 -48.10 -27.38 -38.11
C ASP A 489 -49.52 -26.78 -38.11
N VAL A 490 -49.66 -25.47 -38.38
CA VAL A 490 -50.95 -24.75 -38.41
C VAL A 490 -51.67 -25.00 -39.73
N ASP A 491 -52.92 -25.47 -39.65
CA ASP A 491 -53.77 -25.60 -40.84
C ASP A 491 -54.17 -24.22 -41.39
N PRO A 492 -54.16 -24.03 -42.73
CA PRO A 492 -54.62 -22.79 -43.39
C PRO A 492 -55.95 -22.22 -42.89
N SER A 493 -56.89 -23.08 -42.46
CA SER A 493 -58.22 -22.68 -41.99
C SER A 493 -58.24 -22.16 -40.55
N TRP A 494 -57.17 -22.37 -39.77
CA TRP A 494 -57.13 -22.01 -38.36
C TRP A 494 -56.69 -20.56 -38.11
N ILE A 495 -56.22 -19.86 -39.13
CA ILE A 495 -55.67 -18.50 -39.03
C ILE A 495 -56.14 -17.66 -40.23
N GLN A 496 -56.49 -16.41 -40.00
CA GLN A 496 -56.95 -15.49 -41.04
C GLN A 496 -55.83 -15.13 -42.02
N GLN A 497 -56.16 -14.84 -43.28
CA GLN A 497 -55.16 -14.51 -44.31
C GLN A 497 -54.40 -13.22 -44.00
N ASP A 498 -55.09 -12.18 -43.52
CA ASP A 498 -54.44 -10.95 -43.06
C ASP A 498 -54.21 -11.04 -41.55
N VAL A 499 -53.08 -11.62 -41.14
CA VAL A 499 -52.77 -11.93 -39.74
C VAL A 499 -52.59 -10.69 -38.86
N PHE A 500 -52.42 -9.51 -39.46
CA PHE A 500 -52.26 -8.25 -38.74
C PHE A 500 -53.58 -7.59 -38.36
N PHE A 501 -54.68 -8.02 -38.96
CA PHE A 501 -56.03 -7.57 -38.64
C PHE A 501 -56.90 -8.75 -38.22
N TRP A 502 -57.95 -8.46 -37.46
CA TRP A 502 -58.99 -9.44 -37.18
C TRP A 502 -60.35 -8.79 -37.44
N THR A 503 -61.14 -9.41 -38.30
CA THR A 503 -62.42 -8.90 -38.79
C THR A 503 -63.55 -9.89 -38.57
N GLU A 504 -64.79 -9.40 -38.63
CA GLU A 504 -65.95 -10.26 -38.47
C GLU A 504 -66.06 -11.25 -39.64
N GLY A 505 -65.92 -12.54 -39.34
CA GLY A 505 -65.83 -13.61 -40.33
C GLY A 505 -64.52 -14.41 -40.24
N ASP A 506 -63.49 -13.85 -39.60
CA ASP A 506 -62.22 -14.53 -39.36
C ASP A 506 -62.35 -15.64 -38.30
N PRO A 507 -61.49 -16.69 -38.37
CA PRO A 507 -61.54 -17.80 -37.44
C PRO A 507 -61.24 -17.35 -36.00
N CYS A 508 -61.94 -17.99 -35.07
CA CYS A 508 -61.68 -17.94 -33.63
C CYS A 508 -61.62 -16.52 -33.02
N PRO A 509 -62.75 -15.84 -32.82
CA PRO A 509 -62.79 -14.55 -32.11
C PRO A 509 -62.19 -14.67 -30.70
N GLN A 510 -61.48 -13.61 -30.26
CA GLN A 510 -61.01 -13.55 -28.88
C GLN A 510 -62.18 -13.59 -27.87
N PRO A 511 -62.03 -14.24 -26.69
CA PRO A 511 -63.13 -14.38 -25.74
C PRO A 511 -63.55 -13.05 -25.09
N ALA A 512 -62.59 -12.21 -24.78
CA ALA A 512 -62.76 -10.88 -24.18
C ALA A 512 -61.47 -10.07 -24.37
N MET A 513 -61.57 -8.74 -24.21
CA MET A 513 -60.36 -7.91 -24.10
C MET A 513 -59.60 -8.23 -22.81
N LEU A 514 -58.28 -8.38 -22.92
CA LEU A 514 -57.43 -8.63 -21.76
C LEU A 514 -57.21 -7.35 -20.95
N ASN A 515 -57.48 -7.44 -19.64
CA ASN A 515 -57.22 -6.37 -18.69
C ASN A 515 -56.30 -6.90 -17.57
N ALA A 516 -55.50 -6.04 -16.96
CA ALA A 516 -54.67 -6.40 -15.82
C ALA A 516 -55.38 -6.95 -14.60
N SER A 517 -56.63 -6.56 -14.38
CA SER A 517 -57.41 -7.01 -13.22
C SER A 517 -57.78 -8.49 -13.27
N VAL A 518 -57.82 -9.11 -14.45
CA VAL A 518 -58.23 -10.53 -14.64
C VAL A 518 -57.05 -11.48 -14.87
N LEU A 519 -55.82 -10.96 -14.78
CA LEU A 519 -54.59 -11.70 -14.99
C LEU A 519 -53.82 -11.86 -13.67
N GLU A 520 -52.76 -12.68 -13.72
CA GLU A 520 -51.89 -12.91 -12.58
C GLU A 520 -51.32 -11.59 -12.01
N PRO A 521 -51.32 -11.40 -10.68
CA PRO A 521 -50.71 -10.22 -10.07
C PRO A 521 -49.19 -10.25 -10.22
N CYS A 522 -48.62 -9.13 -10.64
CA CYS A 522 -47.18 -8.98 -10.81
C CYS A 522 -46.43 -8.91 -9.46
N SER A 523 -45.22 -9.45 -9.41
CA SER A 523 -44.32 -9.29 -8.26
C SER A 523 -43.88 -7.82 -8.07
N TYR A 524 -43.90 -7.35 -6.82
CA TYR A 524 -43.49 -6.00 -6.42
C TYR A 524 -41.96 -5.82 -6.37
N LEU A 525 -41.52 -4.56 -6.42
CA LEU A 525 -40.12 -4.16 -6.28
C LEU A 525 -39.59 -4.55 -4.89
N ARG A 526 -38.54 -5.37 -4.83
CA ARG A 526 -37.66 -5.47 -3.66
C ARG A 526 -36.28 -4.95 -4.09
N GLY A 527 -35.71 -4.02 -3.33
CA GLY A 527 -34.35 -3.56 -3.58
C GLY A 527 -33.38 -4.73 -3.37
N TYR A 528 -32.52 -4.98 -4.36
CA TYR A 528 -31.50 -6.03 -4.26
C TYR A 528 -30.23 -5.47 -3.65
N ASP A 529 -29.76 -6.07 -2.56
CA ASP A 529 -28.46 -5.73 -1.98
C ASP A 529 -27.36 -6.51 -2.71
N TYR A 530 -26.61 -5.77 -3.52
CA TYR A 530 -25.46 -6.26 -4.25
C TYR A 530 -24.34 -6.85 -3.39
N PHE A 531 -24.30 -6.53 -2.10
CA PHE A 531 -23.30 -6.99 -1.13
C PHE A 531 -23.73 -8.22 -0.32
N GLU A 532 -24.98 -8.65 -0.47
CA GLU A 532 -25.55 -9.79 0.27
C GLU A 532 -24.70 -11.05 0.08
N GLY A 533 -24.33 -11.71 1.18
CA GLY A 533 -23.51 -12.92 1.17
C GLY A 533 -22.00 -12.69 1.05
N SER A 534 -21.54 -11.44 0.86
CA SER A 534 -20.11 -11.07 0.88
C SER A 534 -19.66 -10.46 2.21
N GLU A 535 -20.55 -10.23 3.17
CA GLU A 535 -20.22 -9.47 4.39
C GLU A 535 -19.20 -10.21 5.26
N LEU A 536 -19.40 -11.51 5.48
CA LEU A 536 -18.50 -12.34 6.28
C LEU A 536 -17.09 -12.40 5.67
N ALA A 537 -17.01 -12.56 4.35
CA ALA A 537 -15.73 -12.60 3.64
C ALA A 537 -14.97 -11.26 3.78
N TYR A 538 -15.67 -10.13 3.71
CA TYR A 538 -15.08 -8.81 3.92
C TYR A 538 -14.54 -8.64 5.34
N VAL A 539 -15.34 -9.02 6.35
CA VAL A 539 -14.93 -8.95 7.75
C VAL A 539 -13.71 -9.83 7.99
N TYR A 540 -13.68 -11.05 7.46
CA TYR A 540 -12.52 -11.93 7.56
C TYR A 540 -11.28 -11.36 6.86
N ALA A 541 -11.42 -10.69 5.71
CA ALA A 541 -10.31 -10.01 5.06
C ALA A 541 -9.74 -8.87 5.92
N CYS A 542 -10.60 -8.05 6.54
CA CYS A 542 -10.19 -7.00 7.47
C CYS A 542 -9.50 -7.56 8.73
N VAL A 543 -10.08 -8.61 9.31
CA VAL A 543 -9.52 -9.32 10.49
C VAL A 543 -8.18 -9.96 10.14
N PHE A 544 -8.04 -10.53 8.95
CA PHE A 544 -6.79 -11.12 8.47
C PHE A 544 -5.64 -10.10 8.44
N LEU A 545 -5.88 -8.87 7.97
CA LEU A 545 -4.87 -7.80 7.99
C LEU A 545 -4.39 -7.46 9.40
N ALA A 546 -5.24 -7.56 10.42
CA ALA A 546 -4.87 -7.31 11.81
C ALA A 546 -4.18 -8.52 12.46
N ILE A 547 -4.63 -9.74 12.17
CA ILE A 547 -4.10 -10.97 12.76
C ILE A 547 -2.68 -11.29 12.27
N VAL A 548 -2.38 -11.11 10.98
CA VAL A 548 -1.07 -11.48 10.41
C VAL A 548 0.10 -10.76 11.13
N PRO A 549 0.07 -9.43 11.36
CA PRO A 549 1.05 -8.75 12.20
C PRO A 549 1.12 -9.27 13.64
N LEU A 550 -0.01 -9.59 14.27
CA LEU A 550 -0.06 -10.09 15.65
C LEU A 550 0.55 -11.49 15.77
N VAL A 551 0.23 -12.40 14.84
CA VAL A 551 0.74 -13.78 14.82
C VAL A 551 2.24 -13.77 14.54
N THR A 552 2.69 -12.99 13.55
CA THR A 552 4.12 -12.87 13.24
C THR A 552 4.91 -12.21 14.38
N ALA A 553 4.35 -11.19 15.04
CA ALA A 553 4.94 -10.60 16.25
C ALA A 553 5.02 -11.61 17.41
N GLY A 554 3.96 -12.40 17.62
CA GLY A 554 3.92 -13.50 18.57
C GLY A 554 4.98 -14.56 18.29
N ALA A 555 5.15 -14.97 17.02
CA ALA A 555 6.19 -15.89 16.58
C ALA A 555 7.60 -15.29 16.81
N GLY A 556 7.81 -14.02 16.47
CA GLY A 556 9.06 -13.30 16.73
C GLY A 556 9.41 -13.26 18.21
N TYR A 557 8.43 -13.00 19.08
CA TYR A 557 8.59 -13.06 20.53
C TYR A 557 8.84 -14.49 21.03
N GLY A 558 8.16 -15.48 20.46
CA GLY A 558 8.36 -16.90 20.72
C GLY A 558 9.80 -17.35 20.43
N VAL A 559 10.35 -16.96 19.27
CA VAL A 559 11.75 -17.21 18.88
C VAL A 559 12.71 -16.58 19.90
N VAL A 560 12.45 -15.34 20.33
CA VAL A 560 13.25 -14.68 21.38
C VAL A 560 13.20 -15.45 22.69
N LYS A 561 12.02 -15.92 23.11
CA LYS A 561 11.84 -16.72 24.33
C LYS A 561 12.53 -18.07 24.24
N LEU A 562 12.44 -18.76 23.10
CA LEU A 562 13.11 -20.03 22.82
C LEU A 562 14.64 -19.88 22.83
N GLN A 563 15.17 -18.83 22.19
CA GLN A 563 16.60 -18.51 22.24
C GLN A 563 17.07 -18.24 23.67
N ASN A 564 16.29 -17.50 24.47
CA ASN A 564 16.61 -17.26 25.86
C ASN A 564 16.54 -18.54 26.72
N ARG A 565 15.60 -19.45 26.44
CA ARG A 565 15.49 -20.76 27.10
C ARG A 565 16.65 -21.67 26.72
N ARG A 566 17.01 -21.79 25.43
CA ARG A 566 18.20 -22.54 24.97
C ARG A 566 19.47 -22.01 25.62
N ARG A 567 19.65 -20.69 25.69
CA ARG A 567 20.79 -20.08 26.42
C ARG A 567 20.78 -20.40 27.92
N ARG A 568 19.61 -20.52 28.55
CA ARG A 568 19.50 -20.95 29.96
C ARG A 568 19.79 -22.45 30.13
N GLN A 569 19.31 -23.31 29.24
CA GLN A 569 19.57 -24.74 29.27
C GLN A 569 21.04 -25.06 29.00
N LEU A 570 21.67 -24.42 28.00
CA LEU A 570 23.11 -24.55 27.77
C LEU A 570 23.93 -24.12 28.98
N ARG A 571 23.49 -23.06 29.70
CA ARG A 571 24.12 -22.66 30.96
C ARG A 571 23.96 -23.71 32.06
N MET A 572 22.76 -24.28 32.22
CA MET A 572 22.51 -25.34 33.21
C MET A 572 23.25 -26.64 32.88
N GLN A 573 23.38 -26.99 31.59
CA GLN A 573 24.10 -28.17 31.13
C GLN A 573 25.62 -28.01 31.29
N GLN A 574 26.15 -26.80 31.05
CA GLN A 574 27.54 -26.45 31.40
C GLN A 574 27.78 -26.46 32.92
N GLU A 575 26.79 -26.09 33.73
CA GLU A 575 26.87 -26.16 35.20
C GLU A 575 26.83 -27.61 35.70
N GLN A 576 26.02 -28.50 35.11
CA GLN A 576 25.98 -29.93 35.43
C GLN A 576 27.25 -30.68 35.02
N LEU A 577 27.79 -30.40 33.83
CA LEU A 577 29.09 -30.95 33.39
C LEU A 577 30.25 -30.54 34.32
N LYS A 578 30.13 -29.41 35.01
CA LYS A 578 31.10 -28.96 36.03
C LYS A 578 30.87 -29.56 37.42
N SER A 579 29.66 -29.99 37.74
CA SER A 579 29.36 -30.61 39.04
C SER A 579 29.63 -32.12 39.05
N GLY A 580 29.73 -32.76 37.88
CA GLY A 580 29.97 -34.20 37.76
C GLY A 580 31.39 -34.69 38.07
N ASN A 581 32.39 -33.79 38.16
CA ASN A 581 33.80 -34.18 38.28
C ASN A 581 34.47 -33.89 39.64
N ASN A 582 33.75 -33.43 40.67
CA ASN A 582 34.34 -33.17 41.98
C ASN A 582 33.63 -33.94 43.11
N THR A 583 33.86 -35.25 43.17
CA THR A 583 33.74 -36.03 44.41
C THR A 583 35.04 -35.96 45.19
N THR A 584 35.39 -34.78 45.71
CA THR A 584 36.35 -34.62 46.80
C THR A 584 36.01 -33.36 47.60
N ASN A 585 36.09 -33.48 48.93
CA ASN A 585 35.75 -32.46 49.92
C ASN A 585 36.52 -31.15 49.67
N ALA A 586 35.89 -30.19 48.99
CA ALA A 586 36.41 -28.84 48.86
C ALA A 586 36.08 -28.04 50.14
N THR A 587 37.12 -27.76 50.92
CA THR A 587 37.13 -26.77 51.99
C THR A 587 36.44 -25.47 51.56
N VAL A 588 35.44 -25.10 52.34
CA VAL A 588 34.46 -24.03 52.10
C VAL A 588 35.10 -22.67 52.35
N ASP A 589 35.81 -22.09 51.37
CA ASP A 589 36.34 -20.71 51.49
C ASP A 589 36.22 -19.83 50.23
N LYS A 590 35.44 -20.25 49.24
CA LYS A 590 35.21 -19.49 47.99
C LYS A 590 33.71 -19.36 47.70
N MET A 591 33.11 -18.18 47.91
CA MET A 591 31.71 -17.92 47.54
C MET A 591 31.63 -17.22 46.18
N ALA A 592 30.88 -17.78 45.24
CA ALA A 592 30.60 -17.15 43.94
C ALA A 592 29.41 -16.19 44.04
N VAL A 593 29.61 -14.94 43.62
CA VAL A 593 28.63 -13.85 43.71
C VAL A 593 28.69 -12.98 42.44
N ARG A 594 27.70 -12.10 42.24
CA ARG A 594 27.73 -11.13 41.13
C ARG A 594 27.99 -9.74 41.65
N GLU A 595 29.10 -9.14 41.26
CA GLU A 595 29.38 -7.75 41.58
C GLU A 595 28.63 -6.82 40.63
N TRP A 596 27.91 -5.86 41.19
CA TRP A 596 27.21 -4.81 40.45
C TRP A 596 28.11 -3.57 40.35
N LEU A 597 28.44 -3.18 39.12
CA LEU A 597 29.34 -2.04 38.84
C LEU A 597 28.55 -0.79 38.46
N HIS A 598 27.53 -0.92 37.61
CA HIS A 598 26.58 0.15 37.25
C HIS A 598 25.28 -0.44 36.70
N ALA A 599 24.28 0.40 36.39
CA ALA A 599 22.94 -0.04 35.98
C ALA A 599 22.94 -1.07 34.82
N ASN A 600 23.88 -0.93 33.87
CA ASN A 600 23.93 -1.73 32.65
C ASN A 600 24.93 -2.89 32.67
N HIS A 601 25.75 -3.04 33.73
CA HIS A 601 26.81 -4.05 33.77
C HIS A 601 26.98 -4.71 35.14
N ARG A 602 27.16 -6.04 35.11
CA ARG A 602 27.39 -6.90 36.29
C ARG A 602 28.42 -7.96 35.92
N ARG A 603 29.37 -8.22 36.80
CA ARG A 603 30.41 -9.25 36.61
C ARG A 603 30.27 -10.37 37.65
N CYS A 604 30.58 -11.61 37.26
CA CYS A 604 30.61 -12.73 38.20
C CYS A 604 31.98 -12.77 38.88
N VAL A 605 32.03 -12.76 40.21
CA VAL A 605 33.28 -12.78 40.99
C VAL A 605 33.20 -13.83 42.09
N LYS A 606 34.34 -14.30 42.58
CA LYS A 606 34.45 -15.09 43.80
C LYS A 606 34.97 -14.18 44.91
N VAL A 607 34.39 -14.25 46.10
CA VAL A 607 34.89 -13.47 47.25
C VAL A 607 35.83 -14.35 48.07
N ARG A 608 37.01 -13.81 48.37
CA ARG A 608 38.05 -14.44 49.18
C ARG A 608 38.43 -13.50 50.33
N PHE A 609 38.39 -14.02 51.54
CA PHE A 609 38.90 -13.35 52.72
C PHE A 609 40.42 -13.50 52.76
N GLY A 610 41.15 -12.39 52.87
CA GLY A 610 42.62 -12.40 52.99
C GLY A 610 43.07 -12.79 54.41
N PRO A 611 44.36 -13.13 54.61
CA PRO A 611 44.94 -13.35 55.94
C PRO A 611 45.07 -12.05 56.75
N GLU A 612 45.13 -10.90 56.08
CA GLU A 612 45.12 -9.55 56.66
C GLU A 612 43.72 -8.91 56.54
N THR A 613 43.55 -7.64 56.93
CA THR A 613 42.28 -6.88 56.86
C THR A 613 41.81 -6.53 55.44
N TYR A 614 41.96 -7.44 54.48
CA TYR A 614 41.57 -7.28 53.09
C TYR A 614 40.47 -8.27 52.66
N LEU A 615 39.47 -7.75 51.95
CA LEU A 615 38.49 -8.53 51.20
C LEU A 615 38.83 -8.48 49.72
N HIS A 616 39.14 -9.64 49.13
CA HIS A 616 39.45 -9.74 47.72
C HIS A 616 38.24 -10.25 46.94
N THR A 617 37.83 -9.52 45.89
CA THR A 617 37.03 -10.11 44.82
C THR A 617 37.99 -10.66 43.78
N VAL A 618 37.92 -11.95 43.52
CA VAL A 618 38.75 -12.64 42.54
C VAL A 618 37.92 -13.09 41.35
N ASP A 619 38.52 -13.16 40.17
CA ASP A 619 37.83 -13.70 38.99
C ASP A 619 37.65 -15.23 39.11
N ARG A 620 36.96 -15.84 38.13
CA ARG A 620 36.83 -17.29 37.97
C ARG A 620 38.16 -18.03 38.07
N LYS A 621 39.24 -17.39 37.62
CA LYS A 621 40.64 -17.88 37.60
C LYS A 621 41.44 -17.67 38.88
N GLY A 622 40.90 -16.91 39.85
CA GLY A 622 41.57 -16.65 41.13
C GLY A 622 42.44 -15.39 41.16
N GLU A 623 42.58 -14.66 40.06
CA GLU A 623 43.22 -13.34 40.01
C GLU A 623 42.42 -12.29 40.79
N LYS A 624 43.11 -11.42 41.53
CA LYS A 624 42.50 -10.36 42.35
C LYS A 624 41.97 -9.23 41.46
N LEU A 625 40.65 -9.12 41.32
CA LEU A 625 39.99 -8.04 40.57
C LEU A 625 39.86 -6.73 41.37
N ARG A 626 39.66 -6.86 42.68
CA ARG A 626 39.56 -5.74 43.62
C ARG A 626 39.97 -6.21 45.00
N SER A 627 40.70 -5.37 45.70
CA SER A 627 41.11 -5.60 47.09
C SER A 627 40.58 -4.44 47.93
N VAL A 628 39.66 -4.74 48.84
CA VAL A 628 39.10 -3.74 49.75
C VAL A 628 39.83 -3.84 51.07
N ASN A 629 40.46 -2.75 51.51
CA ASN A 629 41.19 -2.68 52.77
C ASN A 629 40.29 -2.09 53.86
N PHE A 630 40.24 -2.73 55.03
CA PHE A 630 39.52 -2.23 56.19
C PHE A 630 40.44 -1.70 57.30
N LYS A 631 41.77 -1.65 57.13
CA LYS A 631 42.77 -1.36 58.17
C LYS A 631 42.43 -0.14 59.05
N ASN A 632 41.94 0.94 58.43
CA ASN A 632 41.71 2.24 59.08
C ASN A 632 40.24 2.48 59.50
N SER A 633 39.39 1.44 59.50
CA SER A 633 37.98 1.55 59.91
C SER A 633 37.67 0.56 61.03
N ASP A 634 37.36 1.08 62.23
CA ASP A 634 36.97 0.27 63.39
C ASP A 634 35.54 -0.28 63.26
N THR A 635 34.69 0.43 62.53
CA THR A 635 33.32 0.03 62.21
C THR A 635 33.12 -0.09 60.71
N VAL A 636 32.56 -1.22 60.26
CA VAL A 636 32.22 -1.47 58.84
C VAL A 636 30.71 -1.52 58.70
N THR A 637 30.14 -0.62 57.88
CA THR A 637 28.69 -0.58 57.63
C THR A 637 28.33 -1.39 56.39
N VAL A 638 27.36 -2.28 56.53
CA VAL A 638 26.83 -3.11 55.45
C VAL A 638 25.32 -2.92 55.35
N GLU A 639 24.81 -2.60 54.17
CA GLU A 639 23.37 -2.59 53.90
C GLU A 639 22.95 -3.90 53.23
N GLU A 640 21.96 -4.58 53.79
CA GLU A 640 21.32 -5.73 53.15
C GLU A 640 19.95 -5.38 52.57
N SER A 641 19.65 -5.96 51.40
CA SER A 641 18.36 -5.75 50.75
C SER A 641 17.22 -6.46 51.50
N VAL A 642 16.10 -5.79 51.78
CA VAL A 642 14.90 -6.43 52.35
C VAL A 642 14.42 -7.59 51.46
N ALA A 643 13.92 -8.67 52.06
CA ALA A 643 13.38 -9.82 51.32
C ALA A 643 12.19 -9.39 50.44
N PRO A 644 12.09 -9.84 49.18
CA PRO A 644 10.99 -9.44 48.30
C PRO A 644 9.67 -10.05 48.79
N ASP A 645 8.63 -9.22 48.83
CA ASP A 645 7.26 -9.65 49.13
C ASP A 645 6.75 -10.64 48.05
N ARG A 646 5.84 -11.55 48.44
CA ARG A 646 5.43 -12.72 47.64
C ARG A 646 5.08 -12.32 46.19
N GLY A 647 5.89 -12.76 45.22
CA GLY A 647 5.55 -12.71 43.79
C GLY A 647 6.64 -12.21 42.83
N LYS A 648 7.68 -11.49 43.30
CA LYS A 648 8.79 -11.02 42.43
C LYS A 648 10.09 -11.75 42.77
N LYS A 649 10.60 -12.59 41.85
CA LYS A 649 11.95 -13.22 41.93
C LYS A 649 13.07 -12.18 41.77
N LYS A 650 13.19 -11.22 42.70
CA LYS A 650 14.33 -10.30 42.78
C LYS A 650 15.45 -10.98 43.60
N ARG A 651 16.68 -10.92 43.10
CA ARG A 651 17.85 -11.53 43.75
C ARG A 651 18.30 -10.67 44.94
N PRO A 652 18.66 -11.27 46.08
CA PRO A 652 19.12 -10.55 47.26
C PRO A 652 20.49 -9.91 47.03
N MET A 653 20.71 -8.74 47.63
CA MET A 653 21.92 -7.94 47.47
C MET A 653 22.48 -7.50 48.83
N VAL A 654 23.79 -7.23 48.85
CA VAL A 654 24.54 -6.65 49.97
C VAL A 654 25.40 -5.52 49.42
N LEU A 655 25.35 -4.36 50.08
CA LEU A 655 26.20 -3.20 49.82
C LEU A 655 27.15 -3.05 50.99
N VAL A 656 28.45 -3.20 50.76
CA VAL A 656 29.50 -2.91 51.74
C VAL A 656 29.97 -1.49 51.50
N ARG A 657 29.76 -0.59 52.48
CA ARG A 657 30.18 0.80 52.37
C ARG A 657 31.67 0.93 52.65
N ILE A 658 32.40 1.61 51.77
CA ILE A 658 33.85 1.77 51.89
C ILE A 658 34.16 3.26 52.10
N PRO A 659 34.70 3.67 53.25
CA PRO A 659 35.07 5.06 53.49
C PRO A 659 36.11 5.54 52.47
N ARG A 660 35.87 6.69 51.83
CA ARG A 660 36.82 7.36 50.92
C ARG A 660 37.21 6.57 49.65
N ASP A 661 36.45 5.54 49.27
CA ASP A 661 36.51 4.83 47.98
C ASP A 661 35.08 4.48 47.51
N HIS A 662 34.90 3.94 46.31
CA HIS A 662 33.61 3.47 45.81
C HIS A 662 33.11 2.24 46.59
N ASP A 663 31.80 2.04 46.70
CA ASP A 663 31.22 0.93 47.45
C ASP A 663 31.34 -0.42 46.73
N LEU A 664 31.18 -1.53 47.47
CA LEU A 664 31.13 -2.89 46.90
C LEU A 664 29.72 -3.45 46.98
N VAL A 665 29.09 -3.72 45.82
CA VAL A 665 27.72 -4.24 45.74
C VAL A 665 27.71 -5.68 45.22
N LEU A 666 27.24 -6.62 46.03
CA LEU A 666 27.20 -8.05 45.73
C LEU A 666 25.75 -8.55 45.61
N GLU A 667 25.42 -9.17 44.48
CA GLU A 667 24.13 -9.84 44.19
C GLU A 667 24.30 -11.37 44.34
N PHE A 668 23.48 -11.97 45.20
CA PHE A 668 23.49 -13.39 45.55
C PHE A 668 22.36 -14.15 44.84
N ASP A 669 22.55 -15.45 44.61
CA ASP A 669 21.53 -16.29 43.97
C ASP A 669 20.36 -16.63 44.91
N ALA A 670 20.58 -16.69 46.23
CA ALA A 670 19.58 -17.03 47.25
C ALA A 670 19.80 -16.27 48.56
N LEU A 671 18.73 -16.12 49.36
CA LEU A 671 18.78 -15.47 50.68
C LEU A 671 19.69 -16.24 51.66
N SER A 672 19.74 -17.57 51.54
CA SER A 672 20.64 -18.42 52.32
C SER A 672 22.12 -18.16 52.02
N ALA A 673 22.48 -17.93 50.75
CA ALA A 673 23.84 -17.60 50.36
C ALA A 673 24.28 -16.22 50.90
N ARG A 674 23.37 -15.24 50.89
CA ARG A 674 23.59 -13.93 51.52
C ARG A 674 23.85 -14.06 53.02
N ARG A 675 22.99 -14.81 53.72
CA ARG A 675 23.11 -15.01 55.18
C ARG A 675 24.43 -15.70 55.54
N LYS A 676 24.84 -16.71 54.76
CA LYS A 676 26.16 -17.36 54.91
C LYS A 676 27.31 -16.38 54.73
N PHE A 677 27.22 -15.48 53.74
CA PHE A 677 28.24 -14.45 53.52
C PHE A 677 28.34 -13.48 54.69
N LEU A 678 27.21 -12.94 55.18
CA LEU A 678 27.19 -12.00 56.31
C LEU A 678 27.76 -12.64 57.59
N ASN A 679 27.37 -13.87 57.92
CA ASN A 679 27.91 -14.56 59.10
C ASN A 679 29.43 -14.79 59.00
N LYS A 680 29.94 -15.16 57.82
CA LYS A 680 31.39 -15.29 57.61
C LYS A 680 32.12 -13.94 57.64
N PHE A 681 31.52 -12.91 57.06
CA PHE A 681 32.06 -11.55 57.06
C PHE A 681 32.14 -10.99 58.48
N ASP A 682 31.14 -11.27 59.31
CA ASP A 682 31.11 -10.94 60.74
C ASP A 682 32.20 -11.68 61.54
N SER A 683 32.36 -12.99 61.32
CA SER A 683 33.45 -13.77 61.93
C SER A 683 34.84 -13.29 61.50
N PHE A 684 35.01 -12.93 60.23
CA PHE A 684 36.25 -12.36 59.70
C PHE A 684 36.57 -11.02 60.36
N LEU A 685 35.61 -10.10 60.47
CA LEU A 685 35.82 -8.80 61.11
C LEU A 685 36.07 -8.93 62.63
N THR A 686 35.34 -9.83 63.30
CA THR A 686 35.55 -10.12 64.74
C THR A 686 36.95 -10.66 65.00
N SER A 687 37.48 -11.54 64.13
CA SER A 687 38.87 -12.05 64.24
C SER A 687 39.94 -10.95 64.14
N GLN A 688 39.58 -9.80 63.53
CA GLN A 688 40.45 -8.65 63.31
C GLN A 688 40.12 -7.48 64.27
N LYS A 689 39.34 -7.73 65.34
CA LYS A 689 38.88 -6.73 66.32
C LYS A 689 38.07 -5.56 65.73
N LYS A 690 37.27 -5.82 64.69
CA LYS A 690 36.41 -4.80 64.03
C LYS A 690 34.93 -5.11 64.21
N HIS A 691 34.11 -4.08 64.29
CA HIS A 691 32.67 -4.22 64.50
C HIS A 691 31.88 -4.07 63.21
N LEU A 692 31.02 -5.06 62.90
CA LEU A 692 30.12 -5.03 61.75
C LEU A 692 28.76 -4.40 62.13
N VAL A 693 28.31 -3.40 61.38
CA VAL A 693 26.97 -2.81 61.52
C VAL A 693 26.14 -3.15 60.29
N VAL A 694 25.08 -3.95 60.46
CA VAL A 694 24.19 -4.36 59.37
C VAL A 694 22.90 -3.53 59.39
N LEU A 695 22.62 -2.82 58.31
CA LEU A 695 21.41 -2.01 58.10
C LEU A 695 20.51 -2.67 57.05
N GLN A 696 19.20 -2.64 57.25
CA GLN A 696 18.26 -3.09 56.22
C GLN A 696 17.83 -1.93 55.34
N SER A 697 17.81 -2.15 54.02
CA SER A 697 17.41 -1.12 53.05
C SER A 697 16.65 -1.70 51.87
N ASN A 698 15.76 -0.89 51.28
CA ASN A 698 15.10 -1.25 50.03
C ASN A 698 16.17 -1.29 48.91
N ARG A 699 16.14 -2.32 48.06
CA ARG A 699 17.09 -2.52 46.97
C ARG A 699 17.26 -1.29 46.08
N GLU A 700 16.18 -0.59 45.74
CA GLU A 700 16.24 0.57 44.85
C GLU A 700 16.87 1.78 45.55
N ALA A 701 16.59 1.98 46.84
CA ALA A 701 17.22 3.01 47.67
C ALA A 701 18.71 2.70 47.94
N MET A 702 19.06 1.42 48.14
CA MET A 702 20.43 0.97 48.33
C MET A 702 21.27 1.22 47.07
N LEU A 703 20.75 0.90 45.88
CA LEU A 703 21.44 1.15 44.60
C LEU A 703 21.52 2.65 44.25
N SER A 704 20.52 3.44 44.64
CA SER A 704 20.54 4.89 44.40
C SER A 704 21.51 5.62 45.33
N LYS A 705 21.76 5.10 46.54
CA LYS A 705 22.75 5.63 47.50
C LYS A 705 24.17 5.11 47.29
N ALA A 706 24.35 3.93 46.70
CA ALA A 706 25.66 3.33 46.48
C ALA A 706 26.58 4.23 45.63
N GLU A 707 27.79 4.47 46.12
CA GLU A 707 28.83 5.19 45.40
C GLU A 707 29.53 4.23 44.42
N THR A 708 29.18 4.30 43.13
CA THR A 708 29.82 3.46 42.10
C THR A 708 31.12 4.12 41.60
N LYS A 709 31.99 3.31 40.96
CA LYS A 709 33.19 3.83 40.29
C LYS A 709 32.88 4.97 39.30
N GLU A 710 31.78 4.86 38.55
CA GLU A 710 31.34 5.90 37.61
C GLU A 710 30.87 7.18 38.31
N ARG A 711 30.12 7.06 39.42
CA ARG A 711 29.68 8.21 40.20
C ARG A 711 30.84 8.91 40.89
N ARG A 712 31.78 8.13 41.43
CA ARG A 712 33.04 8.63 41.99
C ARG A 712 33.86 9.34 40.91
N GLN A 713 33.98 8.78 39.71
CA GLN A 713 34.62 9.45 38.57
C GLN A 713 33.94 10.78 38.20
N LYS A 714 32.60 10.83 38.16
CA LYS A 714 31.86 12.09 37.91
C LYS A 714 32.07 13.12 39.02
N ARG A 715 32.12 12.71 40.28
CA ARG A 715 32.48 13.59 41.40
C ARG A 715 33.91 14.10 41.28
N LEU A 716 34.85 13.25 40.88
CA LEU A 716 36.23 13.65 40.61
C LEU A 716 36.30 14.64 39.44
N GLU A 717 35.53 14.44 38.37
CA GLU A 717 35.43 15.41 37.27
C GLU A 717 34.84 16.73 37.74
N HIS A 718 33.84 16.70 38.62
CA HIS A 718 33.29 17.89 39.27
C HIS A 718 34.33 18.58 40.17
N PHE A 719 35.11 17.82 40.94
CA PHE A 719 36.23 18.29 41.75
C PHE A 719 37.26 19.04 40.90
N PHE A 720 37.72 18.45 39.79
CA PHE A 720 38.68 19.11 38.90
C PHE A 720 38.09 20.35 38.24
N ARG A 721 36.82 20.29 37.80
CA ARG A 721 36.13 21.43 37.19
C ARG A 721 35.99 22.61 38.15
N GLU A 722 35.57 22.38 39.39
CA GLU A 722 35.49 23.45 40.42
C GLU A 722 36.88 23.99 40.77
N ALA A 723 37.88 23.13 40.95
CA ALA A 723 39.25 23.55 41.23
C ALA A 723 39.83 24.44 40.10
N TYR A 724 39.58 24.08 38.83
CA TYR A 724 39.98 24.87 37.67
C TYR A 724 39.18 26.17 37.52
N ALA A 725 37.87 26.15 37.79
CA ALA A 725 37.06 27.36 37.80
C ALA A 725 37.54 28.36 38.86
N LEU A 726 37.94 27.89 40.06
CA LEU A 726 38.47 28.75 41.13
C LEU A 726 39.85 29.34 40.80
N THR A 727 40.71 28.61 40.08
CA THR A 727 42.07 29.05 39.73
C THR A 727 42.11 29.97 38.50
N PHE A 728 41.31 29.65 37.48
CA PHE A 728 41.36 30.31 36.17
C PHE A 728 40.15 31.20 35.85
N GLY A 729 39.04 31.11 36.60
CA GLY A 729 37.77 31.77 36.28
C GLY A 729 37.48 33.11 36.96
N LEU A 730 38.40 33.67 37.77
CA LEU A 730 38.20 34.96 38.45
C LEU A 730 39.22 36.00 37.98
N LYS A 731 38.72 37.18 37.55
CA LYS A 731 39.56 38.37 37.28
C LYS A 731 40.26 38.83 38.57
N PRO A 732 41.43 39.48 38.49
CA PRO A 732 42.09 40.04 39.68
C PRO A 732 41.16 41.03 40.39
N GLY A 733 40.71 40.72 41.60
CA GLY A 733 39.94 41.63 42.46
C GLY A 733 38.48 41.25 42.76
N GLU A 734 37.92 40.18 42.19
CA GLU A 734 36.55 39.74 42.52
C GLU A 734 36.49 38.71 43.66
N ARG A 735 35.50 38.85 44.56
CA ARG A 735 35.10 37.85 45.55
C ARG A 735 33.72 37.27 45.20
N ARG A 736 33.56 35.97 45.39
CA ARG A 736 32.36 35.18 45.03
C ARG A 736 31.09 35.70 45.74
N ARG A 737 29.96 35.77 45.03
CA ARG A 737 28.60 35.66 45.63
C ARG A 737 28.33 34.17 45.88
N GLY A 738 27.95 33.81 47.12
CA GLY A 738 27.72 32.43 47.52
C GLY A 738 26.59 31.79 46.71
N SER A 739 26.80 30.56 46.22
CA SER A 739 25.73 29.75 45.63
C SER A 739 25.24 28.72 46.66
N ASP A 740 23.94 28.75 46.95
CA ASP A 740 23.22 27.85 47.87
C ASP A 740 23.06 26.41 47.31
N ASN A 741 24.16 25.75 46.93
CA ASN A 741 24.12 24.37 46.45
C ASN A 741 24.84 23.42 47.41
N ALA A 742 24.07 22.47 47.97
CA ALA A 742 24.56 21.37 48.81
C ALA A 742 25.66 20.51 48.15
N ASP A 743 25.84 20.59 46.83
CA ASP A 743 26.86 19.86 46.07
C ASP A 743 28.28 20.47 46.23
N GLY A 744 28.39 21.77 46.50
CA GLY A 744 29.69 22.45 46.69
C GLY A 744 30.42 21.97 47.95
N ASP A 745 29.69 21.70 49.03
CA ASP A 745 30.22 21.22 50.31
C ASP A 745 30.67 19.74 50.24
N VAL A 746 30.06 18.95 49.34
CA VAL A 746 30.47 17.55 49.08
C VAL A 746 31.80 17.50 48.34
N VAL A 747 32.04 18.41 47.39
CA VAL A 747 33.27 18.48 46.60
C VAL A 747 34.48 18.85 47.46
N MET A 748 34.33 19.83 48.35
CA MET A 748 35.43 20.24 49.25
C MET A 748 35.89 19.11 50.18
N ARG A 749 35.04 18.12 50.46
CA ARG A 749 35.35 16.96 51.31
C ARG A 749 35.93 15.75 50.56
N THR A 750 36.02 15.81 49.24
CA THR A 750 36.59 14.70 48.45
C THR A 750 38.12 14.75 48.44
N SER A 751 38.75 13.58 48.57
CA SER A 751 40.20 13.41 48.45
C SER A 751 40.57 12.37 47.39
N LEU A 752 41.67 12.65 46.70
CA LEU A 752 42.23 11.87 45.61
C LEU A 752 43.25 10.87 46.14
N SER A 753 43.13 9.60 45.74
CA SER A 753 44.22 8.64 45.90
C SER A 753 45.26 8.78 44.79
N ARG A 754 46.48 8.25 44.99
CA ARG A 754 47.54 8.25 43.98
C ARG A 754 47.11 7.66 42.63
N ALA A 755 46.36 6.55 42.65
CA ALA A 755 45.87 5.94 41.43
C ALA A 755 44.82 6.80 40.69
N GLU A 756 43.99 7.54 41.43
CA GLU A 756 43.00 8.46 40.85
C GLU A 756 43.66 9.72 40.30
N PHE A 757 44.69 10.22 40.99
CA PHE A 757 45.54 11.30 40.51
C PHE A 757 46.29 10.91 39.24
N ALA A 758 46.92 9.72 39.20
CA ALA A 758 47.58 9.18 38.02
C ALA A 758 46.62 9.04 36.82
N SER A 759 45.45 8.46 37.08
CA SER A 759 44.39 8.30 36.08
C SER A 759 43.89 9.65 35.55
N ALA A 760 43.87 10.70 36.39
CA ALA A 760 43.53 12.06 35.95
C ALA A 760 44.62 12.67 35.06
N LEU A 761 45.89 12.36 35.30
CA LEU A 761 47.02 12.74 34.44
C LEU A 761 47.18 11.85 33.19
N GLY A 762 46.38 10.78 33.06
CA GLY A 762 46.51 9.82 31.97
C GLY A 762 47.75 8.91 32.08
N MET A 763 48.34 8.82 33.27
CA MET A 763 49.58 8.10 33.56
C MET A 763 49.34 6.87 34.46
N LYS A 764 50.33 5.98 34.59
CA LYS A 764 50.22 4.82 35.49
C LYS A 764 50.46 5.24 36.94
N PRO A 765 49.83 4.59 37.93
CA PRO A 765 50.02 4.90 39.35
C PRO A 765 51.47 4.74 39.86
N ASP A 766 52.24 3.88 39.19
CA ASP A 766 53.61 3.52 39.56
C ASP A 766 54.66 4.36 38.79
N ASP A 767 54.24 5.27 37.91
CA ASP A 767 55.17 6.12 37.17
C ASP A 767 55.90 7.07 38.14
N VAL A 768 57.22 7.17 37.98
CA VAL A 768 58.12 7.93 38.88
C VAL A 768 57.66 9.38 39.05
N PHE A 769 57.29 10.05 37.95
CA PHE A 769 56.75 11.40 37.97
C PHE A 769 55.48 11.55 38.81
N VAL A 770 54.54 10.61 38.70
CA VAL A 770 53.29 10.62 39.48
C VAL A 770 53.60 10.47 40.96
N ARG A 771 54.55 9.60 41.33
CA ARG A 771 54.99 9.41 42.71
C ARG A 771 55.62 10.68 43.29
N MET A 772 56.53 11.32 42.57
CA MET A 772 57.20 12.56 42.99
C MET A 772 56.20 13.72 43.15
N MET A 773 55.35 13.94 42.13
CA MET A 773 54.33 15.00 42.17
C MET A 773 53.31 14.78 43.28
N PHE A 774 52.89 13.53 43.49
CA PHE A 774 51.92 13.19 44.55
C PHE A 774 52.47 13.49 45.95
N ASN A 775 53.74 13.18 46.21
CA ASN A 775 54.38 13.39 47.51
C ASN A 775 54.62 14.88 47.86
N ILE A 776 54.60 15.78 46.87
CA ILE A 776 54.69 17.23 47.08
C ILE A 776 53.33 17.85 47.32
N VAL A 777 52.33 17.41 46.55
CA VAL A 777 50.97 17.91 46.66
C VAL A 777 50.36 17.49 48.02
N ASP A 778 50.66 16.28 48.47
CA ASP A 778 50.30 15.73 49.78
C ASP A 778 51.16 16.39 50.89
N LYS A 779 50.68 17.52 51.43
CA LYS A 779 51.42 18.32 52.42
C LYS A 779 51.31 17.71 53.82
N ASP A 780 50.18 17.10 54.13
CA ASP A 780 49.92 16.48 55.42
C ASP A 780 50.45 15.03 55.53
N GLY A 781 50.87 14.44 54.40
CA GLY A 781 51.46 13.11 54.31
C GLY A 781 50.44 12.00 54.56
N ASP A 782 49.14 12.27 54.37
CA ASP A 782 48.06 11.31 54.65
C ASP A 782 47.91 10.23 53.56
N GLY A 783 48.71 10.30 52.50
CA GLY A 783 48.71 9.39 51.37
C GLY A 783 47.57 9.64 50.39
N ARG A 784 46.90 10.80 50.51
CA ARG A 784 45.82 11.30 49.65
C ARG A 784 46.05 12.80 49.41
N ILE A 785 45.31 13.34 48.44
CA ILE A 785 45.35 14.78 48.13
C ILE A 785 43.96 15.34 48.39
N SER A 786 43.84 16.27 49.33
CA SER A 786 42.61 17.02 49.59
C SER A 786 42.33 18.10 48.53
N PHE A 787 41.10 18.62 48.50
CA PHE A 787 40.74 19.72 47.60
C PHE A 787 41.63 20.96 47.81
N GLN A 788 41.93 21.28 49.06
CA GLN A 788 42.74 22.46 49.39
C GLN A 788 44.20 22.28 48.98
N GLU A 789 44.80 21.12 49.22
CA GLU A 789 46.17 20.81 48.80
C GLU A 789 46.34 20.84 47.29
N PHE A 790 45.38 20.28 46.57
CA PHE A 790 45.34 20.34 45.11
C PHE A 790 45.19 21.79 44.62
N LEU A 791 44.25 22.55 45.19
CA LEU A 791 43.98 23.94 44.81
C LEU A 791 45.19 24.84 45.07
N ASP A 792 45.79 24.76 46.26
CA ASP A 792 46.99 25.50 46.63
C ASP A 792 48.12 25.25 45.63
N THR A 793 48.32 23.99 45.27
CA THR A 793 49.38 23.59 44.34
C THR A 793 49.12 24.13 42.94
N VAL A 794 47.89 24.03 42.42
CA VAL A 794 47.52 24.57 41.10
C VAL A 794 47.57 26.11 41.06
N VAL A 795 47.16 26.80 42.14
CA VAL A 795 47.29 28.26 42.28
C VAL A 795 48.76 28.67 42.27
N LEU A 796 49.62 27.96 42.99
CA LEU A 796 51.05 28.24 43.08
C LEU A 796 51.75 28.01 41.73
N PHE A 797 51.42 26.94 41.00
CA PHE A 797 51.93 26.72 39.64
C PHE A 797 51.43 27.75 38.62
N SER A 798 50.20 28.24 38.77
CA SER A 798 49.60 29.18 37.82
C SER A 798 50.01 30.63 38.08
N ARG A 799 49.92 31.11 39.33
CA ARG A 799 50.11 32.52 39.72
C ARG A 799 51.37 32.78 40.56
N GLY A 800 52.10 31.75 41.00
CA GLY A 800 53.34 31.89 41.75
C GLY A 800 54.46 32.54 40.95
N LYS A 801 55.43 33.17 41.62
CA LYS A 801 56.59 33.76 40.96
C LYS A 801 57.46 32.65 40.38
N THR A 802 58.27 32.96 39.37
CA THR A 802 59.18 31.98 38.74
C THR A 802 60.12 31.33 39.75
N GLU A 803 60.49 32.04 40.81
CA GLU A 803 61.30 31.50 41.91
C GLU A 803 60.55 30.44 42.73
N ASP A 804 59.27 30.66 43.04
CA ASP A 804 58.42 29.70 43.76
C ASP A 804 58.25 28.41 42.93
N LYS A 805 58.11 28.54 41.60
CA LYS A 805 57.99 27.40 40.68
C LYS A 805 59.27 26.57 40.60
N LEU A 806 60.43 27.23 40.49
CA LEU A 806 61.74 26.55 40.49
C LEU A 806 62.01 25.87 41.83
N ARG A 807 61.49 26.41 42.94
CA ARG A 807 61.62 25.81 44.25
C ARG A 807 60.83 24.51 44.37
N ILE A 808 59.61 24.47 43.87
CA ILE A 808 58.82 23.23 43.86
C ILE A 808 59.46 22.16 42.99
N ILE A 809 60.06 22.54 41.85
CA ILE A 809 60.76 21.58 40.99
C ILE A 809 62.03 21.07 41.69
N PHE A 810 62.75 21.92 42.42
CA PHE A 810 63.87 21.51 43.26
C PHE A 810 63.42 20.50 44.33
N ASP A 811 62.34 20.83 45.05
CA ASP A 811 61.72 19.97 46.08
C ASP A 811 61.09 18.69 45.47
N MET A 812 60.85 18.65 44.16
CA MET A 812 60.39 17.46 43.42
C MET A 812 61.51 16.50 43.09
N CYS A 813 62.72 17.02 42.90
CA CYS A 813 63.92 16.22 42.65
C CYS A 813 64.49 15.65 43.94
N ASP A 814 64.49 16.44 45.01
CA ASP A 814 64.98 16.07 46.34
C ASP A 814 64.02 15.07 47.01
N ASN A 815 64.25 13.77 46.75
CA ASN A 815 63.35 12.69 47.14
C ASN A 815 63.53 12.32 48.63
N ASP A 816 64.70 12.57 49.20
CA ASP A 816 65.00 12.34 50.62
C ASP A 816 64.81 13.58 51.52
N ARG A 817 64.47 14.73 50.94
CA ARG A 817 64.22 16.03 51.60
C ARG A 817 65.44 16.56 52.36
N ASN A 818 66.64 16.23 51.90
CA ASN A 818 67.89 16.63 52.56
C ASN A 818 68.32 18.08 52.22
N GLY A 819 67.62 18.76 51.29
CA GLY A 819 67.88 20.14 50.88
C GLY A 819 68.93 20.31 49.78
N VAL A 820 69.43 19.20 49.21
CA VAL A 820 70.38 19.15 48.08
C VAL A 820 69.96 18.07 47.08
N ILE A 821 70.13 18.30 45.78
CA ILE A 821 69.80 17.28 44.76
C ILE A 821 71.09 16.56 44.36
N ASP A 822 71.16 15.24 44.52
CA ASP A 822 72.29 14.47 44.02
C ASP A 822 72.17 14.15 42.51
N LYS A 823 73.27 13.69 41.91
CA LYS A 823 73.31 13.37 40.47
C LYS A 823 72.37 12.21 40.10
N GLY A 824 72.08 11.30 41.02
CA GLY A 824 71.15 10.18 40.85
C GLY A 824 69.68 10.63 40.84
N GLU A 825 69.29 11.48 41.79
CA GLU A 825 67.97 12.09 41.93
C GLU A 825 67.63 12.97 40.74
N PHE A 826 68.58 13.79 40.28
CA PHE A 826 68.41 14.62 39.09
C PHE A 826 68.25 13.76 37.81
N SER A 827 69.03 12.68 37.70
CA SER A 827 68.92 11.70 36.61
C SER A 827 67.56 10.98 36.60
N GLU A 828 67.06 10.58 37.76
CA GLU A 828 65.76 9.89 37.88
C GLU A 828 64.60 10.79 37.42
N MET A 829 64.62 12.08 37.79
CA MET A 829 63.64 13.06 37.30
C MET A 829 63.71 13.25 35.78
N LEU A 830 64.92 13.46 35.23
CA LEU A 830 65.09 13.69 33.78
C LEU A 830 64.68 12.47 32.95
N ARG A 831 65.03 11.26 33.40
CA ARG A 831 64.52 10.02 32.79
C ARG A 831 63.01 10.02 32.75
N SER A 832 62.36 10.37 33.86
CA SER A 832 60.90 10.39 33.93
C SER A 832 60.26 11.44 33.01
N LEU A 833 60.84 12.64 32.89
CA LEU A 833 60.35 13.69 31.98
C LEU A 833 60.55 13.34 30.49
N VAL A 834 61.67 12.69 30.15
CA VAL A 834 61.97 12.22 28.79
C VAL A 834 61.03 11.07 28.39
N GLU A 835 60.74 10.16 29.33
CA GLU A 835 59.79 9.05 29.11
C GLU A 835 58.36 9.57 28.85
N ILE A 836 57.98 10.69 29.48
CA ILE A 836 56.68 11.37 29.28
C ILE A 836 56.58 12.03 27.89
N ALA A 837 57.66 12.61 27.36
CA ALA A 837 57.65 13.35 26.08
C ALA A 837 57.54 12.46 24.82
N ARG A 838 57.88 11.17 24.95
CA ARG A 838 57.60 10.00 24.06
C ARG A 838 57.92 10.11 22.54
N THR A 839 58.85 9.27 22.07
CA THR A 839 58.73 8.35 20.89
C THR A 839 60.03 7.60 20.54
N THR A 840 61.15 7.90 21.16
CA THR A 840 62.40 7.15 20.96
C THR A 840 62.97 6.81 22.34
N SER A 841 63.17 5.53 22.64
CA SER A 841 63.89 5.10 23.82
C SER A 841 65.34 5.57 23.69
N LEU A 842 65.65 6.75 24.22
CA LEU A 842 67.02 7.23 24.34
C LEU A 842 67.79 6.26 25.25
N SER A 843 68.98 5.86 24.84
CA SER A 843 69.82 4.97 25.64
C SER A 843 70.28 5.70 26.91
N ASP A 844 70.48 4.94 28.00
CA ASP A 844 70.95 5.48 29.29
C ASP A 844 72.23 6.33 29.16
N GLN A 845 73.07 6.05 28.17
CA GLN A 845 74.27 6.84 27.86
C GLN A 845 73.96 8.27 27.42
N HIS A 846 72.98 8.47 26.53
CA HIS A 846 72.66 9.80 26.01
C HIS A 846 72.07 10.72 27.09
N VAL A 847 71.30 10.18 28.03
CA VAL A 847 70.75 10.96 29.16
C VAL A 847 71.86 11.36 30.11
N THR A 848 72.83 10.48 30.34
CA THR A 848 74.00 10.77 31.18
C THR A 848 74.90 11.83 30.55
N GLU A 849 75.13 11.76 29.23
CA GLU A 849 75.86 12.79 28.46
C GLU A 849 75.15 14.16 28.49
N LEU A 850 73.82 14.17 28.42
CA LEU A 850 73.02 15.40 28.54
C LEU A 850 73.17 16.04 29.92
N ILE A 851 73.15 15.23 30.98
CA ILE A 851 73.35 15.68 32.36
C ILE A 851 74.77 16.21 32.54
N ASP A 852 75.78 15.48 32.07
CA ASP A 852 77.18 15.92 32.14
C ASP A 852 77.40 17.24 31.39
N GLY A 853 76.76 17.41 30.23
CA GLY A 853 76.74 18.68 29.49
C GLY A 853 76.05 19.83 30.22
N MET A 854 74.98 19.55 30.98
CA MET A 854 74.31 20.55 31.83
C MET A 854 75.18 21.00 33.01
N PHE A 855 75.90 20.09 33.65
CA PHE A 855 76.83 20.39 34.74
C PHE A 855 78.06 21.16 34.25
N GLN A 856 78.57 20.80 33.06
CA GLN A 856 79.70 21.47 32.42
C GLN A 856 79.38 22.92 32.03
N ASN A 857 78.25 23.16 31.36
CA ASN A 857 77.87 24.51 30.91
C ASN A 857 77.63 25.47 32.08
N ALA A 858 77.08 24.99 33.20
CA ALA A 858 76.84 25.79 34.40
C ALA A 858 78.09 25.98 35.31
N GLY A 859 79.24 25.41 34.95
CA GLY A 859 80.49 25.50 35.73
C GLY A 859 80.48 24.71 37.05
N LEU A 860 79.69 23.64 37.14
CA LEU A 860 79.45 22.85 38.36
C LEU A 860 80.17 21.48 38.36
N GLU A 861 81.22 21.32 37.54
CA GLU A 861 81.88 20.02 37.26
C GLU A 861 82.41 19.26 38.49
N GLN A 862 82.72 19.95 39.60
CA GLN A 862 83.31 19.34 40.81
C GLN A 862 82.32 19.16 41.98
N LYS A 863 81.03 19.44 41.79
CA LYS A 863 80.02 19.27 42.84
C LYS A 863 79.21 17.99 42.62
N ASP A 864 79.25 17.08 43.60
CA ASP A 864 78.44 15.85 43.60
C ASP A 864 76.96 16.09 43.97
N PHE A 865 76.64 17.28 44.48
CA PHE A 865 75.30 17.69 44.91
C PHE A 865 74.98 19.13 44.47
N LEU A 866 73.73 19.37 44.10
CA LEU A 866 73.21 20.68 43.68
C LEU A 866 72.45 21.33 44.82
N THR A 867 72.90 22.49 45.29
CA THR A 867 72.07 23.33 46.18
C THR A 867 70.99 24.05 45.37
N TYR A 868 69.96 24.60 46.03
CA TYR A 868 68.91 25.37 45.35
C TYR A 868 69.48 26.54 44.51
N ALA A 869 70.57 27.16 44.96
CA ALA A 869 71.25 28.21 44.21
C ALA A 869 71.94 27.68 42.95
N ASP A 870 72.60 26.51 43.05
CA ASP A 870 73.26 25.83 41.92
C ASP A 870 72.23 25.36 40.89
N PHE A 871 71.12 24.76 41.35
CA PHE A 871 69.99 24.35 40.52
C PHE A 871 69.33 25.53 39.81
N LYS A 872 69.14 26.66 40.51
CA LYS A 872 68.59 27.90 39.93
C LYS A 872 69.52 28.48 38.86
N LEU A 873 70.83 28.38 39.02
CA LEU A 873 71.81 28.82 38.02
C LEU A 873 71.76 27.92 36.77
N MET A 874 71.79 26.60 36.97
CA MET A 874 71.70 25.60 35.90
C MET A 874 70.42 25.77 35.06
N MET A 875 69.26 25.92 35.72
CA MET A 875 67.97 26.13 35.05
C MET A 875 67.84 27.51 34.38
N LYS A 876 68.67 28.49 34.76
CA LYS A 876 68.70 29.83 34.12
C LYS A 876 69.46 29.79 32.79
N GLU A 877 70.51 28.99 32.68
CA GLU A 877 71.31 28.86 31.45
C GLU A 877 70.70 27.90 30.43
N TYR A 878 70.12 26.78 30.86
CA TYR A 878 69.55 25.75 29.96
C TYR A 878 68.11 26.04 29.48
N LYS A 879 67.67 27.31 29.53
CA LYS A 879 66.30 27.75 29.22
C LYS A 879 65.81 27.46 27.78
N GLY A 880 66.65 27.00 26.85
CA GLY A 880 66.25 26.80 25.45
C GLY A 880 65.44 25.51 25.21
N ASP A 881 65.94 24.36 25.68
CA ASP A 881 65.43 23.04 25.28
C ASP A 881 64.45 22.41 26.28
N PHE A 882 64.46 22.84 27.55
CA PHE A 882 63.51 22.39 28.57
C PHE A 882 62.08 22.98 28.41
N VAL A 883 61.91 23.97 27.52
CA VAL A 883 60.68 24.77 27.37
C VAL A 883 59.52 24.01 26.71
N ALA A 884 59.80 22.86 26.09
CA ALA A 884 58.81 22.08 25.35
C ALA A 884 58.08 21.00 26.18
N ILE A 885 58.47 20.75 27.43
CA ILE A 885 57.89 19.68 28.26
C ILE A 885 56.62 20.22 28.96
N GLY A 886 55.46 19.77 28.50
CA GLY A 886 54.18 20.08 29.15
C GLY A 886 53.41 18.82 29.52
N LEU A 887 52.79 18.81 30.70
CA LEU A 887 51.83 17.75 31.04
C LEU A 887 50.42 18.15 30.62
N ASP A 888 49.66 17.14 30.20
CA ASP A 888 48.25 17.23 29.89
C ASP A 888 47.42 16.73 31.08
N CYS A 889 46.87 17.66 31.85
CA CYS A 889 45.92 17.35 32.91
C CYS A 889 44.49 17.46 32.36
N LYS A 890 43.91 16.36 31.86
CA LYS A 890 42.54 16.28 31.30
C LYS A 890 42.18 17.45 30.36
N GLY A 891 43.05 17.76 29.40
CA GLY A 891 42.77 18.72 28.32
C GLY A 891 43.39 20.11 28.50
N ALA A 892 44.10 20.36 29.61
CA ALA A 892 44.93 21.55 29.78
C ALA A 892 46.40 21.19 29.53
N LYS A 893 46.93 21.53 28.34
CA LYS A 893 48.37 21.43 28.05
C LYS A 893 49.10 22.56 28.77
N GLN A 894 49.76 22.26 29.88
CA GLN A 894 50.54 23.26 30.62
C GLN A 894 52.04 22.99 30.50
N ASN A 895 52.80 23.98 30.05
CA ASN A 895 54.27 23.95 30.09
C ASN A 895 54.72 24.55 31.43
N PHE A 896 55.35 23.77 32.31
CA PHE A 896 55.59 24.20 33.71
C PHE A 896 56.59 25.35 33.86
N LEU A 897 57.47 25.56 32.87
CA LEU A 897 58.62 26.46 32.98
C LEU A 897 58.48 27.80 32.23
N ASP A 898 57.44 27.99 31.41
CA ASP A 898 57.29 29.23 30.63
C ASP A 898 56.09 30.07 31.08
N THR A 899 56.36 31.24 31.67
CA THR A 899 55.32 32.20 32.06
C THR A 899 54.81 33.03 30.88
N SER A 900 55.58 33.14 29.79
CA SER A 900 55.25 33.98 28.64
C SER A 900 54.43 33.24 27.58
N THR A 901 54.76 31.99 27.23
CA THR A 901 53.94 31.19 26.29
C THR A 901 52.68 30.63 26.92
N ASN A 902 52.61 30.47 28.25
CA ASN A 902 51.35 30.13 28.92
C ASN A 902 50.36 31.29 28.87
N VAL A 903 50.81 32.54 29.03
CA VAL A 903 49.94 33.72 28.82
C VAL A 903 49.62 33.91 27.34
N ALA A 904 50.57 33.70 26.42
CA ALA A 904 50.33 33.80 24.98
C ALA A 904 49.43 32.68 24.41
N ARG A 905 49.54 31.44 24.90
CA ARG A 905 48.59 30.35 24.61
C ARG A 905 47.24 30.62 25.25
N MET A 906 47.19 31.14 26.47
CA MET A 906 45.94 31.59 27.08
C MET A 906 45.25 32.68 26.25
N THR A 907 46.00 33.55 25.57
CA THR A 907 45.42 34.52 24.61
C THR A 907 45.09 33.92 23.23
N SER A 908 45.80 32.89 22.74
CA SER A 908 45.43 32.21 21.48
C SER A 908 44.24 31.25 21.65
N PHE A 909 43.91 30.88 22.89
CA PHE A 909 42.69 30.19 23.29
C PHE A 909 41.62 31.15 23.81
N HIS A 910 41.66 32.44 23.45
CA HIS A 910 40.46 33.29 23.47
C HIS A 910 39.43 32.70 22.50
N ILE A 911 38.73 31.66 22.94
CA ILE A 911 37.28 31.70 22.88
C ILE A 911 36.97 32.88 23.79
N ASP A 912 36.45 33.98 23.23
CA ASP A 912 35.81 35.02 24.04
C ASP A 912 34.99 34.29 25.09
N PRO A 913 35.19 34.53 26.40
CA PRO A 913 34.28 33.97 27.37
C PRO A 913 32.93 34.59 27.02
N ILE A 914 32.10 33.85 26.29
CA ILE A 914 30.68 34.08 26.23
C ILE A 914 30.29 33.89 27.68
N ILE A 915 30.23 35.01 28.39
CA ILE A 915 29.43 35.16 29.58
C ILE A 915 28.10 34.53 29.15
N ASP A 916 27.77 33.37 29.72
CA ASP A 916 26.38 32.94 29.78
C ASP A 916 25.69 33.99 30.66
N ASP A 917 25.41 35.15 30.07
CA ASP A 917 24.22 35.90 30.43
C ASP A 917 23.10 34.91 30.21
N ASP A 918 22.23 34.72 31.20
CA ASP A 918 21.07 33.83 31.13
C ASP A 918 20.30 34.09 29.83
N LYS A 919 20.67 33.39 28.75
CA LYS A 919 20.08 33.58 27.44
C LYS A 919 18.65 33.11 27.56
N HIS A 920 17.73 34.00 27.25
CA HIS A 920 16.30 33.69 27.23
C HIS A 920 16.07 32.36 26.50
N TRP A 921 15.18 31.50 27.01
CA TRP A 921 14.96 30.13 26.51
C TRP A 921 14.78 30.03 24.98
N ILE A 922 14.29 31.11 24.34
CA ILE A 922 14.11 31.23 22.88
C ILE A 922 15.46 31.25 22.15
N THR A 923 16.45 31.97 22.68
CA THR A 923 17.78 32.08 22.08
C THR A 923 18.55 30.78 22.25
N GLU A 924 18.39 30.10 23.38
CA GLU A 924 19.00 28.79 23.63
C GLU A 924 18.38 27.70 22.73
N THR A 925 17.05 27.70 22.58
CA THR A 925 16.36 26.81 21.64
C THR A 925 16.70 27.14 20.19
N TYR A 926 16.78 28.41 19.80
CA TYR A 926 17.21 28.83 18.47
C TYR A 926 18.65 28.38 18.16
N ASN A 927 19.60 28.62 19.06
CA ASN A 927 20.98 28.18 18.87
C ASN A 927 21.10 26.66 18.82
N SER A 928 20.32 25.94 19.63
CA SER A 928 20.23 24.47 19.58
C SER A 928 19.67 23.99 18.23
N VAL A 929 18.63 24.65 17.71
CA VAL A 929 18.06 24.36 16.38
C VAL A 929 19.06 24.68 15.26
N VAL A 930 19.73 25.83 15.30
CA VAL A 930 20.75 26.22 14.31
C VAL A 930 21.91 25.23 14.32
N THR A 931 22.42 24.88 15.50
CA THR A 931 23.49 23.88 15.65
C THR A 931 23.04 22.53 15.09
N PHE A 932 21.80 22.11 15.41
CA PHE A 932 21.24 20.88 14.86
C PHE A 932 21.13 20.92 13.33
N LEU A 933 20.66 22.04 12.76
CA LEU A 933 20.55 22.24 11.32
C LEU A 933 21.92 22.24 10.64
N GLU A 934 22.94 22.86 11.24
CA GLU A 934 24.31 22.89 10.71
C GLU A 934 24.97 21.51 10.76
N GLU A 935 24.89 20.81 11.89
CA GLU A 935 25.42 19.45 12.06
C GLU A 935 24.75 18.45 11.12
N ASN A 936 23.45 18.61 10.86
CA ASN A 936 22.65 17.69 10.05
C ASN A 936 22.26 18.23 8.67
N ARG A 937 22.88 19.32 8.18
CA ARG A 937 22.49 19.98 6.93
C ARG A 937 22.44 19.03 5.73
N GLN A 938 23.43 18.13 5.63
CA GLN A 938 23.49 17.11 4.58
C GLN A 938 22.34 16.13 4.74
N ASN A 939 22.10 15.67 5.97
CA ASN A 939 21.03 14.72 6.29
C ASN A 939 19.65 15.26 5.93
N ILE A 940 19.40 16.52 6.27
CA ILE A 940 18.15 17.22 6.01
C ILE A 940 17.95 17.40 4.51
N PHE A 941 18.98 17.85 3.78
CA PHE A 941 18.90 18.10 2.34
C PHE A 941 18.55 16.84 1.55
N TYR A 942 19.25 15.72 1.77
CA TYR A 942 18.94 14.51 1.00
C TYR A 942 17.60 13.88 1.42
N LEU A 943 17.21 13.96 2.70
CA LEU A 943 15.89 13.51 3.16
C LEU A 943 14.77 14.35 2.56
N PHE A 944 14.99 15.67 2.45
CA PHE A 944 14.08 16.58 1.78
C PHE A 944 13.87 16.16 0.32
N ILE A 945 14.94 15.93 -0.45
CA ILE A 945 14.84 15.45 -1.83
C ILE A 945 14.05 14.13 -1.92
N PHE A 946 14.37 13.17 -1.04
CA PHE A 946 13.68 11.88 -1.00
C PHE A 946 12.17 12.04 -0.77
N TYR A 947 11.76 12.82 0.23
CA TYR A 947 10.34 13.03 0.54
C TYR A 947 9.64 13.87 -0.52
N VAL A 948 10.29 14.90 -1.08
CA VAL A 948 9.73 15.70 -2.19
C VAL A 948 9.42 14.81 -3.39
N ILE A 949 10.36 13.95 -3.83
CA ILE A 949 10.11 13.03 -4.95
C ILE A 949 8.98 12.05 -4.60
N THR A 950 9.01 11.48 -3.39
CA THR A 950 8.01 10.49 -2.95
C THR A 950 6.60 11.06 -2.91
N ILE A 951 6.45 12.29 -2.40
CA ILE A 951 5.19 13.02 -2.32
C ILE A 951 4.76 13.53 -3.71
N ALA A 952 5.68 14.02 -4.54
CA ALA A 952 5.36 14.46 -5.90
C ALA A 952 4.80 13.31 -6.75
N LEU A 953 5.39 12.11 -6.67
CA LEU A 953 4.87 10.92 -7.35
C LEU A 953 3.47 10.51 -6.83
N PHE A 954 3.24 10.67 -5.52
CA PHE A 954 1.92 10.42 -4.93
C PHE A 954 0.90 11.42 -5.49
N ILE A 955 1.20 12.72 -5.43
CA ILE A 955 0.32 13.81 -5.83
C ILE A 955 0.03 13.78 -7.33
N GLU A 956 1.04 13.54 -8.19
CA GLU A 956 0.84 13.43 -9.64
C GLU A 956 -0.20 12.36 -9.98
N ARG A 957 -0.07 11.17 -9.38
CA ARG A 957 -1.03 10.08 -9.60
C ARG A 957 -2.37 10.36 -8.94
N PHE A 958 -2.38 10.96 -7.76
CA PHE A 958 -3.61 11.33 -7.08
C PHE A 958 -4.42 12.30 -7.95
N ILE A 959 -3.81 13.39 -8.42
CA ILE A 959 -4.45 14.37 -9.32
C ILE A 959 -4.91 13.71 -10.63
N HIS A 960 -4.07 12.86 -11.23
CA HIS A 960 -4.43 12.18 -12.48
C HIS A 960 -5.70 11.33 -12.32
N TYR A 961 -5.80 10.50 -11.28
CA TYR A 961 -6.98 9.66 -11.04
C TYR A 961 -8.16 10.39 -10.39
N SER A 962 -7.93 11.57 -9.81
CA SER A 962 -9.01 12.41 -9.28
C SER A 962 -9.70 13.26 -10.35
N PHE A 963 -8.96 13.74 -11.37
CA PHE A 963 -9.46 14.73 -12.33
C PHE A 963 -9.19 14.38 -13.80
N LEU A 964 -8.01 13.86 -14.15
CA LEU A 964 -7.63 13.66 -15.57
C LEU A 964 -8.13 12.33 -16.16
N ALA A 965 -8.41 11.34 -15.32
CA ALA A 965 -8.86 10.00 -15.71
C ALA A 965 -10.39 9.82 -15.61
N GLU A 966 -11.16 10.91 -15.56
CA GLU A 966 -12.62 10.84 -15.44
C GLU A 966 -13.28 10.08 -16.61
N HIS A 967 -12.73 10.21 -17.81
CA HIS A 967 -13.15 9.45 -19.00
C HIS A 967 -13.03 7.92 -18.88
N THR A 968 -12.26 7.40 -17.90
CA THR A 968 -12.15 5.96 -17.63
C THR A 968 -13.16 5.44 -16.61
N ASP A 969 -13.90 6.34 -15.96
CA ASP A 969 -14.94 6.06 -14.95
C ASP A 969 -14.52 5.20 -13.74
N LEU A 970 -13.21 4.96 -13.58
CA LEU A 970 -12.67 4.16 -12.48
C LEU A 970 -13.03 4.74 -11.10
N ARG A 971 -13.22 6.06 -11.01
CA ARG A 971 -13.57 6.75 -9.76
C ARG A 971 -15.02 6.54 -9.35
N HIS A 972 -15.95 6.47 -10.30
CA HIS A 972 -17.35 6.18 -9.99
C HIS A 972 -17.50 4.75 -9.47
N ILE A 973 -16.78 3.80 -10.09
CA ILE A 973 -16.83 2.37 -9.74
C ILE A 973 -16.08 2.06 -8.43
N MET A 974 -14.84 2.56 -8.27
CA MET A 974 -13.96 2.20 -7.15
C MET A 974 -13.91 3.26 -6.04
N GLY A 975 -14.57 4.41 -6.22
CA GLY A 975 -14.56 5.53 -5.28
C GLY A 975 -13.23 6.29 -5.24
N VAL A 976 -13.05 7.12 -4.20
CA VAL A 976 -11.81 7.91 -3.98
C VAL A 976 -10.59 7.03 -3.69
N GLY A 977 -10.81 5.77 -3.28
CA GLY A 977 -9.75 4.84 -2.94
C GLY A 977 -8.80 4.55 -4.11
N ILE A 978 -9.25 4.65 -5.38
CA ILE A 978 -8.37 4.44 -6.54
C ILE A 978 -7.24 5.49 -6.63
N ALA A 979 -7.55 6.76 -6.35
CA ALA A 979 -6.54 7.81 -6.37
C ALA A 979 -5.47 7.58 -5.28
N ILE A 980 -5.90 7.14 -4.10
CA ILE A 980 -5.02 6.81 -2.96
C ILE A 980 -4.17 5.58 -3.26
N THR A 981 -4.75 4.49 -3.80
CA THR A 981 -4.00 3.26 -4.07
C THR A 981 -2.99 3.45 -5.20
N ARG A 982 -3.34 4.20 -6.25
CA ARG A 982 -2.44 4.50 -7.38
C ARG A 982 -1.33 5.48 -6.99
N GLY A 983 -1.64 6.50 -6.18
CA GLY A 983 -0.64 7.37 -5.57
C GLY A 983 0.34 6.58 -4.71
N SER A 984 -0.18 5.75 -3.80
CA SER A 984 0.64 4.91 -2.93
C SER A 984 1.49 3.91 -3.73
N ALA A 985 0.95 3.31 -4.80
CA ALA A 985 1.69 2.37 -5.65
C ALA A 985 2.89 3.02 -6.36
N ALA A 986 2.77 4.26 -6.81
CA ALA A 986 3.88 5.00 -7.43
C ALA A 986 4.99 5.31 -6.41
N SER A 987 4.61 5.83 -5.23
CA SER A 987 5.55 6.08 -4.13
C SER A 987 6.25 4.78 -3.68
N LEU A 988 5.51 3.67 -3.59
CA LEU A 988 6.05 2.34 -3.29
C LEU A 988 7.05 1.85 -4.32
N SER A 989 6.73 2.01 -5.60
CA SER A 989 7.61 1.59 -6.69
C SER A 989 8.96 2.29 -6.60
N PHE A 990 8.95 3.58 -6.29
CA PHE A 990 10.17 4.35 -6.05
C PHE A 990 10.91 3.89 -4.78
N CYS A 991 10.22 3.74 -3.66
CA CYS A 991 10.83 3.36 -2.38
C CYS A 991 11.48 1.97 -2.43
N TYR A 992 10.78 0.96 -2.96
CA TYR A 992 11.34 -0.39 -3.09
C TYR A 992 12.55 -0.39 -4.02
N SER A 993 12.49 0.31 -5.14
CA SER A 993 13.65 0.40 -6.06
C SER A 993 14.87 1.06 -5.39
N LEU A 994 14.65 2.09 -4.56
CA LEU A 994 15.72 2.77 -3.82
C LEU A 994 16.34 1.89 -2.72
N LEU A 995 15.59 0.97 -2.10
CA LEU A 995 16.10 0.08 -1.06
C LEU A 995 17.30 -0.77 -1.54
N LEU A 996 17.31 -1.18 -2.80
CA LEU A 996 18.43 -1.93 -3.40
C LEU A 996 19.69 -1.08 -3.53
N LEU A 997 19.54 0.18 -3.96
CA LEU A 997 20.66 1.11 -4.10
C LEU A 997 21.32 1.41 -2.75
N THR A 998 20.52 1.56 -1.68
CA THR A 998 21.06 1.80 -0.33
C THR A 998 21.92 0.64 0.20
N MET A 999 21.83 -0.55 -0.39
CA MET A 999 22.60 -1.74 0.02
C MET A 999 23.70 -2.13 -0.99
N SER A 1000 23.93 -1.31 -2.03
CA SER A 1000 25.01 -1.50 -3.01
C SER A 1000 26.34 -0.99 -2.47
N ARG A 1001 26.99 -1.80 -1.61
CA ARG A 1001 28.08 -1.35 -0.74
C ARG A 1001 29.36 -0.96 -1.48
N ASN A 1002 29.70 -1.65 -2.57
CA ASN A 1002 30.92 -1.34 -3.30
C ASN A 1002 30.71 -0.07 -4.15
N LEU A 1003 29.54 0.08 -4.78
CA LEU A 1003 29.15 1.32 -5.45
C LEU A 1003 29.20 2.50 -4.48
N LEU A 1004 28.57 2.39 -3.31
CA LEU A 1004 28.58 3.46 -2.30
C LEU A 1004 29.99 3.77 -1.80
N THR A 1005 30.88 2.76 -1.72
CA THR A 1005 32.28 2.97 -1.33
C THR A 1005 33.03 3.76 -2.41
N LYS A 1006 32.81 3.45 -3.70
CA LYS A 1006 33.40 4.19 -4.82
C LYS A 1006 32.85 5.61 -4.94
N LEU A 1007 31.56 5.81 -4.67
CA LEU A 1007 30.93 7.13 -4.68
C LEU A 1007 31.48 8.09 -3.60
N LYS A 1008 32.05 7.55 -2.52
CA LYS A 1008 32.72 8.37 -1.47
C LYS A 1008 34.02 9.00 -1.93
N GLU A 1009 34.66 8.47 -2.97
CA GLU A 1009 35.88 9.07 -3.53
C GLU A 1009 35.57 10.35 -4.33
N PHE A 1010 34.31 10.55 -4.71
CA PHE A 1010 33.84 11.71 -5.45
C PHE A 1010 33.36 12.84 -4.51
N PRO A 1011 33.34 14.10 -4.98
CA PRO A 1011 32.85 15.25 -4.20
C PRO A 1011 31.36 15.18 -3.83
N ILE A 1012 30.64 14.16 -4.30
CA ILE A 1012 29.23 13.87 -3.96
C ILE A 1012 29.03 13.72 -2.45
N GLN A 1013 30.06 13.26 -1.71
CA GLN A 1013 30.00 13.13 -0.24
C GLN A 1013 29.75 14.48 0.48
N GLN A 1014 30.06 15.62 -0.16
CA GLN A 1014 29.78 16.94 0.42
C GLN A 1014 28.28 17.25 0.52
N TYR A 1015 27.46 16.61 -0.31
CA TYR A 1015 26.02 16.82 -0.38
C TYR A 1015 25.22 15.62 0.17
N ILE A 1016 25.71 14.40 -0.06
CA ILE A 1016 25.03 13.16 0.34
C ILE A 1016 25.88 12.43 1.38
N PRO A 1017 25.36 12.20 2.61
CA PRO A 1017 26.07 11.50 3.67
C PRO A 1017 26.00 9.98 3.43
N LEU A 1018 26.84 9.49 2.51
CA LEU A 1018 26.92 8.08 2.10
C LEU A 1018 27.29 7.13 3.27
N ASP A 1019 27.84 7.66 4.37
CA ASP A 1019 28.09 6.91 5.61
C ASP A 1019 26.80 6.48 6.32
N ALA A 1020 25.73 7.25 6.18
CA ALA A 1020 24.43 7.00 6.82
C ALA A 1020 23.52 6.05 6.03
N HIS A 1021 24.01 5.37 4.98
CA HIS A 1021 23.19 4.53 4.08
C HIS A 1021 22.33 3.47 4.80
N ILE A 1022 22.79 2.88 5.91
CA ILE A 1022 22.00 1.90 6.70
C ILE A 1022 20.88 2.59 7.49
N VAL A 1023 21.11 3.80 7.99
CA VAL A 1023 20.06 4.59 8.66
C VAL A 1023 19.03 5.01 7.62
N PHE A 1024 19.47 5.49 6.46
CA PHE A 1024 18.59 5.85 5.36
C PHE A 1024 17.77 4.66 4.85
N HIS A 1025 18.38 3.48 4.68
CA HIS A 1025 17.65 2.26 4.32
C HIS A 1025 16.46 1.96 5.25
N LYS A 1026 16.62 2.19 6.57
CA LYS A 1026 15.52 2.02 7.52
C LYS A 1026 14.44 3.08 7.34
N ILE A 1027 14.82 4.33 7.07
CA ILE A 1027 13.86 5.41 6.81
C ILE A 1027 13.03 5.09 5.57
N VAL A 1028 13.69 4.74 4.45
CA VAL A 1028 13.02 4.34 3.20
C VAL A 1028 12.13 3.12 3.43
N ALA A 1029 12.60 2.13 4.22
CA ALA A 1029 11.79 0.95 4.54
C ALA A 1029 10.55 1.31 5.38
N CYS A 1030 10.66 2.18 6.38
CA CYS A 1030 9.51 2.65 7.16
C CYS A 1030 8.52 3.44 6.30
N THR A 1031 9.00 4.27 5.38
CA THR A 1031 8.15 5.00 4.42
C THR A 1031 7.48 4.02 3.44
N ALA A 1032 8.19 3.01 2.95
CA ALA A 1032 7.62 1.94 2.13
C ALA A 1032 6.55 1.14 2.89
N LEU A 1033 6.76 0.86 4.19
CA LEU A 1033 5.75 0.19 5.03
C LEU A 1033 4.48 1.03 5.15
N PHE A 1034 4.61 2.33 5.40
CA PHE A 1034 3.47 3.25 5.48
C PHE A 1034 2.64 3.24 4.18
N PHE A 1035 3.27 3.45 3.03
CA PHE A 1035 2.55 3.41 1.76
C PHE A 1035 2.04 2.01 1.40
N SER A 1036 2.68 0.94 1.89
CA SER A 1036 2.20 -0.44 1.66
C SER A 1036 0.91 -0.67 2.41
N LEU A 1037 0.83 -0.24 3.68
CA LEU A 1037 -0.39 -0.29 4.46
C LEU A 1037 -1.50 0.56 3.84
N LEU A 1038 -1.18 1.80 3.43
CA LEU A 1038 -2.13 2.69 2.76
C LEU A 1038 -2.66 2.08 1.45
N HIS A 1039 -1.79 1.47 0.66
CA HIS A 1039 -2.15 0.77 -0.58
C HIS A 1039 -3.04 -0.46 -0.31
N THR A 1040 -2.70 -1.31 0.66
CA THR A 1040 -3.49 -2.49 1.00
C THR A 1040 -4.87 -2.11 1.54
N VAL A 1041 -4.95 -1.15 2.46
CA VAL A 1041 -6.24 -0.65 3.01
C VAL A 1041 -7.08 0.00 1.91
N GLY A 1042 -6.47 0.81 1.06
CA GLY A 1042 -7.16 1.42 -0.08
C GLY A 1042 -7.74 0.37 -1.04
N HIS A 1043 -7.03 -0.74 -1.30
CA HIS A 1043 -7.56 -1.81 -2.14
C HIS A 1043 -8.71 -2.58 -1.50
N ILE A 1044 -8.73 -2.75 -0.18
CA ILE A 1044 -9.89 -3.36 0.51
C ILE A 1044 -11.13 -2.48 0.36
N VAL A 1045 -10.99 -1.16 0.52
CA VAL A 1045 -12.08 -0.20 0.29
C VAL A 1045 -12.53 -0.23 -1.17
N ASN A 1046 -11.59 -0.28 -2.12
CA ASN A 1046 -11.92 -0.39 -3.53
C ASN A 1046 -12.67 -1.69 -3.85
N PHE A 1047 -12.26 -2.83 -3.28
CA PHE A 1047 -12.95 -4.11 -3.50
C PHE A 1047 -14.35 -4.12 -2.89
N TYR A 1048 -14.56 -3.44 -1.76
CA TYR A 1048 -15.89 -3.20 -1.23
C TYR A 1048 -16.75 -2.44 -2.25
N HIS A 1049 -16.28 -1.29 -2.74
CA HIS A 1049 -17.00 -0.51 -3.74
C HIS A 1049 -17.29 -1.31 -5.01
N VAL A 1050 -16.29 -1.99 -5.59
CA VAL A 1050 -16.46 -2.83 -6.79
C VAL A 1050 -17.48 -3.94 -6.55
N SER A 1051 -17.47 -4.60 -5.39
CA SER A 1051 -18.45 -5.65 -5.07
C SER A 1051 -19.87 -5.12 -4.84
N THR A 1052 -20.03 -3.84 -4.46
CA THR A 1052 -21.36 -3.21 -4.38
C THR A 1052 -21.91 -2.74 -5.73
N GLN A 1053 -21.07 -2.64 -6.78
CA GLN A 1053 -21.53 -2.21 -8.10
C GLN A 1053 -22.29 -3.33 -8.85
N PRO A 1054 -23.22 -2.98 -9.75
CA PRO A 1054 -23.84 -3.93 -10.68
C PRO A 1054 -22.82 -4.47 -11.69
N LEU A 1055 -23.16 -5.59 -12.33
CA LEU A 1055 -22.25 -6.28 -13.28
C LEU A 1055 -21.90 -5.39 -14.48
N GLU A 1056 -22.85 -4.60 -14.97
CA GLU A 1056 -22.68 -3.64 -16.06
C GLU A 1056 -21.53 -2.65 -15.78
N HIS A 1057 -21.40 -2.20 -14.52
CA HIS A 1057 -20.32 -1.31 -14.09
C HIS A 1057 -18.95 -1.99 -14.11
N ILE A 1058 -18.92 -3.28 -13.76
CA ILE A 1058 -17.68 -4.06 -13.74
C ILE A 1058 -17.18 -4.34 -15.16
N HIS A 1059 -18.07 -4.51 -16.14
CA HIS A 1059 -17.68 -4.64 -17.55
C HIS A 1059 -16.95 -3.40 -18.09
N CYS A 1060 -17.28 -2.20 -17.61
CA CYS A 1060 -16.56 -0.98 -17.98
C CYS A 1060 -15.21 -0.79 -17.25
N LEU A 1061 -14.97 -1.53 -16.14
CA LEU A 1061 -13.72 -1.43 -15.37
C LEU A 1061 -12.50 -1.93 -16.18
N THR A 1062 -12.68 -3.03 -16.93
CA THR A 1062 -11.60 -3.64 -17.71
C THR A 1062 -12.16 -4.43 -18.88
N SER A 1063 -11.62 -4.20 -20.09
CA SER A 1063 -11.91 -4.99 -21.27
C SER A 1063 -11.26 -6.39 -21.24
N GLU A 1064 -10.30 -6.61 -20.33
CA GLU A 1064 -9.51 -7.85 -20.27
C GLU A 1064 -10.23 -8.98 -19.51
N VAL A 1065 -11.25 -8.65 -18.70
CA VAL A 1065 -11.97 -9.64 -17.88
C VAL A 1065 -13.45 -9.59 -18.22
N HIS A 1066 -13.95 -10.68 -18.79
CA HIS A 1066 -15.38 -10.87 -19.05
C HIS A 1066 -15.97 -11.81 -18.00
N PHE A 1067 -17.03 -11.34 -17.36
CA PHE A 1067 -17.81 -12.13 -16.42
C PHE A 1067 -19.07 -12.65 -17.12
N PRO A 1068 -19.49 -13.91 -16.88
CA PRO A 1068 -20.76 -14.37 -17.39
C PRO A 1068 -21.91 -13.68 -16.64
N SER A 1069 -23.05 -13.47 -17.31
CA SER A 1069 -24.18 -12.68 -16.79
C SER A 1069 -24.75 -13.17 -15.45
N ASP A 1070 -24.65 -14.48 -15.19
CA ASP A 1070 -25.15 -15.16 -13.99
C ASP A 1070 -24.13 -15.18 -12.83
N TYR A 1071 -22.90 -14.71 -13.06
CA TYR A 1071 -21.84 -14.68 -12.06
C TYR A 1071 -21.44 -13.25 -11.72
N LYS A 1072 -21.67 -12.89 -10.45
CA LYS A 1072 -21.18 -11.62 -9.91
C LYS A 1072 -19.88 -11.83 -9.12
N PRO A 1073 -18.78 -11.14 -9.45
CA PRO A 1073 -17.53 -11.27 -8.71
C PRO A 1073 -17.63 -10.57 -7.34
N GLY A 1074 -17.73 -11.37 -6.28
CA GLY A 1074 -17.66 -10.91 -4.89
C GLY A 1074 -16.23 -10.65 -4.41
N ILE A 1075 -16.07 -10.27 -3.14
CA ILE A 1075 -14.75 -9.95 -2.56
C ILE A 1075 -13.78 -11.14 -2.61
N THR A 1076 -14.30 -12.36 -2.43
CA THR A 1076 -13.49 -13.59 -2.48
C THR A 1076 -12.84 -13.78 -3.85
N PHE A 1077 -13.55 -13.45 -4.93
CA PHE A 1077 -13.01 -13.45 -6.27
C PHE A 1077 -11.84 -12.46 -6.38
N TRP A 1078 -12.05 -11.20 -6.00
CA TRP A 1078 -11.04 -10.15 -6.10
C TRP A 1078 -9.79 -10.43 -5.25
N LEU A 1079 -9.93 -11.02 -4.06
CA LEU A 1079 -8.80 -11.32 -3.18
C LEU A 1079 -8.07 -12.62 -3.54
N PHE A 1080 -8.78 -13.69 -3.90
CA PHE A 1080 -8.21 -15.04 -3.97
C PHE A 1080 -8.26 -15.69 -5.36
N GLN A 1081 -8.99 -15.12 -6.32
CA GLN A 1081 -9.07 -15.65 -7.69
C GLN A 1081 -8.40 -14.73 -8.72
N THR A 1082 -8.03 -13.50 -8.34
CA THR A 1082 -7.24 -12.61 -9.21
C THR A 1082 -5.74 -12.70 -8.90
N ILE A 1083 -4.91 -12.58 -9.94
CA ILE A 1083 -3.44 -12.55 -9.80
C ILE A 1083 -3.03 -11.38 -8.89
N THR A 1084 -3.63 -10.20 -9.07
CA THR A 1084 -3.41 -9.00 -8.23
C THR A 1084 -3.75 -9.25 -6.76
N GLY A 1085 -4.86 -9.92 -6.47
CA GLY A 1085 -5.29 -10.24 -5.11
C GLY A 1085 -4.35 -11.22 -4.42
N ILE A 1086 -4.11 -12.38 -5.03
CA ILE A 1086 -3.26 -13.45 -4.45
C ILE A 1086 -1.85 -12.91 -4.18
N THR A 1087 -1.25 -12.25 -5.17
CA THR A 1087 0.09 -11.67 -5.01
C THR A 1087 0.10 -10.56 -3.96
N GLY A 1088 -0.95 -9.74 -3.84
CA GLY A 1088 -1.08 -8.71 -2.81
C GLY A 1088 -1.12 -9.29 -1.39
N VAL A 1089 -1.89 -10.36 -1.18
CA VAL A 1089 -1.96 -11.08 0.10
C VAL A 1089 -0.61 -11.69 0.46
N LEU A 1090 0.05 -12.37 -0.49
CA LEU A 1090 1.38 -12.95 -0.29
C LEU A 1090 2.44 -11.86 0.01
N LEU A 1091 2.40 -10.74 -0.71
CA LEU A 1091 3.27 -9.58 -0.47
C LEU A 1091 3.08 -9.04 0.95
N PHE A 1092 1.85 -8.89 1.41
CA PHE A 1092 1.54 -8.42 2.76
C PHE A 1092 2.11 -9.36 3.84
N ILE A 1093 1.97 -10.68 3.67
CA ILE A 1093 2.55 -11.67 4.61
C ILE A 1093 4.08 -11.57 4.63
N VAL A 1094 4.72 -11.62 3.45
CA VAL A 1094 6.19 -11.59 3.31
C VAL A 1094 6.76 -10.30 3.90
N MET A 1095 6.16 -9.16 3.56
CA MET A 1095 6.52 -7.85 4.09
C MET A 1095 6.42 -7.84 5.62
N THR A 1096 5.31 -8.30 6.18
CA THR A 1096 5.11 -8.33 7.64
C THR A 1096 6.19 -9.18 8.34
N ILE A 1097 6.51 -10.36 7.80
CA ILE A 1097 7.58 -11.23 8.32
C ILE A 1097 8.93 -10.50 8.31
N ILE A 1098 9.29 -9.85 7.20
CA ILE A 1098 10.55 -9.11 7.07
C ILE A 1098 10.63 -8.01 8.14
N PHE A 1099 9.59 -7.17 8.28
CA PHE A 1099 9.59 -6.05 9.22
C PHE A 1099 9.62 -6.49 10.69
N VAL A 1100 8.84 -7.51 11.06
CA VAL A 1100 8.82 -8.03 12.44
C VAL A 1100 10.18 -8.61 12.83
N PHE A 1101 10.79 -9.45 11.98
CA PHE A 1101 12.09 -10.05 12.29
C PHE A 1101 13.26 -9.05 12.17
N ALA A 1102 13.10 -7.96 11.41
CA ALA A 1102 14.02 -6.83 11.36
C ALA A 1102 13.99 -5.94 12.61
N HIS A 1103 12.99 -6.09 13.49
CA HIS A 1103 12.85 -5.30 14.69
C HIS A 1103 14.13 -5.35 15.58
N PRO A 1104 14.62 -4.20 16.12
CA PRO A 1104 15.91 -4.14 16.83
C PRO A 1104 16.06 -5.16 17.96
N THR A 1105 14.98 -5.45 18.69
CA THR A 1105 14.98 -6.42 19.80
C THR A 1105 15.21 -7.85 19.32
N ILE A 1106 14.58 -8.26 18.22
CA ILE A 1106 14.70 -9.60 17.64
C ILE A 1106 16.07 -9.73 16.99
N ARG A 1107 16.49 -8.74 16.20
CA ARG A 1107 17.81 -8.71 15.55
C ARG A 1107 18.98 -8.86 16.53
N LYS A 1108 18.93 -8.18 17.68
CA LYS A 1108 19.98 -8.28 18.73
C LYS A 1108 20.05 -9.67 19.37
N LYS A 1109 18.90 -10.35 19.53
CA LYS A 1109 18.81 -11.62 20.26
C LYS A 1109 18.91 -12.85 19.35
N ALA A 1110 18.37 -12.79 18.13
CA ALA A 1110 18.17 -13.90 17.21
C ALA A 1110 18.62 -13.57 15.75
N TYR A 1111 19.89 -13.19 15.58
CA TYR A 1111 20.44 -12.71 14.31
C TYR A 1111 20.31 -13.68 13.11
N LYS A 1112 20.46 -15.00 13.32
CA LYS A 1112 20.29 -16.01 12.25
C LYS A 1112 18.88 -15.99 11.64
N PHE A 1113 17.86 -15.86 12.49
CA PHE A 1113 16.47 -15.78 12.05
C PHE A 1113 16.15 -14.45 11.37
N PHE A 1114 16.76 -13.35 11.84
CA PHE A 1114 16.70 -12.07 11.13
C PHE A 1114 17.20 -12.21 9.68
N TRP A 1115 18.38 -12.77 9.46
CA TRP A 1115 18.95 -12.87 8.12
C TRP A 1115 18.10 -13.77 7.21
N SER A 1116 17.63 -14.91 7.73
CA SER A 1116 16.74 -15.83 7.01
C SER A 1116 15.38 -15.21 6.66
N ALA A 1117 14.81 -14.37 7.53
CA ALA A 1117 13.57 -13.66 7.24
C ALA A 1117 13.82 -12.54 6.23
N HIS A 1118 14.94 -11.82 6.37
CA HIS A 1118 15.27 -10.70 5.50
C HIS A 1118 15.57 -11.15 4.07
N SER A 1119 16.14 -12.34 3.84
CA SER A 1119 16.39 -12.89 2.49
C SER A 1119 15.12 -13.13 1.66
N LEU A 1120 13.93 -13.08 2.28
CA LEU A 1120 12.65 -13.12 1.57
C LEU A 1120 12.43 -11.90 0.66
N TYR A 1121 13.30 -10.88 0.69
CA TYR A 1121 13.25 -9.76 -0.25
C TYR A 1121 13.29 -10.21 -1.73
N ILE A 1122 13.94 -11.33 -2.05
CA ILE A 1122 13.96 -11.88 -3.42
C ILE A 1122 12.54 -12.28 -3.84
N VAL A 1123 11.83 -12.98 -2.96
CA VAL A 1123 10.42 -13.37 -3.17
C VAL A 1123 9.54 -12.12 -3.25
N LEU A 1124 9.79 -11.11 -2.42
CA LEU A 1124 9.07 -9.84 -2.46
C LEU A 1124 9.19 -9.13 -3.82
N TYR A 1125 10.39 -8.99 -4.39
CA TYR A 1125 10.55 -8.37 -5.71
C TYR A 1125 9.95 -9.19 -6.85
N LEU A 1126 10.06 -10.53 -6.80
CA LEU A 1126 9.43 -11.40 -7.78
C LEU A 1126 7.91 -11.24 -7.76
N LEU A 1127 7.31 -11.23 -6.56
CA LEU A 1127 5.88 -10.98 -6.41
C LEU A 1127 5.48 -9.57 -6.85
N CYS A 1128 6.29 -8.53 -6.58
CA CYS A 1128 6.01 -7.16 -7.05
C CYS A 1128 5.99 -7.05 -8.58
N LEU A 1129 6.85 -7.78 -9.29
CA LEU A 1129 6.85 -7.81 -10.76
C LEU A 1129 5.59 -8.48 -11.31
N VAL A 1130 5.12 -9.55 -10.66
CA VAL A 1130 3.90 -10.28 -11.07
C VAL A 1130 2.62 -9.52 -10.67
N HIS A 1131 2.64 -8.80 -9.55
CA HIS A 1131 1.47 -8.16 -8.95
C HIS A 1131 0.73 -7.21 -9.91
N GLY A 1132 1.45 -6.49 -10.78
CA GLY A 1132 0.86 -5.56 -11.75
C GLY A 1132 0.47 -6.16 -13.10
N LEU A 1133 0.74 -7.45 -13.36
CA LEU A 1133 0.61 -8.03 -14.70
C LEU A 1133 -0.84 -8.19 -15.19
N ALA A 1134 -1.81 -8.31 -14.28
CA ALA A 1134 -3.22 -8.49 -14.63
C ALA A 1134 -3.89 -7.23 -15.22
N ARG A 1135 -3.17 -6.10 -15.30
CA ARG A 1135 -3.63 -4.83 -15.91
C ARG A 1135 -4.97 -4.28 -15.42
N LEU A 1136 -5.43 -4.70 -14.23
CA LEU A 1136 -6.76 -4.41 -13.71
C LEU A 1136 -7.13 -2.92 -13.66
N THR A 1137 -6.18 -2.04 -13.36
CA THR A 1137 -6.40 -0.58 -13.26
C THR A 1137 -5.55 0.21 -14.27
N GLY A 1138 -4.85 -0.48 -15.16
CA GLY A 1138 -3.88 0.09 -16.09
C GLY A 1138 -2.56 -0.69 -16.18
N PRO A 1139 -1.65 -0.24 -17.05
CA PRO A 1139 -0.43 -0.99 -17.39
C PRO A 1139 0.58 -1.06 -16.22
N PRO A 1140 1.37 -2.15 -16.11
CA PRO A 1140 2.37 -2.31 -15.06
C PRO A 1140 3.54 -1.34 -15.27
N ARG A 1141 3.85 -0.54 -14.24
CA ARG A 1141 4.97 0.43 -14.26
C ARG A 1141 6.12 0.11 -13.31
N PHE A 1142 5.96 -0.86 -12.41
CA PHE A 1142 6.99 -1.19 -11.41
C PHE A 1142 8.34 -1.57 -12.03
N TRP A 1143 8.32 -2.30 -13.15
CA TRP A 1143 9.54 -2.73 -13.85
C TRP A 1143 10.42 -1.55 -14.31
N ILE A 1144 9.80 -0.41 -14.65
CA ILE A 1144 10.50 0.82 -15.06
C ILE A 1144 11.36 1.35 -13.91
N PHE A 1145 10.82 1.35 -12.68
CA PHE A 1145 11.54 1.77 -11.49
C PHE A 1145 12.60 0.73 -11.06
N PHE A 1146 12.32 -0.55 -11.26
CA PHE A 1146 13.14 -1.65 -10.74
C PHE A 1146 14.38 -1.95 -11.60
N ILE A 1147 14.33 -1.79 -12.92
CA ILE A 1147 15.36 -2.34 -13.82
C ILE A 1147 16.75 -1.77 -13.56
N VAL A 1148 16.89 -0.44 -13.44
CA VAL A 1148 18.19 0.22 -13.22
C VAL A 1148 18.77 -0.13 -11.84
N PRO A 1149 18.03 0.05 -10.72
CA PRO A 1149 18.49 -0.37 -9.40
C PRO A 1149 18.78 -1.87 -9.27
N GLY A 1150 17.97 -2.71 -9.91
CA GLY A 1150 18.13 -4.16 -9.91
C GLY A 1150 19.45 -4.59 -10.55
N ILE A 1151 19.77 -4.02 -11.73
CA ILE A 1151 21.04 -4.29 -12.43
C ILE A 1151 22.23 -3.80 -11.60
N ILE A 1152 22.16 -2.59 -11.04
CA ILE A 1152 23.23 -2.02 -10.21
C ILE A 1152 23.51 -2.92 -8.99
N TYR A 1153 22.46 -3.35 -8.29
CA TYR A 1153 22.59 -4.22 -7.14
C TYR A 1153 23.17 -5.59 -7.51
N ALA A 1154 22.72 -6.18 -8.62
CA ALA A 1154 23.24 -7.46 -9.11
C ALA A 1154 24.74 -7.37 -9.41
N LEU A 1155 25.18 -6.33 -10.11
CA LEU A 1155 26.60 -6.07 -10.38
C LEU A 1155 27.39 -5.87 -9.08
N ASP A 1156 26.86 -5.13 -8.11
CA ASP A 1156 27.50 -4.93 -6.80
C ASP A 1156 27.67 -6.24 -6.01
N GLN A 1157 26.70 -7.14 -6.09
CA GLN A 1157 26.80 -8.48 -5.50
C GLN A 1157 27.85 -9.34 -6.21
N VAL A 1158 27.91 -9.33 -7.54
CA VAL A 1158 28.95 -10.06 -8.29
C VAL A 1158 30.35 -9.57 -7.92
N VAL A 1159 30.55 -8.26 -7.81
CA VAL A 1159 31.81 -7.68 -7.33
C VAL A 1159 32.11 -8.10 -5.89
N SER A 1160 31.11 -8.12 -5.02
CA SER A 1160 31.26 -8.59 -3.63
C SER A 1160 31.71 -10.05 -3.55
N VAL A 1161 31.15 -10.94 -4.37
CA VAL A 1161 31.51 -12.37 -4.38
C VAL A 1161 32.94 -12.58 -4.90
N ARG A 1162 33.42 -11.72 -5.80
CA ARG A 1162 34.80 -11.78 -6.33
C ARG A 1162 35.87 -11.35 -5.32
N THR A 1163 35.51 -10.64 -4.25
CA THR A 1163 36.50 -10.16 -3.26
C THR A 1163 37.07 -11.28 -2.39
N LYS A 1164 38.40 -11.42 -2.38
CA LYS A 1164 39.13 -12.43 -1.57
C LYS A 1164 39.38 -11.90 -0.15
N TYR A 1165 39.12 -12.74 0.85
CA TYR A 1165 39.43 -12.47 2.26
C TYR A 1165 40.80 -13.07 2.61
N MET A 1166 41.56 -12.40 3.45
CA MET A 1166 42.90 -12.84 3.86
C MET A 1166 42.95 -12.96 5.38
N ALA A 1167 43.30 -14.13 5.89
CA ALA A 1167 43.54 -14.34 7.32
C ALA A 1167 44.88 -13.70 7.74
N LEU A 1168 44.89 -13.00 8.87
CA LEU A 1168 46.07 -12.33 9.43
C LEU A 1168 46.23 -12.68 10.91
N ASP A 1169 47.47 -12.94 11.33
CA ASP A 1169 47.81 -13.18 12.72
C ASP A 1169 47.97 -11.87 13.50
N VAL A 1170 47.48 -11.87 14.74
CA VAL A 1170 47.66 -10.78 15.71
C VAL A 1170 49.05 -10.88 16.35
N LEU A 1171 49.84 -9.81 16.27
CA LEU A 1171 51.19 -9.70 16.84
C LEU A 1171 51.15 -9.25 18.30
N GLU A 1172 50.35 -8.22 18.61
CA GLU A 1172 50.32 -7.59 19.93
C GLU A 1172 48.94 -6.94 20.17
N THR A 1173 48.44 -7.04 21.41
CA THR A 1173 47.21 -6.37 21.82
C THR A 1173 47.41 -5.58 23.11
N GLU A 1174 46.99 -4.32 23.12
CA GLU A 1174 47.16 -3.43 24.27
C GLU A 1174 45.80 -2.79 24.62
N LEU A 1175 45.41 -2.87 25.91
CA LEU A 1175 44.21 -2.18 26.42
C LEU A 1175 44.59 -0.78 26.89
N LEU A 1176 44.09 0.22 26.20
CA LEU A 1176 44.36 1.62 26.50
C LEU A 1176 43.27 2.21 27.42
N PRO A 1177 43.57 3.28 28.17
CA PRO A 1177 42.57 4.07 28.89
C PRO A 1177 41.43 4.54 27.97
N SER A 1178 40.28 4.90 28.55
CA SER A 1178 39.09 5.39 27.81
C SER A 1178 38.44 4.38 26.86
N ASP A 1179 38.47 3.10 27.23
CA ASP A 1179 37.76 2.02 26.54
C ASP A 1179 38.22 1.74 25.09
N VAL A 1180 39.52 1.84 24.85
CA VAL A 1180 40.14 1.58 23.54
C VAL A 1180 41.01 0.31 23.58
N ILE A 1181 40.93 -0.51 22.54
CA ILE A 1181 41.85 -1.64 22.30
C ILE A 1181 42.72 -1.34 21.09
N LYS A 1182 44.03 -1.51 21.24
CA LYS A 1182 45.00 -1.44 20.15
C LYS A 1182 45.35 -2.85 19.72
N LEU A 1183 45.15 -3.14 18.44
CA LEU A 1183 45.50 -4.40 17.81
C LEU A 1183 46.63 -4.16 16.82
N LYS A 1184 47.75 -4.84 16.97
CA LYS A 1184 48.80 -4.94 15.95
C LYS A 1184 48.75 -6.32 15.31
N PHE A 1185 48.79 -6.39 13.99
CA PHE A 1185 48.72 -7.63 13.23
C PHE A 1185 49.70 -7.63 12.05
N PHE A 1186 50.03 -8.81 11.56
CA PHE A 1186 51.05 -9.01 10.53
C PHE A 1186 50.69 -8.30 9.22
N ARG A 1187 51.67 -7.65 8.59
CA ARG A 1187 51.53 -7.00 7.28
C ARG A 1187 51.89 -7.99 6.16
N PRO A 1188 50.94 -8.32 5.26
CA PRO A 1188 51.23 -9.14 4.10
C PRO A 1188 52.21 -8.46 3.13
N PRO A 1189 53.13 -9.21 2.49
CA PRO A 1189 54.18 -8.63 1.64
C PRO A 1189 53.63 -7.85 0.43
N ASN A 1190 52.45 -8.24 -0.08
CA ASN A 1190 51.80 -7.57 -1.21
C ASN A 1190 50.78 -6.49 -0.81
N PHE A 1191 50.71 -6.10 0.47
CA PHE A 1191 49.74 -5.13 0.98
C PHE A 1191 50.30 -3.70 0.99
N LYS A 1192 49.89 -2.91 0.00
CA LYS A 1192 50.19 -1.47 -0.12
C LYS A 1192 48.96 -0.67 0.29
N TYR A 1193 49.15 0.33 1.15
CA TYR A 1193 48.09 1.23 1.62
C TYR A 1193 48.65 2.65 1.82
N LEU A 1194 47.77 3.64 1.83
CA LEU A 1194 48.08 5.05 2.11
C LEU A 1194 47.60 5.45 3.50
N SER A 1195 48.23 6.49 4.07
CA SER A 1195 47.81 7.06 5.36
C SER A 1195 46.33 7.46 5.33
N GLY A 1196 45.58 7.09 6.36
CA GLY A 1196 44.14 7.39 6.47
C GLY A 1196 43.21 6.35 5.81
N GLN A 1197 43.73 5.33 5.12
CA GLN A 1197 42.91 4.22 4.63
C GLN A 1197 42.41 3.32 5.77
N TRP A 1198 41.27 2.68 5.54
CA TRP A 1198 40.61 1.80 6.50
C TRP A 1198 40.44 0.39 5.93
N VAL A 1199 40.33 -0.58 6.83
CA VAL A 1199 40.23 -2.01 6.51
C VAL A 1199 39.01 -2.60 7.20
N ARG A 1200 38.45 -3.68 6.64
CA ARG A 1200 37.38 -4.44 7.31
C ARG A 1200 37.97 -5.65 8.02
N LEU A 1201 37.69 -5.76 9.31
CA LEU A 1201 38.17 -6.84 10.17
C LEU A 1201 36.99 -7.70 10.66
N ALA A 1202 37.18 -9.01 10.68
CA ALA A 1202 36.30 -9.98 11.36
C ALA A 1202 37.15 -10.90 12.25
N CYS A 1203 36.60 -11.33 13.40
CA CYS A 1203 37.31 -12.18 14.36
C CYS A 1203 36.72 -13.60 14.38
N THR A 1204 37.55 -14.59 14.07
CA THR A 1204 37.20 -16.02 14.04
C THR A 1204 36.71 -16.56 15.37
N SER A 1205 37.28 -16.10 16.49
CA SER A 1205 37.00 -16.63 17.85
C SER A 1205 35.54 -16.51 18.31
N PHE A 1206 34.74 -15.63 17.73
CA PHE A 1206 33.31 -15.55 18.07
C PHE A 1206 32.36 -15.32 16.90
N ARG A 1207 32.75 -14.64 15.82
CA ARG A 1207 31.91 -14.41 14.62
C ARG A 1207 32.75 -14.16 13.36
N SER A 1208 33.08 -15.22 12.64
CA SER A 1208 33.88 -15.19 11.39
C SER A 1208 33.27 -14.39 10.23
N HIS A 1209 31.94 -14.23 10.18
CA HIS A 1209 31.24 -13.60 9.04
C HIS A 1209 30.77 -12.15 9.31
N GLU A 1210 31.13 -11.55 10.44
CA GLU A 1210 30.72 -10.18 10.80
C GLU A 1210 31.90 -9.21 10.70
N PHE A 1211 31.96 -8.47 9.58
CA PHE A 1211 33.04 -7.53 9.27
C PHE A 1211 32.70 -6.10 9.73
N HIS A 1212 33.66 -5.44 10.37
CA HIS A 1212 33.56 -4.04 10.81
C HIS A 1212 34.73 -3.23 10.23
N SER A 1213 34.47 -1.99 9.82
CA SER A 1213 35.49 -1.10 9.24
C SER A 1213 36.26 -0.35 10.33
N PHE A 1214 37.59 -0.36 10.26
CA PHE A 1214 38.49 0.37 11.16
C PHE A 1214 39.61 1.04 10.38
N THR A 1215 39.94 2.28 10.73
CA THR A 1215 41.06 3.03 10.13
C THR A 1215 42.38 2.43 10.58
N LEU A 1216 43.33 2.28 9.65
CA LEU A 1216 44.69 1.87 9.97
C LEU A 1216 45.41 3.04 10.66
N THR A 1217 45.86 2.79 11.88
CA THR A 1217 46.64 3.74 12.68
C THR A 1217 48.15 3.59 12.48
N SER A 1218 48.58 2.49 11.84
CA SER A 1218 49.96 2.28 11.42
C SER A 1218 50.29 3.15 10.21
N SER A 1219 51.54 3.56 10.11
CA SER A 1219 52.05 4.28 8.95
C SER A 1219 52.39 3.35 7.78
N PRO A 1220 52.29 3.79 6.51
CA PRO A 1220 52.59 2.95 5.34
C PRO A 1220 54.00 2.36 5.29
N HIS A 1221 54.95 2.90 6.04
CA HIS A 1221 56.34 2.44 6.12
C HIS A 1221 56.57 1.42 7.26
N GLU A 1222 55.61 1.21 8.16
CA GLU A 1222 55.71 0.20 9.20
C GLU A 1222 55.56 -1.23 8.65
N ASN A 1223 56.30 -2.16 9.23
CA ASN A 1223 56.28 -3.58 8.89
C ASN A 1223 55.07 -4.33 9.50
N PHE A 1224 54.20 -3.64 10.21
CA PHE A 1224 52.98 -4.18 10.83
C PHE A 1224 51.78 -3.28 10.49
N LEU A 1225 50.58 -3.81 10.68
CA LEU A 1225 49.35 -3.04 10.62
C LEU A 1225 48.81 -2.85 12.03
N SER A 1226 48.30 -1.66 12.35
CA SER A 1226 47.68 -1.41 13.65
C SER A 1226 46.32 -0.73 13.54
N CYS A 1227 45.40 -1.07 14.46
CA CYS A 1227 44.09 -0.44 14.60
C CYS A 1227 43.81 -0.09 16.06
N HIS A 1228 43.28 1.11 16.31
CA HIS A 1228 42.74 1.51 17.61
C HIS A 1228 41.22 1.46 17.57
N ILE A 1229 40.61 0.57 18.37
CA ILE A 1229 39.18 0.27 18.32
C ILE A 1229 38.54 0.71 19.64
N LYS A 1230 37.59 1.65 19.57
CA LYS A 1230 36.80 2.08 20.74
C LYS A 1230 35.66 1.10 21.02
N ALA A 1231 35.47 0.72 22.28
CA ALA A 1231 34.41 -0.20 22.69
C ALA A 1231 33.03 0.49 22.78
N GLN A 1232 32.34 0.65 21.64
CA GLN A 1232 31.01 1.28 21.59
C GLN A 1232 29.85 0.28 21.39
N GLY A 1233 30.06 -0.79 20.62
CA GLY A 1233 29.02 -1.75 20.23
C GLY A 1233 29.18 -3.15 20.84
N PRO A 1234 28.17 -4.04 20.69
CA PRO A 1234 28.24 -5.41 21.20
C PRO A 1234 29.39 -6.25 20.61
N TRP A 1235 29.80 -5.97 19.37
CA TRP A 1235 30.93 -6.65 18.72
C TRP A 1235 32.26 -6.13 19.28
N THR A 1236 32.46 -4.81 19.35
CA THR A 1236 33.68 -4.20 19.89
C THR A 1236 33.88 -4.48 21.38
N TRP A 1237 32.79 -4.55 22.16
CA TRP A 1237 32.85 -4.97 23.56
C TRP A 1237 33.24 -6.43 23.71
N LYS A 1238 32.75 -7.32 22.83
CA LYS A 1238 33.20 -8.72 22.83
C LYS A 1238 34.66 -8.86 22.43
N LEU A 1239 35.10 -8.10 21.44
CA LEU A 1239 36.49 -8.06 21.00
C LEU A 1239 37.40 -7.62 22.16
N ARG A 1240 37.07 -6.50 22.81
CA ARG A 1240 37.82 -6.01 23.96
C ARG A 1240 37.85 -6.99 25.11
N ASN A 1241 36.70 -7.56 25.48
CA ASN A 1241 36.63 -8.55 26.55
C ASN A 1241 37.39 -9.84 26.21
N HIS A 1242 37.48 -10.20 24.92
CA HIS A 1242 38.21 -11.39 24.48
C HIS A 1242 39.72 -11.24 24.69
N PHE A 1243 40.25 -10.06 24.39
CA PHE A 1243 41.69 -9.72 24.55
C PHE A 1243 42.01 -9.09 25.92
N ASP A 1244 41.07 -9.12 26.86
CA ASP A 1244 41.31 -8.65 28.22
C ASP A 1244 42.22 -9.67 28.95
N PRO A 1245 43.39 -9.26 29.47
CA PRO A 1245 44.29 -10.15 30.21
C PRO A 1245 43.58 -10.86 31.36
N CYS A 1246 42.64 -10.19 32.02
CA CYS A 1246 41.81 -10.77 33.09
C CYS A 1246 40.91 -11.93 32.62
N ASN A 1247 40.80 -12.16 31.30
CA ASN A 1247 40.06 -13.24 30.67
C ASN A 1247 40.98 -14.30 30.00
N PHE A 1248 42.32 -14.22 30.09
CA PHE A 1248 43.29 -15.19 29.52
C PHE A 1248 43.78 -16.25 30.53
N ASN A 1249 43.91 -17.53 30.16
CA ASN A 1249 44.04 -18.67 31.11
C ASN A 1249 45.48 -19.21 31.15
N PRO A 1250 46.24 -19.12 32.26
CA PRO A 1250 47.64 -19.58 32.32
C PRO A 1250 47.83 -21.06 32.70
N GLU A 1251 46.81 -21.77 33.19
CA GLU A 1251 46.95 -23.16 33.70
C GLU A 1251 46.91 -24.28 32.63
N LEU A 1252 47.38 -24.02 31.41
CA LEU A 1252 47.65 -25.08 30.43
C LEU A 1252 49.14 -25.06 30.10
N GLU A 1253 49.92 -25.91 30.76
CA GLU A 1253 51.33 -26.16 30.46
C GLU A 1253 51.47 -26.88 29.09
N GLU A 1254 51.91 -26.08 28.11
CA GLU A 1254 52.72 -26.39 26.90
C GLU A 1254 52.17 -27.32 25.77
N PRO A 1255 52.68 -27.25 24.52
CA PRO A 1255 53.63 -26.32 23.89
C PRO A 1255 53.03 -25.59 22.65
N LYS A 1256 53.81 -24.66 22.08
CA LYS A 1256 53.66 -24.03 20.74
C LYS A 1256 52.59 -24.64 19.80
N VAL A 1257 51.36 -24.15 19.88
CA VAL A 1257 50.51 -24.02 18.70
C VAL A 1257 49.82 -22.68 18.82
N ILE A 1258 50.22 -21.77 17.93
CA ILE A 1258 49.51 -20.54 17.60
C ILE A 1258 48.06 -20.96 17.33
N PHE A 1259 47.14 -20.77 18.28
CA PHE A 1259 45.73 -20.67 17.92
C PHE A 1259 45.64 -19.42 17.06
N SER A 1260 45.66 -19.58 15.74
CA SER A 1260 45.67 -18.43 14.84
C SER A 1260 44.41 -17.62 15.14
N SER A 1261 44.65 -16.42 15.65
CA SER A 1261 43.61 -15.43 15.85
C SER A 1261 43.41 -14.77 14.49
N ASP A 1262 42.99 -15.58 13.51
CA ASP A 1262 42.87 -15.13 12.14
C ASP A 1262 41.88 -13.96 12.08
N ILE A 1263 42.41 -12.77 11.84
CA ILE A 1263 41.61 -11.62 11.46
C ILE A 1263 41.48 -11.65 9.95
N PHE A 1264 40.27 -11.81 9.45
CA PHE A 1264 40.03 -11.70 8.01
C PHE A 1264 40.04 -10.22 7.60
N LEU A 1265 41.00 -9.86 6.76
CA LEU A 1265 41.11 -8.55 6.14
C LEU A 1265 40.52 -8.57 4.74
N LYS A 1266 39.56 -7.68 4.48
CA LYS A 1266 39.09 -7.39 3.13
C LYS A 1266 39.97 -6.31 2.50
N ARG A 1267 40.70 -6.66 1.44
CA ARG A 1267 41.48 -5.71 0.63
C ARG A 1267 40.52 -4.84 -0.17
N ASN A 1268 40.68 -3.51 -0.10
CA ASN A 1268 39.95 -2.58 -0.99
C ASN A 1268 40.38 -2.79 -2.44
#